data_AF-A0A511V9D4-F1
#
_entry.id   AF-A0A511V9D4-F1
#
_cell.length_a   1.000
_cell.length_b   1.000
_cell.length_c   1.000
_cell.angle_alpha   90.00
_cell.angle_beta   90.00
_cell.angle_gamma   90.00
#
_symmetry.space_group_name_H-M   'P 1'
#
loop_
_entity.id
_entity.type
_entity.pdbx_description
1 polymer ?
#
loop_
_entity_poly.entity_id
_entity_poly.type
_entity_poly.pdbx_seq_one_letter_code
_entity_poly.pdbx_strand_id
1 'polypeptide(L)'
;MSGMIETIERLSKTQEGRTNVPVEVLYYRIERLKENFVAAGDEKNAKKAAQLLEKLYKKEFTVAFCGHFSAGKSSMINTLMGSQVLPSSPIPTSANVVSIKTGKKSARIFLKNSEPVDFGSDYDVSQLKKYAVDGDEVETIELYHPSNLLGETISIMDTPGIDSTDDAHKVSTESSLHLSDAVLYVMDYNHVQSEVNFRFTKTLKDRGVPVYLVINQIDKHVDFELSFAKYRESVIDAFRHWDIEPDGIYFTSLKDVNHPENEWPALLGKLGELFKEKETLIIPSIMRAAMYLIDEHRKFLHDKHALQREPFERLLEQKTTEENVQEKYALLSGRLASLFEPAEKLESEGKQEVQNILDNAPLIPFSTRELARLFLESRQPGFKVGFLFSGNKTKEEKAKRLHDLYAELSENASAHLEWHIKGLLRTLSEKYGYDDSEYQKRVMEFTVPFSEELLENEVKPGALTGGEAILNYSKDIANAVKNLYRRAALDMLEDAAQAMRRQAETQAESIRQELAAIRELKEAEDELAALGRREAEAEAHLIDMIVNGVPGEEQARPLPAYEQQAAEQVAAPASSTKGIEAKKPVSLMTVKEQSTSSAGYSSAIKKDYKSHRLETAEMLRRSAQSVHDVPGLAGIARAMEQRAERLEKNRFTVALFGAFSAGKSSFANALMGDLILPVSPNPTTAAINKILPPDEQNPHASVRVRLKNHTDITSDVVYSLKVFGIQVDTIEQAIEKTSMLDAGDVHPTAKPHYSFLRAVQKGYREIEAQLGQEIIIGLKEFQEFVAQEHKACFVEWIELYYDCPLTQQGIILVDTPGADSINARHTGVAFEYIKNADAVLFVTYYNHAFSHADREFLIQLGRVKDTFAMDKMFFIVNAADLAHSQEELDGVVDHVVQNLATCGIVRPRIYPVSSQTALLARMGERGKLSDSAAGILRKRLGVGEGEALPPVDEALRFSGLQHFEDEFISFTLEELTQIALNEAFAEVRRAVQTMDDFIVAARQDASLRDRKLREAEQHQEKALKAIRELDATADIQAVEKEIQELVYYVKQRVMLRFSEAFRYSFNPSALQNDGRNIQKALQLGLEELSRFLAFDLAQELRATALRTEKFMAGVGAKLIEKLEARMQIEHFELRAWEPSVYDTPDFADQFPQGTTGELQSALSLFKNPKQFFEQGGQEKMKEALEEKYQVPVQAYVSEGERILREYYLSQFEKEIARVRERACAEVEEHFAGLLAALGMKMDVESLVVRKQQVTKMLSVTMETVNVKEK
;
A
#
# COMPACT_ATOMS: atom_id res chain seq x y z
N MET A 1 -1.76 -24.90 1.06
CA MET A 1 -3.10 -24.66 1.65
C MET A 1 -4.20 -25.47 0.97
N SER A 2 -4.32 -25.50 -0.37
CA SER A 2 -5.35 -26.31 -1.07
C SER A 2 -5.39 -27.79 -0.65
N GLY A 3 -4.24 -28.43 -0.45
CA GLY A 3 -4.17 -29.83 0.04
C GLY A 3 -4.54 -30.01 1.52
N MET A 4 -4.39 -28.96 2.35
CA MET A 4 -4.78 -28.98 3.76
C MET A 4 -6.29 -28.77 3.89
N ILE A 5 -6.86 -27.86 3.11
CA ILE A 5 -8.31 -27.68 2.98
C ILE A 5 -8.95 -28.91 2.34
N GLU A 6 -8.37 -29.54 1.31
CA GLU A 6 -8.86 -30.82 0.79
C GLU A 6 -8.74 -31.96 1.79
N THR A 7 -7.72 -31.96 2.65
CA THR A 7 -7.56 -32.97 3.70
C THR A 7 -8.55 -32.72 4.84
N ILE A 8 -8.75 -31.47 5.26
CA ILE A 8 -9.74 -31.05 6.25
C ILE A 8 -11.17 -31.24 5.71
N GLU A 9 -11.42 -30.98 4.42
CA GLU A 9 -12.68 -31.22 3.73
C GLU A 9 -12.92 -32.70 3.48
N ARG A 10 -11.89 -33.50 3.16
CA ARG A 10 -12.03 -34.96 3.13
C ARG A 10 -12.34 -35.49 4.51
N LEU A 11 -11.67 -34.98 5.55
CA LEU A 11 -11.89 -35.37 6.95
C LEU A 11 -13.26 -34.89 7.46
N SER A 12 -13.75 -33.73 7.01
CA SER A 12 -15.07 -33.19 7.37
C SER A 12 -16.22 -33.81 6.57
N LYS A 13 -16.00 -34.21 5.31
CA LYS A 13 -16.97 -34.96 4.48
C LYS A 13 -17.10 -36.43 4.91
N THR A 14 -16.17 -36.98 5.69
CA THR A 14 -16.27 -38.33 6.32
C THR A 14 -16.78 -38.30 7.76
N GLN A 15 -17.77 -37.45 8.05
CA GLN A 15 -18.27 -37.16 9.41
C GLN A 15 -18.82 -38.35 10.21
N GLU A 16 -18.94 -39.55 9.64
CA GLU A 16 -19.49 -40.73 10.33
C GLU A 16 -18.43 -41.71 10.89
N GLY A 17 -17.12 -41.47 10.68
CA GLY A 17 -16.10 -42.50 10.95
C GLY A 17 -15.00 -42.24 11.99
N ARG A 18 -14.64 -40.99 12.32
CA ARG A 18 -13.35 -40.72 13.03
C ARG A 18 -13.37 -39.65 14.14
N THR A 19 -14.52 -39.12 14.54
CA THR A 19 -14.68 -38.17 15.66
C THR A 19 -14.71 -38.84 17.06
N ASN A 20 -14.46 -40.16 17.13
CA ASN A 20 -14.59 -40.95 18.36
C ASN A 20 -13.23 -41.24 19.03
N VAL A 21 -12.28 -40.30 18.98
CA VAL A 21 -10.99 -40.42 19.68
C VAL A 21 -11.20 -40.08 21.16
N PRO A 22 -10.96 -41.01 22.11
CA PRO A 22 -11.10 -40.71 23.53
C PRO A 22 -10.19 -39.57 23.97
N VAL A 23 -10.63 -38.76 24.94
CA VAL A 23 -9.90 -37.58 25.42
C VAL A 23 -8.49 -37.95 25.90
N GLU A 24 -8.34 -39.07 26.59
CA GLU A 24 -7.08 -39.61 27.06
C GLU A 24 -6.11 -39.99 25.93
N VAL A 25 -6.64 -40.51 24.80
CA VAL A 25 -5.85 -40.85 23.62
C VAL A 25 -5.39 -39.58 22.93
N LEU A 26 -6.27 -38.59 22.76
CA LEU A 26 -5.90 -37.30 22.19
C LEU A 26 -4.87 -36.57 23.07
N TYR A 27 -5.03 -36.63 24.40
CA TYR A 27 -4.06 -36.07 25.34
C TYR A 27 -2.67 -36.67 25.13
N TYR A 28 -2.59 -38.00 25.02
CA TYR A 28 -1.33 -38.70 24.74
C TYR A 28 -0.72 -38.29 23.39
N ARG A 29 -1.53 -38.15 22.34
CA ARG A 29 -1.08 -37.69 21.01
C ARG A 29 -0.50 -36.27 21.05
N ILE A 30 -1.17 -35.33 21.75
CA ILE A 30 -0.68 -33.95 21.90
C ILE A 30 0.57 -33.89 22.79
N GLU A 31 0.69 -34.77 23.78
CA GLU A 31 1.89 -34.86 24.61
C GLU A 31 3.10 -35.28 23.76
N ARG A 32 2.95 -36.29 22.90
CA ARG A 32 3.97 -36.67 21.93
C ARG A 32 4.28 -35.57 20.92
N LEU A 33 3.28 -34.80 20.48
CA LEU A 33 3.49 -33.64 19.60
C LEU A 33 4.38 -32.59 20.29
N LYS A 34 4.08 -32.25 21.56
CA LYS A 34 4.89 -31.33 22.36
C LYS A 34 6.34 -31.82 22.52
N GLU A 35 6.54 -33.11 22.80
CA GLU A 35 7.88 -33.70 22.91
C GLU A 35 8.68 -33.56 21.60
N ASN A 36 8.04 -33.74 20.44
CA ASN A 36 8.68 -33.54 19.14
C ASN A 36 9.09 -32.07 18.91
N PHE A 37 8.23 -31.11 19.28
CA PHE A 37 8.56 -29.69 19.22
C PHE A 37 9.76 -29.34 20.10
N VAL A 38 9.80 -29.86 21.34
CA VAL A 38 10.95 -29.67 22.25
C VAL A 38 12.22 -30.29 21.69
N ALA A 39 12.15 -31.52 21.17
CA ALA A 39 13.31 -32.21 20.57
C ALA A 39 13.87 -31.45 19.35
N ALA A 40 13.01 -30.79 18.58
CA ALA A 40 13.40 -29.95 17.46
C ALA A 40 13.90 -28.54 17.88
N GLY A 41 13.73 -28.14 19.14
CA GLY A 41 14.09 -26.82 19.67
C GLY A 41 13.05 -25.72 19.44
N ASP A 42 11.80 -26.10 19.16
CA ASP A 42 10.67 -25.20 18.95
C ASP A 42 9.94 -24.91 20.27
N GLU A 43 10.56 -24.07 21.12
CA GLU A 43 10.03 -23.75 22.46
C GLU A 43 8.68 -23.02 22.40
N LYS A 44 8.45 -22.21 21.34
CA LYS A 44 7.21 -21.44 21.17
C LYS A 44 6.01 -22.36 20.94
N ASN A 45 6.10 -23.27 19.97
CA ASN A 45 5.00 -24.19 19.69
C ASN A 45 4.89 -25.28 20.77
N ALA A 46 5.98 -25.63 21.46
CA ALA A 46 5.93 -26.46 22.65
C ALA A 46 5.12 -25.80 23.80
N LYS A 47 5.30 -24.49 24.05
CA LYS A 47 4.49 -23.74 25.04
C LYS A 47 3.01 -23.74 24.65
N LYS A 48 2.68 -23.52 23.37
CA LYS A 48 1.30 -23.59 22.86
C LYS A 48 0.70 -24.99 22.97
N ALA A 49 1.45 -26.04 22.65
CA ALA A 49 1.01 -27.42 22.81
C ALA A 49 0.76 -27.78 24.28
N ALA A 50 1.56 -27.25 25.22
CA ALA A 50 1.32 -27.40 26.64
C ALA A 50 0.00 -26.73 27.09
N GLN A 51 -0.33 -25.56 26.54
CA GLN A 51 -1.62 -24.90 26.79
C GLN A 51 -2.80 -25.73 26.23
N LEU A 52 -2.63 -26.38 25.07
CA LEU A 52 -3.64 -27.31 24.53
C LEU A 52 -3.84 -28.55 25.44
N LEU A 53 -2.76 -29.10 26.00
CA LEU A 53 -2.85 -30.19 26.98
C LEU A 53 -3.62 -29.75 28.23
N GLU A 54 -3.32 -28.58 28.76
CA GLU A 54 -3.99 -28.02 29.92
C GLU A 54 -5.49 -27.81 29.65
N LYS A 55 -5.82 -27.24 28.48
CA LYS A 55 -7.21 -27.06 28.02
C LYS A 55 -7.96 -28.38 27.90
N LEU A 56 -7.33 -29.40 27.31
CA LEU A 56 -7.91 -30.74 27.15
C LEU A 56 -8.10 -31.44 28.51
N TYR A 57 -7.15 -31.26 29.44
CA TYR A 57 -7.24 -31.78 30.81
C TYR A 57 -8.38 -31.13 31.61
N LYS A 58 -8.50 -29.81 31.54
CA LYS A 58 -9.56 -29.03 32.21
C LYS A 58 -10.93 -29.15 31.52
N LYS A 59 -10.98 -29.69 30.29
CA LYS A 59 -12.15 -29.69 29.41
C LYS A 59 -12.76 -28.28 29.32
N GLU A 60 -11.89 -27.29 29.11
CA GLU A 60 -12.24 -25.88 29.10
C GLU A 60 -12.63 -25.45 27.68
N PHE A 61 -13.89 -25.08 27.49
CA PHE A 61 -14.38 -24.55 26.20
C PHE A 61 -14.24 -23.03 26.20
N THR A 62 -13.46 -22.49 25.26
CA THR A 62 -13.06 -21.09 25.23
C THR A 62 -13.73 -20.35 24.07
N VAL A 63 -14.45 -19.28 24.37
CA VAL A 63 -15.04 -18.37 23.38
C VAL A 63 -14.30 -17.04 23.44
N ALA A 64 -13.66 -16.65 22.34
CA ALA A 64 -12.95 -15.38 22.25
C ALA A 64 -13.83 -14.28 21.68
N PHE A 65 -13.83 -13.11 22.32
CA PHE A 65 -14.40 -11.87 21.84
C PHE A 65 -13.27 -11.03 21.21
N CYS A 66 -13.40 -10.77 19.92
CA CYS A 66 -12.43 -10.07 19.08
C CYS A 66 -13.11 -8.90 18.39
N GLY A 67 -12.37 -7.89 17.92
CA GLY A 67 -12.99 -6.73 17.28
C GLY A 67 -12.23 -5.43 17.44
N HIS A 68 -12.65 -4.42 16.69
CA HIS A 68 -12.07 -3.07 16.71
C HIS A 68 -12.15 -2.41 18.09
N PHE A 69 -11.32 -1.40 18.33
CA PHE A 69 -11.43 -0.59 19.55
C PHE A 69 -12.82 0.08 19.61
N SER A 70 -13.42 0.21 20.80
CA SER A 70 -14.78 0.75 21.01
C SER A 70 -15.95 -0.01 20.33
N ALA A 71 -15.74 -1.19 19.73
CA ALA A 71 -16.83 -2.00 19.13
C ALA A 71 -17.85 -2.55 20.16
N GLY A 72 -17.55 -2.44 21.46
CA GLY A 72 -18.44 -2.85 22.56
C GLY A 72 -18.19 -4.27 23.10
N LYS A 73 -17.01 -4.86 22.85
CA LYS A 73 -16.60 -6.20 23.34
C LYS A 73 -16.78 -6.36 24.85
N SER A 74 -16.09 -5.54 25.64
CA SER A 74 -16.11 -5.63 27.10
C SER A 74 -17.49 -5.30 27.68
N SER A 75 -18.26 -4.41 27.03
CA SER A 75 -19.67 -4.15 27.38
C SER A 75 -20.54 -5.38 27.17
N MET A 76 -20.37 -6.07 26.04
CA MET A 76 -21.09 -7.29 25.70
C MET A 76 -20.77 -8.44 26.67
N ILE A 77 -19.50 -8.57 27.05
CA ILE A 77 -19.05 -9.50 28.08
C ILE A 77 -19.70 -9.16 29.42
N ASN A 78 -19.68 -7.90 29.86
CA ASN A 78 -20.32 -7.47 31.11
C ASN A 78 -21.83 -7.75 31.11
N THR A 79 -22.53 -7.50 30.00
CA THR A 79 -23.94 -7.83 29.86
C THR A 79 -24.18 -9.34 29.94
N LEU A 80 -23.33 -10.15 29.31
CA LEU A 80 -23.37 -11.61 29.39
C LEU A 80 -23.11 -12.10 30.82
N MET A 81 -22.25 -11.42 31.58
CA MET A 81 -21.93 -11.78 32.97
C MET A 81 -23.00 -11.32 33.99
N GLY A 82 -23.85 -10.35 33.62
CA GLY A 82 -24.84 -9.75 34.50
C GLY A 82 -24.25 -8.84 35.58
N SER A 83 -22.95 -8.54 35.51
CA SER A 83 -22.20 -7.69 36.44
C SER A 83 -21.08 -6.97 35.70
N GLN A 84 -20.59 -5.84 36.24
CA GLN A 84 -19.46 -5.10 35.65
C GLN A 84 -18.14 -5.76 36.09
N VAL A 85 -17.62 -6.64 35.23
CA VAL A 85 -16.39 -7.43 35.47
C VAL A 85 -15.18 -6.79 34.79
N LEU A 86 -15.38 -6.17 33.63
CA LEU A 86 -14.36 -5.48 32.83
C LEU A 86 -14.62 -3.96 32.77
N PRO A 87 -13.58 -3.13 32.67
CA PRO A 87 -13.77 -1.71 32.39
C PRO A 87 -14.31 -1.50 30.96
N SER A 88 -15.34 -0.66 30.81
CA SER A 88 -15.86 -0.21 29.52
C SER A 88 -15.49 1.27 29.32
N SER A 89 -14.53 1.57 28.43
CA SER A 89 -14.15 2.95 28.09
C SER A 89 -13.95 3.08 26.57
N PRO A 90 -14.35 4.21 25.95
CA PRO A 90 -14.07 4.50 24.54
C PRO A 90 -12.67 5.11 24.33
N ILE A 91 -11.80 5.04 25.33
CA ILE A 91 -10.37 5.43 25.28
C ILE A 91 -9.53 4.16 25.32
N PRO A 92 -8.45 3.99 24.53
CA PRO A 92 -7.68 2.75 24.42
C PRO A 92 -7.39 2.08 25.77
N THR A 93 -8.17 1.05 26.13
CA THR A 93 -7.92 0.23 27.32
C THR A 93 -7.35 -1.13 26.92
N SER A 94 -6.10 -1.34 27.33
CA SER A 94 -5.36 -2.59 27.56
C SER A 94 -4.84 -3.44 26.39
N ALA A 95 -3.51 -3.64 26.41
CA ALA A 95 -2.69 -4.53 25.56
C ALA A 95 -2.72 -6.02 25.99
N ASN A 96 -3.49 -6.34 27.02
CA ASN A 96 -3.40 -7.60 27.77
C ASN A 96 -4.63 -8.48 27.51
N VAL A 97 -4.45 -9.79 27.41
CA VAL A 97 -5.56 -10.75 27.23
C VAL A 97 -6.23 -11.00 28.57
N VAL A 98 -7.56 -10.87 28.63
CA VAL A 98 -8.34 -11.10 29.85
C VAL A 98 -9.23 -12.32 29.69
N SER A 99 -9.03 -13.35 30.51
CA SER A 99 -9.82 -14.58 30.51
C SER A 99 -10.74 -14.63 31.72
N ILE A 100 -12.05 -14.63 31.49
CA ILE A 100 -13.07 -14.82 32.52
C ILE A 100 -13.43 -16.31 32.59
N LYS A 101 -13.35 -16.87 33.80
CA LYS A 101 -13.57 -18.29 34.09
C LYS A 101 -14.62 -18.46 35.18
N THR A 102 -15.32 -19.60 35.17
CA THR A 102 -16.26 -19.94 36.24
C THR A 102 -15.52 -20.25 37.54
N GLY A 103 -15.86 -19.58 38.63
CA GLY A 103 -15.27 -19.86 39.93
C GLY A 103 -15.68 -18.87 41.02
N LYS A 104 -15.08 -19.01 42.21
CA LYS A 104 -15.22 -18.02 43.28
C LYS A 104 -14.55 -16.72 42.85
N LYS A 105 -15.19 -15.58 43.14
CA LYS A 105 -14.67 -14.25 42.81
C LYS A 105 -13.21 -14.12 43.25
N SER A 106 -12.30 -14.06 42.29
CA SER A 106 -10.85 -13.92 42.47
C SER A 106 -10.22 -13.46 41.15
N ALA A 107 -9.00 -12.94 41.20
CA ALA A 107 -8.26 -12.55 40.00
C ALA A 107 -6.80 -13.00 40.13
N ARG A 108 -6.21 -13.45 39.03
CA ARG A 108 -4.81 -13.86 38.94
C ARG A 108 -4.17 -13.13 37.76
N ILE A 109 -3.07 -12.43 38.02
CA ILE A 109 -2.34 -11.65 37.01
C ILE A 109 -1.01 -12.36 36.70
N PHE A 110 -0.78 -12.70 35.44
CA PHE A 110 0.48 -13.27 34.95
C PHE A 110 1.35 -12.14 34.40
N LEU A 111 2.56 -12.01 34.94
CA LEU A 111 3.55 -11.00 34.56
C LEU A 111 4.64 -11.64 33.67
N LYS A 112 5.18 -10.89 32.69
CA LYS A 112 6.12 -11.46 31.69
C LYS A 112 7.41 -12.03 32.31
N ASN A 113 7.86 -11.50 33.45
CA ASN A 113 9.17 -11.84 34.07
C ASN A 113 9.09 -12.13 35.59
N SER A 114 7.91 -12.41 36.15
CA SER A 114 7.72 -12.59 37.60
C SER A 114 6.58 -13.56 37.94
N GLU A 115 6.52 -14.00 39.21
CA GLU A 115 5.46 -14.90 39.68
C GLU A 115 4.07 -14.25 39.56
N PRO A 116 3.01 -15.05 39.32
CA PRO A 116 1.65 -14.54 39.23
C PRO A 116 1.20 -13.86 40.52
N VAL A 117 0.45 -12.75 40.38
CA VAL A 117 -0.13 -12.02 41.52
C VAL A 117 -1.59 -12.43 41.69
N ASP A 118 -1.91 -13.00 42.86
CA ASP A 118 -3.24 -13.45 43.22
C ASP A 118 -4.00 -12.40 44.06
N PHE A 119 -5.25 -12.14 43.68
CA PHE A 119 -6.20 -11.31 44.39
C PHE A 119 -7.37 -12.16 44.90
N GLY A 120 -7.67 -12.04 46.20
CA GLY A 120 -8.81 -12.69 46.84
C GLY A 120 -10.17 -12.09 46.45
N SER A 121 -11.24 -12.40 47.18
CA SER A 121 -12.61 -11.95 46.86
C SER A 121 -12.84 -10.43 46.90
N ASP A 122 -11.94 -9.69 47.53
CA ASP A 122 -12.15 -8.30 47.96
C ASP A 122 -11.42 -7.27 47.06
N TYR A 123 -10.96 -7.66 45.87
CA TYR A 123 -10.36 -6.70 44.93
C TYR A 123 -11.39 -5.74 44.35
N ASP A 124 -10.97 -4.49 44.15
CA ASP A 124 -11.72 -3.48 43.42
C ASP A 124 -11.34 -3.52 41.93
N VAL A 125 -12.33 -3.47 41.06
CA VAL A 125 -12.17 -3.38 39.59
C VAL A 125 -11.32 -2.16 39.21
N SER A 126 -11.35 -1.08 40.02
CA SER A 126 -10.49 0.10 39.82
C SER A 126 -9.00 -0.19 40.00
N GLN A 127 -8.62 -1.17 40.82
CA GLN A 127 -7.22 -1.59 41.00
C GLN A 127 -6.72 -2.39 39.80
N LEU A 128 -7.59 -3.23 39.22
CA LEU A 128 -7.29 -3.98 38.00
C LEU A 128 -7.16 -3.07 36.78
N LYS A 129 -7.86 -1.93 36.73
CA LYS A 129 -7.71 -0.94 35.63
C LYS A 129 -6.25 -0.49 35.43
N LYS A 130 -5.44 -0.38 36.48
CA LYS A 130 -4.03 0.02 36.37
C LYS A 130 -3.19 -1.03 35.63
N TYR A 131 -3.38 -2.30 35.98
CA TYR A 131 -2.70 -3.43 35.33
C TYR A 131 -3.27 -3.77 33.94
N ALA A 132 -4.54 -3.44 33.69
CA ALA A 132 -5.11 -3.54 32.36
C ALA A 132 -4.45 -2.50 31.43
N VAL A 133 -4.30 -1.25 31.87
CA VAL A 133 -3.71 -0.18 31.03
C VAL A 133 -2.20 -0.35 30.79
N ASP A 134 -1.48 -1.01 31.70
CA ASP A 134 -0.03 -1.22 31.62
C ASP A 134 0.34 -2.48 30.79
N GLY A 135 0.53 -2.30 29.48
CA GLY A 135 0.76 -3.38 28.51
C GLY A 135 2.19 -3.92 28.43
N ASP A 136 3.16 -3.20 28.99
CA ASP A 136 4.57 -3.57 28.86
C ASP A 136 4.97 -4.68 29.84
N GLU A 137 4.37 -4.76 31.03
CA GLU A 137 4.73 -5.71 32.10
C GLU A 137 3.80 -6.92 32.28
N VAL A 138 2.52 -6.82 31.88
CA VAL A 138 1.49 -7.86 32.11
C VAL A 138 1.29 -8.72 30.85
N GLU A 139 1.17 -10.04 30.99
CA GLU A 139 0.93 -10.99 29.88
C GLU A 139 -0.57 -11.35 29.80
N THR A 140 -1.17 -11.81 30.91
CA THR A 140 -2.57 -12.29 30.95
C THR A 140 -3.23 -11.97 32.29
N ILE A 141 -4.52 -11.67 32.28
CA ILE A 141 -5.35 -11.51 33.49
C ILE A 141 -6.44 -12.59 33.50
N GLU A 142 -6.45 -13.47 34.50
CA GLU A 142 -7.54 -14.43 34.72
C GLU A 142 -8.49 -13.92 35.80
N LEU A 143 -9.78 -13.81 35.46
CA LEU A 143 -10.85 -13.40 36.37
C LEU A 143 -11.79 -14.57 36.63
N TYR A 144 -11.96 -14.97 37.89
CA TYR A 144 -12.93 -15.98 38.26
C TYR A 144 -14.22 -15.30 38.73
N HIS A 145 -15.37 -15.70 38.17
CA HIS A 145 -16.66 -15.09 38.51
C HIS A 145 -17.77 -16.16 38.71
N PRO A 146 -18.64 -16.01 39.74
CA PRO A 146 -19.78 -16.88 39.95
C PRO A 146 -20.93 -16.45 39.02
N SER A 147 -20.96 -16.93 37.77
CA SER A 147 -22.06 -16.67 36.82
C SER A 147 -22.87 -17.92 36.55
N ASN A 148 -24.20 -17.79 36.55
CA ASN A 148 -25.15 -18.87 36.23
C ASN A 148 -25.17 -19.23 34.73
N LEU A 149 -24.73 -18.32 33.85
CA LEU A 149 -24.57 -18.56 32.41
C LEU A 149 -23.36 -19.45 32.13
N LEU A 150 -22.38 -19.47 33.04
CA LEU A 150 -21.15 -20.25 32.95
C LEU A 150 -21.18 -21.48 33.88
N GLY A 151 -22.35 -22.07 34.17
CA GLY A 151 -22.50 -23.22 35.10
C GLY A 151 -21.70 -24.48 34.77
N GLU A 152 -20.88 -24.42 33.73
CA GLU A 152 -20.02 -25.43 33.13
C GLU A 152 -18.59 -24.88 32.93
N THR A 153 -17.57 -25.73 32.71
CA THR A 153 -16.17 -25.33 32.43
C THR A 153 -16.03 -24.54 31.12
N ILE A 154 -16.41 -23.27 31.13
CA ILE A 154 -16.38 -22.34 30.01
C ILE A 154 -15.45 -21.16 30.36
N SER A 155 -14.68 -20.71 29.37
CA SER A 155 -13.86 -19.50 29.46
C SER A 155 -14.28 -18.50 28.39
N ILE A 156 -14.46 -17.25 28.80
CA ILE A 156 -14.65 -16.12 27.90
C ILE A 156 -13.35 -15.35 27.84
N MET A 157 -12.79 -15.16 26.66
CA MET A 157 -11.54 -14.42 26.46
C MET A 157 -11.84 -13.07 25.80
N ASP A 158 -11.51 -11.98 26.46
CA ASP A 158 -11.46 -10.64 25.86
C ASP A 158 -10.05 -10.43 25.29
N THR A 159 -9.97 -10.12 23.99
CA THR A 159 -8.70 -9.94 23.28
C THR A 159 -8.49 -8.46 22.90
N PRO A 160 -7.23 -7.96 22.88
CA PRO A 160 -6.93 -6.59 22.45
C PRO A 160 -7.46 -6.27 21.04
N GLY A 161 -7.80 -5.00 20.80
CA GLY A 161 -8.36 -4.54 19.52
C GLY A 161 -7.36 -4.62 18.37
N ILE A 162 -7.84 -4.96 17.17
CA ILE A 162 -6.97 -5.24 16.00
C ILE A 162 -6.48 -3.99 15.24
N ASP A 163 -6.94 -2.78 15.59
CA ASP A 163 -6.62 -1.51 14.89
C ASP A 163 -5.71 -0.58 15.69
N SER A 164 -5.12 -1.05 16.78
CA SER A 164 -4.16 -0.25 17.53
C SER A 164 -2.93 0.05 16.67
N THR A 165 -2.41 1.26 16.76
CA THR A 165 -1.23 1.74 16.04
C THR A 165 0.10 1.09 16.47
N ASP A 166 0.09 0.14 17.40
CA ASP A 166 1.28 -0.53 17.95
C ASP A 166 1.33 -2.00 17.49
N ASP A 167 2.42 -2.40 16.84
CA ASP A 167 2.63 -3.75 16.30
C ASP A 167 2.63 -4.85 17.38
N ALA A 168 2.94 -4.48 18.63
CA ALA A 168 2.90 -5.39 19.78
C ALA A 168 1.50 -5.98 20.04
N HIS A 169 0.42 -5.23 19.74
CA HIS A 169 -0.96 -5.64 20.00
C HIS A 169 -1.42 -6.72 19.02
N LYS A 170 -1.04 -6.61 17.74
CA LYS A 170 -1.42 -7.58 16.69
C LYS A 170 -0.82 -8.96 16.96
N VAL A 171 0.44 -8.99 17.40
CA VAL A 171 1.15 -10.24 17.76
C VAL A 171 0.55 -10.89 19.00
N SER A 172 0.13 -10.11 20.01
CA SER A 172 -0.52 -10.60 21.23
C SER A 172 -1.89 -11.22 20.97
N THR A 173 -2.73 -10.54 20.17
CA THR A 173 -4.05 -11.03 19.77
C THR A 173 -3.95 -12.31 18.94
N GLU A 174 -3.05 -12.39 17.95
CA GLU A 174 -2.86 -13.61 17.14
C GLU A 174 -2.34 -14.80 17.96
N SER A 175 -1.52 -14.53 18.98
CA SER A 175 -0.88 -15.55 19.82
C SER A 175 -1.81 -16.22 20.83
N SER A 176 -3.03 -15.70 21.04
CA SER A 176 -3.98 -16.21 22.06
C SER A 176 -5.19 -16.91 21.44
N LEU A 177 -5.41 -16.71 20.15
CA LEU A 177 -6.55 -17.26 19.41
C LEU A 177 -6.45 -18.77 19.13
N HIS A 178 -5.27 -19.39 19.24
CA HIS A 178 -5.12 -20.85 19.09
C HIS A 178 -5.83 -21.64 20.20
N LEU A 179 -6.18 -20.96 21.30
CA LEU A 179 -6.98 -21.55 22.38
C LEU A 179 -8.48 -21.37 22.19
N SER A 180 -8.95 -20.61 21.19
CA SER A 180 -10.37 -20.33 20.98
C SER A 180 -11.07 -21.48 20.26
N ASP A 181 -12.19 -21.96 20.81
CA ASP A 181 -13.07 -22.94 20.15
C ASP A 181 -14.08 -22.30 19.21
N ALA A 182 -14.45 -21.05 19.50
CA ALA A 182 -15.25 -20.18 18.66
C ALA A 182 -14.81 -18.72 18.87
N VAL A 183 -14.94 -17.92 17.81
CA VAL A 183 -14.65 -16.48 17.86
C VAL A 183 -15.92 -15.70 17.60
N LEU A 184 -16.27 -14.80 18.52
CA LEU A 184 -17.24 -13.74 18.30
C LEU A 184 -16.48 -12.50 17.87
N TYR A 185 -16.59 -12.17 16.59
CA TYR A 185 -15.94 -11.02 16.01
C TYR A 185 -16.90 -9.82 15.99
N VAL A 186 -16.74 -8.95 16.98
CA VAL A 186 -17.60 -7.80 17.28
C VAL A 186 -17.12 -6.56 16.51
N MET A 187 -18.01 -6.01 15.68
CA MET A 187 -17.76 -4.82 14.87
C MET A 187 -18.72 -3.70 15.28
N ASP A 188 -18.25 -2.46 15.18
CA ASP A 188 -19.12 -1.29 15.26
C ASP A 188 -19.98 -1.19 13.99
N TYR A 189 -21.28 -0.90 14.13
CA TYR A 189 -22.20 -0.66 13.02
C TYR A 189 -21.64 0.26 11.93
N ASN A 190 -20.89 1.31 12.26
CA ASN A 190 -20.37 2.25 11.26
C ASN A 190 -19.10 1.77 10.52
N HIS A 191 -18.41 0.74 11.03
CA HIS A 191 -17.08 0.36 10.55
C HIS A 191 -16.98 -1.09 10.08
N VAL A 192 -18.12 -1.76 9.87
CA VAL A 192 -18.18 -3.17 9.44
C VAL A 192 -17.35 -3.45 8.19
N GLN A 193 -17.37 -2.55 7.20
CA GLN A 193 -16.73 -2.75 5.90
C GLN A 193 -15.27 -2.26 5.83
N SER A 194 -14.57 -2.15 6.96
CA SER A 194 -13.15 -1.80 6.98
C SER A 194 -12.27 -2.93 6.40
N GLU A 195 -11.17 -2.58 5.71
CA GLU A 195 -10.23 -3.59 5.17
C GLU A 195 -9.65 -4.48 6.29
N VAL A 196 -9.41 -3.89 7.46
CA VAL A 196 -8.87 -4.57 8.64
C VAL A 196 -9.83 -5.67 9.11
N ASN A 197 -11.14 -5.41 9.13
CA ASN A 197 -12.18 -6.40 9.45
C ASN A 197 -12.15 -7.59 8.50
N PHE A 198 -12.08 -7.35 7.20
CA PHE A 198 -12.07 -8.42 6.20
C PHE A 198 -10.81 -9.29 6.31
N ARG A 199 -9.62 -8.68 6.41
CA ARG A 199 -8.35 -9.41 6.53
C ARG A 199 -8.32 -10.33 7.75
N PHE A 200 -8.72 -9.81 8.91
CA PHE A 200 -8.69 -10.57 10.15
C PHE A 200 -9.71 -11.72 10.12
N THR A 201 -10.92 -11.46 9.61
CA THR A 201 -11.95 -12.49 9.47
C THR A 201 -11.53 -13.60 8.51
N LYS A 202 -10.90 -13.26 7.38
CA LYS A 202 -10.35 -14.24 6.42
C LYS A 202 -9.29 -15.12 7.08
N THR A 203 -8.38 -14.52 7.84
CA THR A 203 -7.34 -15.24 8.60
C THR A 203 -7.94 -16.27 9.57
N LEU A 204 -9.03 -15.93 10.26
CA LEU A 204 -9.72 -16.85 11.17
C LEU A 204 -10.43 -17.99 10.41
N LYS A 205 -11.06 -17.70 9.27
CA LYS A 205 -11.71 -18.71 8.42
C LYS A 205 -10.70 -19.66 7.79
N ASP A 206 -9.57 -19.16 7.32
CA ASP A 206 -8.49 -19.98 6.75
C ASP A 206 -7.89 -20.95 7.79
N ARG A 207 -7.94 -20.59 9.08
CA ARG A 207 -7.59 -21.47 10.22
C ARG A 207 -8.68 -22.49 10.56
N GLY A 208 -9.85 -22.43 9.93
CA GLY A 208 -10.98 -23.32 10.18
C GLY A 208 -11.64 -23.13 11.55
N VAL A 209 -11.41 -21.99 12.22
CA VAL A 209 -12.08 -21.65 13.49
C VAL A 209 -13.51 -21.19 13.18
N PRO A 210 -14.54 -21.65 13.92
CA PRO A 210 -15.88 -21.09 13.79
C PRO A 210 -15.90 -19.60 14.12
N VAL A 211 -16.38 -18.77 13.18
CA VAL A 211 -16.42 -17.31 13.33
C VAL A 211 -17.86 -16.80 13.24
N TYR A 212 -18.31 -16.15 14.31
CA TYR A 212 -19.60 -15.47 14.38
C TYR A 212 -19.38 -13.96 14.32
N LEU A 213 -19.89 -13.31 13.28
CA LEU A 213 -19.82 -11.85 13.16
C LEU A 213 -20.93 -11.24 13.99
N VAL A 214 -20.57 -10.27 14.84
CA VAL A 214 -21.52 -9.50 15.63
C VAL A 214 -21.40 -8.04 15.21
N ILE A 215 -22.39 -7.54 14.49
CA ILE A 215 -22.53 -6.13 14.17
C ILE A 215 -23.26 -5.48 15.33
N ASN A 216 -22.50 -4.85 16.22
CA ASN A 216 -23.00 -4.27 17.47
C ASN A 216 -23.33 -2.77 17.30
N GLN A 217 -24.07 -2.23 18.27
CA GLN A 217 -24.51 -0.83 18.29
C GLN A 217 -25.48 -0.48 17.15
N ILE A 218 -26.37 -1.41 16.77
CA ILE A 218 -27.37 -1.16 15.72
C ILE A 218 -28.41 -0.10 16.10
N ASP A 219 -28.47 0.31 17.37
CA ASP A 219 -29.25 1.47 17.81
C ASP A 219 -28.78 2.80 17.20
N LYS A 220 -27.59 2.81 16.57
CA LYS A 220 -27.13 3.90 15.72
C LYS A 220 -27.84 3.95 14.37
N HIS A 221 -28.50 2.87 13.96
CA HIS A 221 -29.14 2.79 12.65
C HIS A 221 -30.28 3.80 12.55
N VAL A 222 -30.40 4.39 11.36
CA VAL A 222 -31.34 5.46 11.07
C VAL A 222 -32.13 5.06 9.84
N ASP A 223 -33.29 4.43 10.05
CA ASP A 223 -34.03 3.76 8.98
C ASP A 223 -34.49 4.71 7.85
N PHE A 224 -34.69 6.00 8.16
CA PHE A 224 -35.06 7.00 7.13
C PHE A 224 -33.88 7.43 6.24
N GLU A 225 -32.63 7.24 6.66
CA GLU A 225 -31.45 7.50 5.82
C GLU A 225 -31.18 6.32 4.89
N LEU A 226 -31.20 5.11 5.44
CA LEU A 226 -31.04 3.84 4.72
C LEU A 226 -31.86 2.79 5.45
N SER A 227 -32.68 2.01 4.75
CA SER A 227 -33.44 0.95 5.41
C SER A 227 -32.52 -0.15 5.94
N PHE A 228 -32.86 -0.71 7.10
CA PHE A 228 -32.03 -1.75 7.74
C PHE A 228 -31.82 -2.97 6.84
N ALA A 229 -32.84 -3.36 6.07
CA ALA A 229 -32.78 -4.46 5.12
C ALA A 229 -31.68 -4.27 4.05
N LYS A 230 -31.56 -3.06 3.48
CA LYS A 230 -30.53 -2.74 2.50
C LYS A 230 -29.14 -2.70 3.14
N TYR A 231 -29.05 -2.18 4.37
CA TYR A 231 -27.80 -2.19 5.12
C TYR A 231 -27.31 -3.63 5.36
N ARG A 232 -28.20 -4.52 5.84
CA ARG A 232 -27.89 -5.94 6.06
C ARG A 232 -27.40 -6.63 4.78
N GLU A 233 -28.10 -6.42 3.66
CA GLU A 233 -27.69 -6.96 2.36
C GLU A 233 -26.28 -6.47 1.96
N SER A 234 -26.01 -5.17 2.12
CA SER A 234 -24.69 -4.60 1.79
C SER A 234 -23.55 -5.20 2.63
N VAL A 235 -23.78 -5.46 3.92
CA VAL A 235 -22.79 -6.11 4.81
C VAL A 235 -22.51 -7.53 4.35
N ILE A 236 -23.56 -8.32 4.10
CA ILE A 236 -23.43 -9.72 3.67
C ILE A 236 -22.67 -9.80 2.34
N ASP A 237 -23.04 -8.96 1.39
CA ASP A 237 -22.38 -8.92 0.09
C ASP A 237 -20.92 -8.51 0.23
N ALA A 238 -20.58 -7.54 1.09
CA ALA A 238 -19.20 -7.12 1.29
C ALA A 238 -18.31 -8.28 1.77
N PHE A 239 -18.75 -9.10 2.73
CA PHE A 239 -18.00 -10.29 3.17
C PHE A 239 -17.89 -11.36 2.07
N ARG A 240 -18.96 -11.57 1.28
CA ARG A 240 -18.93 -12.50 0.13
C ARG A 240 -17.93 -12.09 -0.95
N HIS A 241 -17.81 -10.80 -1.26
CA HIS A 241 -16.81 -10.29 -2.21
C HIS A 241 -15.36 -10.50 -1.74
N TRP A 242 -15.16 -10.76 -0.45
CA TRP A 242 -13.87 -11.13 0.13
C TRP A 242 -13.67 -12.64 0.29
N ASP A 243 -14.59 -13.46 -0.25
CA ASP A 243 -14.58 -14.91 -0.11
C ASP A 243 -14.61 -15.35 1.37
N ILE A 244 -15.45 -14.67 2.16
CA ILE A 244 -15.62 -14.93 3.59
C ILE A 244 -17.06 -15.39 3.83
N GLU A 245 -17.24 -16.66 4.19
CA GLU A 245 -18.52 -17.21 4.65
C GLU A 245 -18.47 -17.43 6.17
N PRO A 246 -19.01 -16.51 6.99
CA PRO A 246 -19.04 -16.67 8.44
C PRO A 246 -20.07 -17.72 8.88
N ASP A 247 -19.84 -18.32 10.06
CA ASP A 247 -20.72 -19.33 10.66
C ASP A 247 -22.03 -18.74 11.22
N GLY A 248 -22.07 -17.42 11.36
CA GLY A 248 -23.29 -16.65 11.64
C GLY A 248 -23.02 -15.15 11.62
N ILE A 249 -24.06 -14.37 11.34
CA ILE A 249 -24.02 -12.90 11.38
C ILE A 249 -25.18 -12.44 12.25
N TYR A 250 -24.88 -11.68 13.30
CA TYR A 250 -25.84 -11.20 14.28
C TYR A 250 -25.78 -9.68 14.39
N PHE A 251 -26.95 -9.05 14.38
CA PHE A 251 -27.10 -7.61 14.56
C PHE A 251 -27.57 -7.32 15.99
N THR A 252 -26.78 -6.61 16.80
CA THR A 252 -27.06 -6.44 18.24
C THR A 252 -27.05 -5.00 18.72
N SER A 253 -27.89 -4.68 19.70
CA SER A 253 -27.78 -3.47 20.53
C SER A 253 -27.91 -3.82 22.00
N LEU A 254 -26.96 -3.33 22.80
CA LEU A 254 -26.99 -3.41 24.26
C LEU A 254 -27.63 -2.17 24.90
N LYS A 255 -27.74 -1.07 24.15
CA LYS A 255 -28.32 0.20 24.60
C LYS A 255 -29.83 0.23 24.39
N ASP A 256 -30.30 -0.32 23.26
CA ASP A 256 -31.72 -0.46 22.94
C ASP A 256 -32.12 -1.93 22.86
N VAL A 257 -32.45 -2.50 24.01
CA VAL A 257 -32.80 -3.92 24.14
C VAL A 257 -34.05 -4.27 23.32
N ASN A 258 -34.97 -3.32 23.15
CA ASN A 258 -36.24 -3.51 22.44
C ASN A 258 -36.16 -3.15 20.94
N HIS A 259 -34.97 -2.87 20.41
CA HIS A 259 -34.81 -2.57 18.99
C HIS A 259 -35.34 -3.75 18.14
N PRO A 260 -36.16 -3.52 17.10
CA PRO A 260 -36.87 -4.59 16.38
C PRO A 260 -35.94 -5.60 15.71
N GLU A 261 -34.78 -5.13 15.25
CA GLU A 261 -33.75 -5.94 14.60
C GLU A 261 -32.69 -6.47 15.59
N ASN A 262 -32.90 -6.33 16.91
CA ASN A 262 -31.93 -6.79 17.91
C ASN A 262 -31.92 -8.31 18.02
N GLU A 263 -30.90 -8.94 17.44
CA GLU A 263 -30.67 -10.37 17.46
C GLU A 263 -29.88 -10.83 18.71
N TRP A 264 -29.74 -9.97 19.74
CA TRP A 264 -29.12 -10.35 21.02
C TRP A 264 -29.70 -11.65 21.64
N PRO A 265 -31.03 -11.87 21.67
CA PRO A 265 -31.59 -13.13 22.15
C PRO A 265 -31.20 -14.34 21.27
N ALA A 266 -31.10 -14.15 19.95
CA ALA A 266 -30.69 -15.21 19.03
C ALA A 266 -29.21 -15.57 19.21
N LEU A 267 -28.36 -14.58 19.43
CA LEU A 267 -26.95 -14.79 19.76
C LEU A 267 -26.78 -15.51 21.10
N LEU A 268 -27.54 -15.13 22.14
CA LEU A 268 -27.56 -15.86 23.42
C LEU A 268 -28.02 -17.32 23.24
N GLY A 269 -29.02 -17.54 22.38
CA GLY A 269 -29.46 -18.88 21.98
C GLY A 269 -28.31 -19.69 21.36
N LYS A 270 -27.59 -19.10 20.40
CA LYS A 270 -26.44 -19.72 19.74
C LYS A 270 -25.29 -20.03 20.71
N LEU A 271 -24.94 -19.09 21.59
CA LEU A 271 -23.94 -19.32 22.64
C LEU A 271 -24.38 -20.47 23.57
N GLY A 272 -25.66 -20.52 23.94
CA GLY A 272 -26.21 -21.61 24.72
C GLY A 272 -26.16 -22.97 24.02
N GLU A 273 -26.36 -23.02 22.69
CA GLU A 273 -26.16 -24.22 21.88
C GLU A 273 -24.70 -24.68 21.90
N LEU A 274 -23.76 -23.76 21.63
CA LEU A 274 -22.32 -24.05 21.65
C LEU A 274 -21.86 -24.59 23.01
N PHE A 275 -22.38 -24.02 24.09
CA PHE A 275 -22.07 -24.46 25.45
C PHE A 275 -22.63 -25.85 25.77
N LYS A 276 -23.85 -26.17 25.31
CA LYS A 276 -24.43 -27.52 25.47
C LYS A 276 -23.67 -28.58 24.67
N GLU A 277 -23.15 -28.21 23.50
CA GLU A 277 -22.43 -29.12 22.60
C GLU A 277 -20.92 -29.18 22.87
N LYS A 278 -20.42 -28.49 23.90
CA LYS A 278 -18.98 -28.31 24.15
C LYS A 278 -18.17 -29.62 24.18
N GLU A 279 -18.74 -30.70 24.73
CA GLU A 279 -18.03 -31.99 24.83
C GLU A 279 -17.80 -32.62 23.46
N THR A 280 -18.69 -32.35 22.50
CA THR A 280 -18.57 -32.82 21.11
C THR A 280 -17.70 -31.90 20.25
N LEU A 281 -17.58 -30.61 20.61
CA LEU A 281 -16.87 -29.59 19.83
C LEU A 281 -15.39 -29.43 20.24
N ILE A 282 -15.04 -29.73 21.49
CA ILE A 282 -13.68 -29.52 22.02
C ILE A 282 -12.63 -30.40 21.34
N ILE A 283 -12.96 -31.66 21.02
CA ILE A 283 -12.04 -32.61 20.36
C ILE A 283 -11.71 -32.13 18.93
N PRO A 284 -12.68 -31.86 18.04
CA PRO A 284 -12.41 -31.29 16.72
C PRO A 284 -11.62 -29.98 16.78
N SER A 285 -11.90 -29.14 17.78
CA SER A 285 -11.20 -27.87 17.98
C SER A 285 -9.72 -28.05 18.33
N ILE A 286 -9.42 -28.91 19.31
CA ILE A 286 -8.04 -29.25 19.69
C ILE A 286 -7.29 -29.88 18.51
N MET A 287 -7.95 -30.73 17.71
CA MET A 287 -7.34 -31.29 16.51
C MET A 287 -6.97 -30.21 15.49
N ARG A 288 -7.87 -29.26 15.19
CA ARG A 288 -7.58 -28.12 14.31
C ARG A 288 -6.41 -27.27 14.84
N ALA A 289 -6.41 -26.97 16.14
CA ALA A 289 -5.33 -26.23 16.78
C ALA A 289 -3.99 -26.99 16.67
N ALA A 290 -3.98 -28.30 16.88
CA ALA A 290 -2.79 -29.13 16.71
C ALA A 290 -2.29 -29.15 15.25
N MET A 291 -3.19 -29.26 14.27
CA MET A 291 -2.85 -29.19 12.85
C MET A 291 -2.25 -27.84 12.47
N TYR A 292 -2.76 -26.74 13.06
CA TYR A 292 -2.17 -25.42 12.92
C TYR A 292 -0.78 -25.32 13.55
N LEU A 293 -0.58 -25.87 14.76
CA LEU A 293 0.75 -25.92 15.39
C LEU A 293 1.75 -26.75 14.58
N ILE A 294 1.29 -27.80 13.88
CA ILE A 294 2.14 -28.58 12.96
C ILE A 294 2.57 -27.73 11.75
N ASP A 295 1.68 -26.93 11.17
CA ASP A 295 2.07 -25.98 10.10
C ASP A 295 3.03 -24.89 10.60
N GLU A 296 2.78 -24.33 11.80
CA GLU A 296 3.73 -23.38 12.43
C GLU A 296 5.09 -24.05 12.70
N HIS A 297 5.09 -25.31 13.13
CA HIS A 297 6.32 -26.06 13.34
C HIS A 297 7.06 -26.35 12.03
N ARG A 298 6.36 -26.66 10.95
CA ARG A 298 6.94 -26.78 9.62
C ARG A 298 7.61 -25.48 9.20
N LYS A 299 6.96 -24.33 9.40
CA LYS A 299 7.54 -23.00 9.15
C LYS A 299 8.79 -22.78 10.02
N PHE A 300 8.76 -23.18 11.29
CA PHE A 300 9.94 -23.14 12.16
C PHE A 300 11.10 -24.02 11.64
N LEU A 301 10.84 -25.25 11.21
CA LEU A 301 11.86 -26.13 10.62
C LEU A 301 12.43 -25.52 9.34
N HIS A 302 11.57 -24.94 8.51
CA HIS A 302 11.95 -24.24 7.30
C HIS A 302 12.92 -23.09 7.60
N ASP A 303 12.60 -22.26 8.59
CA ASP A 303 13.44 -21.15 9.06
C ASP A 303 14.74 -21.63 9.72
N LYS A 304 14.68 -22.72 10.49
CA LYS A 304 15.86 -23.34 11.13
C LYS A 304 16.87 -23.81 10.08
N HIS A 305 16.38 -24.34 8.95
CA HIS A 305 17.23 -24.75 7.83
C HIS A 305 17.60 -23.60 6.89
N ALA A 306 17.14 -22.36 7.11
CA ALA A 306 17.43 -21.22 6.23
C ALA A 306 18.93 -20.96 6.06
N LEU A 307 19.73 -21.11 7.14
CA LEU A 307 21.20 -20.98 7.06
C LEU A 307 21.86 -22.08 6.22
N GLN A 308 21.23 -23.25 6.11
CA GLN A 308 21.70 -24.34 5.24
C GLN A 308 21.23 -24.15 3.80
N ARG A 309 20.09 -23.49 3.58
CA ARG A 309 19.54 -23.14 2.25
C ARG A 309 20.26 -21.97 1.59
N GLU A 310 20.60 -20.93 2.35
CA GLU A 310 21.17 -19.66 1.87
C GLU A 310 22.37 -19.84 0.90
N PRO A 311 23.32 -20.78 1.10
CA PRO A 311 24.41 -21.01 0.16
C PRO A 311 23.95 -21.62 -1.17
N PHE A 312 23.00 -22.55 -1.14
CA PHE A 312 22.49 -23.25 -2.32
C PHE A 312 21.57 -22.35 -3.15
N GLU A 313 20.69 -21.59 -2.49
CA GLU A 313 19.79 -20.63 -3.15
C GLU A 313 20.58 -19.51 -3.84
N ARG A 314 21.60 -18.95 -3.17
CA ARG A 314 22.50 -17.95 -3.79
C ARG A 314 23.25 -18.49 -5.00
N LEU A 315 23.71 -19.74 -4.93
CA LEU A 315 24.43 -20.37 -6.04
C LEU A 315 23.54 -20.48 -7.28
N LEU A 316 22.26 -20.82 -7.07
CA LEU A 316 21.26 -20.89 -8.14
C LEU A 316 20.90 -19.49 -8.67
N GLU A 317 20.63 -18.51 -7.81
CA GLU A 317 20.28 -17.13 -8.21
C GLU A 317 21.38 -16.41 -9.01
N GLN A 318 22.65 -16.63 -8.66
CA GLN A 318 23.77 -15.97 -9.35
C GLN A 318 24.01 -16.50 -10.77
N LYS A 319 23.50 -17.70 -11.10
CA LYS A 319 23.84 -18.42 -12.34
C LYS A 319 22.66 -18.88 -13.17
N THR A 320 21.41 -18.62 -12.77
CA THR A 320 20.23 -19.02 -13.54
C THR A 320 19.75 -17.94 -14.51
N THR A 321 19.93 -18.20 -15.80
CA THR A 321 19.12 -17.66 -16.91
C THR A 321 18.12 -18.74 -17.32
N GLU A 322 16.87 -18.65 -16.86
CA GLU A 322 15.61 -19.34 -17.31
C GLU A 322 15.60 -20.83 -17.75
N GLU A 323 16.71 -21.57 -17.79
CA GLU A 323 16.76 -22.97 -18.25
C GLU A 323 16.78 -23.97 -17.09
N ASN A 324 15.98 -25.04 -17.22
CA ASN A 324 15.92 -26.15 -16.27
C ASN A 324 17.29 -26.88 -16.19
N VAL A 325 18.05 -26.64 -15.11
CA VAL A 325 19.41 -27.17 -14.87
C VAL A 325 19.45 -28.69 -15.00
N GLN A 326 18.40 -29.36 -14.53
CA GLN A 326 18.26 -30.81 -14.53
C GLN A 326 18.16 -31.38 -15.96
N GLU A 327 17.38 -30.75 -16.84
CA GLU A 327 17.24 -31.14 -18.25
C GLU A 327 18.54 -30.92 -19.02
N LYS A 328 19.22 -29.80 -18.78
CA LYS A 328 20.48 -29.45 -19.45
C LYS A 328 21.61 -30.40 -19.06
N TYR A 329 21.72 -30.76 -17.78
CA TYR A 329 22.69 -31.75 -17.30
C TYR A 329 22.46 -33.12 -17.95
N ALA A 330 21.19 -33.56 -18.05
CA ALA A 330 20.83 -34.83 -18.68
C ALA A 330 21.19 -34.84 -20.18
N LEU A 331 20.88 -33.76 -20.89
CA LEU A 331 21.18 -33.60 -22.31
C LEU A 331 22.69 -33.64 -22.60
N LEU A 332 23.48 -32.86 -21.86
CA LEU A 332 24.93 -32.78 -22.06
C LEU A 332 25.64 -34.08 -21.68
N SER A 333 25.21 -34.74 -20.60
CA SER A 333 25.72 -36.06 -20.20
C SER A 333 25.43 -37.12 -21.27
N GLY A 334 24.22 -37.10 -21.84
CA GLY A 334 23.84 -37.99 -22.94
C GLY A 334 24.65 -37.75 -24.22
N ARG A 335 24.90 -36.48 -24.56
CA ARG A 335 25.72 -36.10 -25.71
C ARG A 335 27.19 -36.51 -25.54
N LEU A 336 27.76 -36.38 -24.34
CA LEU A 336 29.13 -36.81 -24.07
C LEU A 336 29.31 -38.33 -24.27
N ALA A 337 28.31 -39.12 -23.88
CA ALA A 337 28.34 -40.58 -24.00
C ALA A 337 28.29 -41.05 -25.47
N SER A 338 27.60 -40.33 -26.36
CA SER A 338 27.44 -40.72 -27.76
C SER A 338 28.56 -40.29 -28.70
N LEU A 339 29.48 -39.41 -28.25
CA LEU A 339 30.57 -38.87 -29.10
C LEU A 339 31.60 -39.91 -29.56
N PHE A 340 31.88 -40.93 -28.73
CA PHE A 340 32.92 -41.93 -29.02
C PHE A 340 32.37 -43.18 -29.73
N GLU A 341 31.04 -43.35 -29.72
CA GLU A 341 30.36 -44.52 -30.26
C GLU A 341 30.67 -44.79 -31.75
N PRO A 342 30.75 -43.78 -32.65
CA PRO A 342 31.07 -44.02 -34.05
C PRO A 342 32.47 -44.61 -34.28
N ALA A 343 33.47 -44.17 -33.52
CA ALA A 343 34.84 -44.65 -33.65
C ALA A 343 35.00 -46.09 -33.14
N GLU A 344 34.31 -46.44 -32.04
CA GLU A 344 34.28 -47.81 -31.52
C GLU A 344 33.58 -48.77 -32.50
N LYS A 345 32.46 -48.34 -33.08
CA LYS A 345 31.72 -49.14 -34.07
C LYS A 345 32.52 -49.35 -35.35
N LEU A 346 33.19 -48.32 -35.88
CA LEU A 346 34.06 -48.44 -37.05
C LEU A 346 35.15 -49.50 -36.84
N GLU A 347 35.79 -49.51 -35.67
CA GLU A 347 36.83 -50.48 -35.34
C GLU A 347 36.28 -51.90 -35.20
N SER A 348 35.16 -52.07 -34.48
CA SER A 348 34.58 -53.40 -34.25
C SER A 348 33.94 -54.02 -35.51
N GLU A 349 33.17 -53.24 -36.28
CA GLU A 349 32.53 -53.71 -37.52
C GLU A 349 33.58 -53.89 -38.61
N GLY A 350 34.57 -52.98 -38.68
CA GLY A 350 35.68 -53.10 -39.60
C GLY A 350 36.49 -54.38 -39.42
N LYS A 351 36.78 -54.78 -38.17
CA LYS A 351 37.45 -56.07 -37.87
C LYS A 351 36.64 -57.26 -38.38
N GLN A 352 35.34 -57.25 -38.18
CA GLN A 352 34.45 -58.32 -38.60
C GLN A 352 34.35 -58.40 -40.13
N GLU A 353 34.15 -57.27 -40.80
CA GLU A 353 33.96 -57.25 -42.25
C GLU A 353 35.26 -57.54 -43.03
N VAL A 354 36.41 -57.08 -42.55
CA VAL A 354 37.71 -57.48 -43.14
C VAL A 354 37.87 -59.00 -43.05
N GLN A 355 37.54 -59.59 -41.91
CA GLN A 355 37.62 -61.04 -41.74
C GLN A 355 36.67 -61.79 -42.68
N ASN A 356 35.43 -61.30 -42.85
CA ASN A 356 34.46 -61.86 -43.80
C ASN A 356 35.00 -61.86 -45.24
N ILE A 357 35.63 -60.76 -45.70
CA ILE A 357 36.23 -60.69 -47.04
C ILE A 357 37.35 -61.73 -47.17
N LEU A 358 38.23 -61.82 -46.18
CA LEU A 358 39.38 -62.74 -46.22
C LEU A 358 38.93 -64.20 -46.24
N ASP A 359 37.92 -64.58 -45.46
CA ASP A 359 37.44 -65.96 -45.40
C ASP A 359 36.83 -66.43 -46.73
N ASN A 360 36.17 -65.51 -47.45
CA ASN A 360 35.48 -65.83 -48.70
C ASN A 360 36.32 -65.61 -49.97
N ALA A 361 37.50 -65.01 -49.88
CA ALA A 361 38.34 -64.73 -51.05
C ALA A 361 38.98 -66.01 -51.65
N PRO A 362 38.66 -66.37 -52.91
CA PRO A 362 39.19 -67.55 -53.58
C PRO A 362 40.57 -67.25 -54.21
N LEU A 363 41.62 -67.20 -53.37
CA LEU A 363 42.97 -66.89 -53.85
C LEU A 363 43.65 -68.00 -54.67
N ILE A 364 43.21 -69.24 -54.52
CA ILE A 364 43.81 -70.41 -55.18
C ILE A 364 42.73 -71.11 -56.04
N PRO A 365 42.37 -70.55 -57.20
CA PRO A 365 41.63 -71.28 -58.22
C PRO A 365 42.47 -72.43 -58.79
N PHE A 366 41.84 -73.28 -59.61
CA PHE A 366 42.50 -74.45 -60.20
C PHE A 366 43.78 -74.08 -60.98
N SER A 367 43.80 -72.98 -61.72
CA SER A 367 44.98 -72.49 -62.45
C SER A 367 46.17 -72.21 -61.54
N THR A 368 45.94 -71.44 -60.46
CA THR A 368 46.98 -71.09 -59.48
C THR A 368 47.48 -72.32 -58.73
N ARG A 369 46.60 -73.28 -58.44
CA ARG A 369 46.98 -74.55 -57.81
C ARG A 369 47.88 -75.41 -58.69
N GLU A 370 47.62 -75.43 -60.00
CA GLU A 370 48.49 -76.10 -60.97
C GLU A 370 49.86 -75.41 -61.07
N LEU A 371 49.90 -74.08 -61.05
CA LEU A 371 51.16 -73.34 -60.98
C LEU A 371 51.92 -73.62 -59.67
N ALA A 372 51.21 -73.74 -58.55
CA ALA A 372 51.81 -74.12 -57.26
C ALA A 372 52.39 -75.54 -57.31
N ARG A 373 51.70 -76.49 -57.94
CA ARG A 373 52.23 -77.84 -58.20
C ARG A 373 53.50 -77.78 -59.04
N LEU A 374 53.48 -77.05 -60.17
CA LEU A 374 54.63 -76.92 -61.07
C LEU A 374 55.83 -76.26 -60.37
N PHE A 375 55.58 -75.28 -59.50
CA PHE A 375 56.60 -74.65 -58.67
C PHE A 375 57.19 -75.64 -57.65
N LEU A 376 56.38 -76.37 -56.89
CA LEU A 376 56.86 -77.36 -55.92
C LEU A 376 57.66 -78.50 -56.59
N GLU A 377 57.24 -78.96 -57.77
CA GLU A 377 58.00 -79.91 -58.59
C GLU A 377 59.39 -79.38 -58.93
N SER A 378 59.49 -78.09 -59.25
CA SER A 378 60.77 -77.43 -59.56
C SER A 378 61.73 -77.40 -58.36
N ARG A 379 61.22 -77.55 -57.13
CA ARG A 379 62.00 -77.52 -55.88
C ARG A 379 62.46 -78.90 -55.44
N GLN A 380 62.11 -79.98 -56.14
CA GLN A 380 62.52 -81.34 -55.79
C GLN A 380 64.02 -81.58 -55.96
N PRO A 381 64.64 -82.41 -55.08
CA PRO A 381 66.01 -82.87 -55.25
C PRO A 381 66.15 -83.64 -56.57
N GLY A 382 66.85 -83.07 -57.55
CA GLY A 382 67.11 -83.69 -58.86
C GLY A 382 66.37 -83.08 -60.07
N PHE A 383 65.50 -82.07 -59.89
CA PHE A 383 64.80 -81.40 -61.00
C PHE A 383 65.77 -80.79 -62.03
N LYS A 384 65.61 -81.18 -63.31
CA LYS A 384 66.39 -80.69 -64.47
C LYS A 384 65.51 -80.60 -65.71
N VAL A 385 65.75 -79.59 -66.55
CA VAL A 385 65.01 -79.41 -67.81
C VAL A 385 65.94 -79.75 -68.99
N GLY A 386 65.64 -80.84 -69.71
CA GLY A 386 66.42 -81.31 -70.88
C GLY A 386 67.55 -82.30 -70.56
N PHE A 387 68.12 -82.93 -71.62
CA PHE A 387 69.14 -83.99 -71.51
C PHE A 387 70.58 -83.42 -71.59
N LEU A 388 71.35 -83.56 -70.49
CA LEU A 388 72.81 -83.29 -70.30
C LEU A 388 73.30 -81.81 -70.47
N PHE A 389 73.88 -81.23 -69.40
CA PHE A 389 74.52 -79.89 -69.32
C PHE A 389 73.65 -78.62 -69.47
N SER A 390 72.43 -78.59 -68.91
CA SER A 390 71.48 -77.45 -68.98
C SER A 390 71.27 -76.68 -67.65
N GLY A 391 72.33 -76.47 -66.86
CA GLY A 391 72.24 -75.84 -65.53
C GLY A 391 71.58 -74.45 -65.52
N ASN A 392 71.91 -73.58 -66.48
CA ASN A 392 71.30 -72.24 -66.59
C ASN A 392 69.82 -72.31 -66.97
N LYS A 393 69.44 -73.15 -67.94
CA LYS A 393 68.02 -73.35 -68.32
C LYS A 393 67.18 -73.90 -67.15
N THR A 394 67.78 -74.73 -66.29
CA THR A 394 67.10 -75.25 -65.10
C THR A 394 66.89 -74.15 -64.04
N LYS A 395 67.85 -73.22 -63.87
CA LYS A 395 67.67 -72.06 -62.98
C LYS A 395 66.63 -71.07 -63.52
N GLU A 396 66.68 -70.78 -64.82
CA GLU A 396 65.70 -69.92 -65.50
C GLU A 396 64.28 -70.50 -65.39
N GLU A 397 64.09 -71.81 -65.61
CA GLU A 397 62.78 -72.44 -65.46
C GLU A 397 62.27 -72.41 -64.00
N LYS A 398 63.16 -72.62 -63.00
CA LYS A 398 62.78 -72.52 -61.57
C LYS A 398 62.36 -71.11 -61.18
N ALA A 399 63.04 -70.09 -61.70
CA ALA A 399 62.69 -68.69 -61.49
C ALA A 399 61.39 -68.34 -62.23
N LYS A 400 61.24 -68.80 -63.48
CA LYS A 400 60.03 -68.60 -64.28
C LYS A 400 58.79 -69.18 -63.60
N ARG A 401 58.84 -70.41 -63.10
CA ARG A 401 57.68 -71.04 -62.42
C ARG A 401 57.31 -70.36 -61.10
N LEU A 402 58.30 -69.82 -60.38
CA LEU A 402 58.06 -69.00 -59.19
C LEU A 402 57.39 -67.68 -59.58
N HIS A 403 57.90 -67.02 -60.61
CA HIS A 403 57.35 -65.79 -61.15
C HIS A 403 55.93 -65.97 -61.67
N ASP A 404 55.66 -67.04 -62.44
CA ASP A 404 54.33 -67.33 -62.99
C ASP A 404 53.32 -67.59 -61.86
N LEU A 405 53.70 -68.34 -60.81
CA LEU A 405 52.88 -68.54 -59.62
C LEU A 405 52.64 -67.22 -58.86
N TYR A 406 53.68 -66.42 -58.70
CA TYR A 406 53.61 -65.11 -58.05
C TYR A 406 52.71 -64.14 -58.80
N ALA A 407 52.86 -64.03 -60.11
CA ALA A 407 52.07 -63.15 -60.96
C ALA A 407 50.59 -63.52 -60.90
N GLU A 408 50.25 -64.81 -61.05
CA GLU A 408 48.86 -65.30 -60.95
C GLU A 408 48.29 -65.09 -59.54
N LEU A 409 49.05 -65.37 -58.48
CA LEU A 409 48.59 -65.17 -57.10
C LEU A 409 48.41 -63.68 -56.78
N SER A 410 49.31 -62.82 -57.27
CA SER A 410 49.22 -61.37 -57.11
C SER A 410 48.02 -60.79 -57.86
N GLU A 411 47.73 -61.29 -59.06
CA GLU A 411 46.53 -60.90 -59.81
C GLU A 411 45.26 -61.33 -59.07
N ASN A 412 45.20 -62.58 -58.59
CA ASN A 412 44.06 -63.06 -57.79
C ASN A 412 43.90 -62.31 -56.47
N ALA A 413 45.00 -61.95 -55.79
CA ALA A 413 44.96 -61.13 -54.58
C ALA A 413 44.45 -59.72 -54.88
N SER A 414 44.89 -59.10 -55.99
CA SER A 414 44.40 -57.79 -56.39
C SER A 414 42.90 -57.82 -56.74
N ALA A 415 42.47 -58.81 -57.52
CA ALA A 415 41.08 -58.95 -57.96
C ALA A 415 40.11 -59.30 -56.82
N HIS A 416 40.49 -60.23 -55.94
CA HIS A 416 39.58 -60.79 -54.93
C HIS A 416 39.76 -60.23 -53.52
N LEU A 417 40.86 -59.54 -53.21
CA LEU A 417 41.06 -58.90 -51.92
C LEU A 417 41.18 -57.39 -52.04
N GLU A 418 42.11 -56.89 -52.85
CA GLU A 418 42.43 -55.45 -52.84
C GLU A 418 41.23 -54.58 -53.22
N TRP A 419 40.51 -54.91 -54.30
CA TRP A 419 39.36 -54.13 -54.74
C TRP A 419 38.22 -54.14 -53.71
N HIS A 420 37.95 -55.29 -53.10
CA HIS A 420 36.91 -55.43 -52.08
C HIS A 420 37.26 -54.72 -50.77
N ILE A 421 38.53 -54.80 -50.35
CA ILE A 421 39.03 -54.09 -49.17
C ILE A 421 39.00 -52.58 -49.39
N LYS A 422 39.40 -52.07 -50.57
CA LYS A 422 39.25 -50.64 -50.91
C LYS A 422 37.80 -50.17 -50.78
N GLY A 423 36.87 -50.95 -51.35
CA GLY A 423 35.44 -50.66 -51.26
C GLY A 423 34.95 -50.63 -49.81
N LEU A 424 35.38 -51.58 -48.98
CA LEU A 424 35.04 -51.66 -47.57
C LEU A 424 35.59 -50.47 -46.78
N LEU A 425 36.89 -50.17 -46.90
CA LEU A 425 37.56 -49.10 -46.17
C LEU A 425 36.91 -47.73 -46.39
N ARG A 426 36.46 -47.47 -47.63
CA ARG A 426 35.71 -46.26 -47.97
C ARG A 426 34.28 -46.28 -47.41
N THR A 427 33.54 -47.36 -47.65
CA THR A 427 32.11 -47.44 -47.27
C THR A 427 31.94 -47.39 -45.76
N LEU A 428 32.80 -48.07 -45.00
CA LEU A 428 32.73 -48.06 -43.54
C LEU A 428 33.12 -46.70 -42.96
N SER A 429 34.17 -46.04 -43.47
CA SER A 429 34.54 -44.71 -42.99
C SER A 429 33.44 -43.68 -43.27
N GLU A 430 32.85 -43.70 -44.46
CA GLU A 430 31.70 -42.84 -44.83
C GLU A 430 30.47 -43.12 -43.95
N LYS A 431 30.13 -44.40 -43.73
CA LYS A 431 28.99 -44.82 -42.89
C LYS A 431 29.08 -44.27 -41.47
N TYR A 432 30.29 -44.20 -40.91
CA TYR A 432 30.53 -43.70 -39.55
C TYR A 432 30.95 -42.22 -39.50
N GLY A 433 30.86 -41.51 -40.63
CA GLY A 433 31.04 -40.06 -40.69
C GLY A 433 32.49 -39.58 -40.73
N TYR A 434 33.44 -40.43 -41.11
CA TYR A 434 34.84 -40.05 -41.32
C TYR A 434 35.11 -39.74 -42.80
N ASP A 435 35.13 -38.44 -43.12
CA ASP A 435 35.36 -37.89 -44.46
C ASP A 435 36.66 -37.06 -44.49
N ASP A 436 37.80 -37.74 -44.33
CA ASP A 436 39.12 -37.12 -44.42
C ASP A 436 39.73 -37.31 -45.82
N SER A 437 40.11 -36.21 -46.46
CA SER A 437 40.61 -36.20 -47.83
C SER A 437 41.92 -36.97 -48.01
N GLU A 438 42.79 -36.98 -46.99
CA GLU A 438 44.07 -37.69 -47.02
C GLU A 438 43.85 -39.20 -46.85
N TYR A 439 42.94 -39.60 -45.96
CA TYR A 439 42.50 -40.98 -45.81
C TYR A 439 41.87 -41.53 -47.09
N GLN A 440 40.94 -40.81 -47.73
CA GLN A 440 40.33 -41.25 -48.99
C GLN A 440 41.36 -41.46 -50.09
N LYS A 441 42.38 -40.60 -50.16
CA LYS A 441 43.51 -40.77 -51.08
C LYS A 441 44.31 -42.04 -50.76
N ARG A 442 44.63 -42.28 -49.49
CA ARG A 442 45.30 -43.51 -49.03
C ARG A 442 44.49 -44.77 -49.35
N VAL A 443 43.16 -44.71 -49.24
CA VAL A 443 42.28 -45.84 -49.62
C VAL A 443 42.34 -46.12 -51.12
N MET A 444 42.32 -45.08 -51.98
CA MET A 444 42.46 -45.28 -53.43
C MET A 444 43.82 -45.90 -53.82
N GLU A 445 44.89 -45.48 -53.14
CA GLU A 445 46.26 -45.95 -53.36
C GLU A 445 46.57 -47.28 -52.64
N PHE A 446 45.63 -47.84 -51.87
CA PHE A 446 45.84 -49.05 -51.06
C PHE A 446 46.34 -50.22 -51.91
N THR A 447 47.56 -50.67 -51.68
CA THR A 447 48.14 -51.83 -52.35
C THR A 447 48.95 -52.59 -51.31
N VAL A 448 48.92 -53.91 -51.36
CA VAL A 448 49.68 -54.74 -50.41
C VAL A 448 50.74 -55.51 -51.21
N PRO A 449 51.97 -54.98 -51.29
CA PRO A 449 53.03 -55.65 -52.01
C PRO A 449 53.48 -56.88 -51.22
N PHE A 450 53.64 -58.00 -51.92
CA PHE A 450 54.42 -59.15 -51.46
C PHE A 450 55.38 -59.57 -52.56
N SER A 451 56.41 -60.34 -52.21
CA SER A 451 57.46 -60.77 -53.12
C SER A 451 57.42 -62.27 -53.39
N GLU A 452 58.13 -62.69 -54.45
CA GLU A 452 58.35 -64.11 -54.74
C GLU A 452 59.00 -64.86 -53.56
N GLU A 453 59.81 -64.19 -52.74
CA GLU A 453 60.42 -64.79 -51.54
C GLU A 453 59.38 -65.28 -50.53
N LEU A 454 58.21 -64.64 -50.44
CA LEU A 454 57.12 -65.09 -49.57
C LEU A 454 56.68 -66.52 -49.93
N LEU A 455 56.54 -66.80 -51.23
CA LEU A 455 56.16 -68.12 -51.73
C LEU A 455 57.25 -69.15 -51.43
N GLU A 456 58.53 -68.79 -51.62
CA GLU A 456 59.64 -69.70 -51.33
C GLU A 456 59.74 -70.06 -49.85
N ASN A 457 59.50 -69.11 -48.95
CA ASN A 457 59.59 -69.32 -47.51
C ASN A 457 58.51 -70.26 -46.96
N GLU A 458 57.35 -70.35 -47.61
CA GLU A 458 56.26 -71.26 -47.20
C GLU A 458 56.51 -72.72 -47.63
N VAL A 459 57.60 -73.00 -48.37
CA VAL A 459 57.94 -74.37 -48.79
C VAL A 459 58.55 -75.16 -47.62
N LYS A 460 57.81 -76.16 -47.12
CA LYS A 460 58.27 -77.05 -46.04
C LYS A 460 59.22 -78.15 -46.56
N PRO A 461 60.40 -78.36 -45.95
CA PRO A 461 61.32 -79.42 -46.34
C PRO A 461 60.78 -80.80 -45.94
N GLY A 462 60.57 -81.71 -46.91
CA GLY A 462 60.37 -83.14 -46.64
C GLY A 462 59.20 -83.88 -47.31
N ALA A 463 58.30 -83.22 -48.07
CA ALA A 463 57.24 -83.92 -48.82
C ALA A 463 56.68 -83.06 -49.97
N LEU A 464 57.32 -83.05 -51.14
CA LEU A 464 57.00 -82.16 -52.28
C LEU A 464 56.25 -82.86 -53.45
N THR A 465 55.67 -84.05 -53.23
CA THR A 465 55.12 -84.91 -54.31
C THR A 465 53.69 -85.40 -54.12
N GLY A 466 53.09 -85.27 -52.93
CA GLY A 466 51.73 -85.72 -52.65
C GLY A 466 50.68 -84.65 -52.95
N GLY A 467 49.48 -85.05 -53.41
CA GLY A 467 48.34 -84.12 -53.60
C GLY A 467 47.97 -83.34 -52.34
N GLU A 468 48.21 -83.93 -51.16
CA GLU A 468 48.04 -83.30 -49.85
C GLU A 468 49.09 -82.21 -49.56
N ALA A 469 50.32 -82.36 -50.04
CA ALA A 469 51.37 -81.35 -49.87
C ALA A 469 51.09 -80.08 -50.68
N ILE A 470 50.56 -80.23 -51.91
CA ILE A 470 50.15 -79.11 -52.76
C ILE A 470 49.00 -78.34 -52.10
N LEU A 471 48.04 -79.06 -51.50
CA LEU A 471 46.92 -78.47 -50.74
C LEU A 471 47.41 -77.63 -49.57
N ASN A 472 48.29 -78.21 -48.74
CA ASN A 472 48.81 -77.53 -47.56
C ASN A 472 49.63 -76.30 -47.93
N TYR A 473 50.54 -76.41 -48.90
CA TYR A 473 51.31 -75.26 -49.39
C TYR A 473 50.41 -74.17 -50.00
N SER A 474 49.43 -74.55 -50.82
CA SER A 474 48.47 -73.60 -51.39
C SER A 474 47.67 -72.86 -50.32
N LYS A 475 47.30 -73.56 -49.24
CA LYS A 475 46.62 -72.97 -48.09
C LYS A 475 47.54 -72.03 -47.32
N ASP A 476 48.80 -72.43 -47.12
CA ASP A 476 49.80 -71.65 -46.37
C ASP A 476 50.11 -70.33 -47.10
N ILE A 477 50.38 -70.34 -48.42
CA ILE A 477 50.61 -69.10 -49.19
C ILE A 477 49.37 -68.21 -49.27
N ALA A 478 48.17 -68.80 -49.40
CA ALA A 478 46.92 -68.04 -49.39
C ALA A 478 46.71 -67.37 -48.02
N ASN A 479 47.01 -68.06 -46.93
CA ASN A 479 46.93 -67.50 -45.58
C ASN A 479 47.98 -66.42 -45.35
N ALA A 480 49.21 -66.60 -45.84
CA ALA A 480 50.27 -65.60 -45.74
C ALA A 480 49.84 -64.29 -46.44
N VAL A 481 49.31 -64.37 -47.67
CA VAL A 481 48.79 -63.20 -48.39
C VAL A 481 47.57 -62.60 -47.67
N LYS A 482 46.60 -63.41 -47.24
CA LYS A 482 45.45 -62.94 -46.46
C LYS A 482 45.86 -62.22 -45.18
N ASN A 483 46.89 -62.69 -44.49
CA ASN A 483 47.39 -62.06 -43.26
C ASN A 483 48.01 -60.68 -43.53
N LEU A 484 48.73 -60.50 -44.64
CA LEU A 484 49.27 -59.20 -45.03
C LEU A 484 48.15 -58.20 -45.31
N TYR A 485 47.13 -58.61 -46.08
CA TYR A 485 45.96 -57.77 -46.35
C TYR A 485 45.15 -57.47 -45.09
N ARG A 486 44.98 -58.45 -44.18
CA ARG A 486 44.33 -58.24 -42.88
C ARG A 486 45.02 -57.12 -42.12
N ARG A 487 46.34 -57.23 -41.96
CA ARG A 487 47.12 -56.26 -41.20
C ARG A 487 47.02 -54.86 -41.80
N ALA A 488 47.25 -54.74 -43.11
CA ALA A 488 47.19 -53.46 -43.79
C ALA A 488 45.80 -52.79 -43.72
N ALA A 489 44.72 -53.58 -43.86
CA ALA A 489 43.35 -53.06 -43.77
C ALA A 489 42.98 -52.63 -42.34
N LEU A 490 43.35 -53.44 -41.33
CA LEU A 490 43.08 -53.10 -39.94
C LEU A 490 43.87 -51.88 -39.48
N ASP A 491 45.13 -51.74 -39.89
CA ASP A 491 45.95 -50.56 -39.56
C ASP A 491 45.29 -49.28 -40.13
N MET A 492 44.72 -49.31 -41.33
CA MET A 492 43.99 -48.17 -41.89
C MET A 492 42.70 -47.83 -41.13
N LEU A 493 41.92 -48.84 -40.75
CA LEU A 493 40.70 -48.63 -39.95
C LEU A 493 41.03 -48.10 -38.56
N GLU A 494 42.12 -48.57 -37.96
CA GLU A 494 42.60 -48.10 -36.67
C GLU A 494 43.08 -46.65 -36.75
N ASP A 495 43.84 -46.26 -37.78
CA ASP A 495 44.22 -44.87 -38.04
C ASP A 495 42.99 -43.95 -38.10
N ALA A 496 41.97 -44.34 -38.87
CA ALA A 496 40.73 -43.59 -39.00
C ALA A 496 39.98 -43.48 -37.66
N ALA A 497 39.82 -44.61 -36.94
CA ALA A 497 39.17 -44.62 -35.63
C ALA A 497 39.93 -43.76 -34.60
N GLN A 498 41.27 -43.77 -34.62
CA GLN A 498 42.08 -42.90 -33.75
C GLN A 498 41.92 -41.42 -34.10
N ALA A 499 41.87 -41.06 -35.38
CA ALA A 499 41.61 -39.69 -35.82
C ALA A 499 40.22 -39.21 -35.35
N MET A 500 39.19 -40.05 -35.51
CA MET A 500 37.84 -39.79 -35.00
C MET A 500 37.82 -39.61 -33.47
N ARG A 501 38.53 -40.47 -32.72
CA ARG A 501 38.65 -40.35 -31.25
C ARG A 501 39.29 -39.02 -30.84
N ARG A 502 40.31 -38.54 -31.54
CA ARG A 502 40.93 -37.23 -31.26
C ARG A 502 39.96 -36.07 -31.52
N GLN A 503 39.17 -36.16 -32.59
CA GLN A 503 38.13 -35.17 -32.87
C GLN A 503 37.01 -35.19 -31.81
N ALA A 504 36.57 -36.39 -31.41
CA ALA A 504 35.60 -36.58 -30.34
C ALA A 504 36.12 -36.06 -28.99
N GLU A 505 37.39 -36.29 -28.65
CA GLU A 505 38.00 -35.80 -27.40
C GLU A 505 38.02 -34.27 -27.32
N THR A 506 38.27 -33.61 -28.46
CA THR A 506 38.25 -32.14 -28.54
C THR A 506 36.84 -31.59 -28.26
N GLN A 507 35.80 -32.26 -28.76
CA GLN A 507 34.41 -31.89 -28.49
C GLN A 507 34.00 -32.27 -27.05
N ALA A 508 34.44 -33.43 -26.57
CA ALA A 508 34.19 -33.93 -25.22
C ALA A 508 34.74 -32.98 -24.16
N GLU A 509 35.91 -32.38 -24.38
CA GLU A 509 36.51 -31.42 -23.45
C GLU A 509 35.62 -30.18 -23.25
N SER A 510 35.04 -29.64 -24.32
CA SER A 510 34.09 -28.52 -24.21
C SER A 510 32.83 -28.90 -23.42
N ILE A 511 32.27 -30.08 -23.69
CA ILE A 511 31.07 -30.58 -22.99
C ILE A 511 31.37 -30.88 -21.51
N ARG A 512 32.57 -31.41 -21.19
CA ARG A 512 33.00 -31.66 -19.80
C ARG A 512 33.15 -30.36 -19.02
N GLN A 513 33.66 -29.30 -19.63
CA GLN A 513 33.74 -27.98 -19.01
C GLN A 513 32.35 -27.40 -18.71
N GLU A 514 31.40 -27.53 -19.64
CA GLU A 514 30.01 -27.13 -19.41
C GLU A 514 29.32 -27.99 -18.34
N LEU A 515 29.53 -29.31 -18.35
CA LEU A 515 29.02 -30.22 -17.32
C LEU A 515 29.57 -29.91 -15.93
N ALA A 516 30.86 -29.56 -15.82
CA ALA A 516 31.48 -29.18 -14.56
C ALA A 516 30.82 -27.92 -13.97
N ALA A 517 30.51 -26.93 -14.81
CA ALA A 517 29.85 -25.70 -14.37
C ALA A 517 28.38 -25.93 -13.93
N ILE A 518 27.67 -26.84 -14.59
CA ILE A 518 26.26 -27.17 -14.29
C ILE A 518 26.13 -28.15 -13.12
N ARG A 519 27.14 -29.00 -12.89
CA ARG A 519 27.15 -29.98 -11.81
C ARG A 519 26.98 -29.35 -10.43
N GLU A 520 27.68 -28.25 -10.16
CA GLU A 520 27.56 -27.51 -8.90
C GLU A 520 26.12 -27.01 -8.66
N LEU A 521 25.44 -26.56 -9.73
CA LEU A 521 24.05 -26.11 -9.67
C LEU A 521 23.08 -27.26 -9.43
N LYS A 522 23.30 -28.40 -10.10
CA LYS A 522 22.50 -29.62 -9.89
C LYS A 522 22.64 -30.14 -8.45
N GLU A 523 23.86 -30.17 -7.92
CA GLU A 523 24.10 -30.60 -6.53
C GLU A 523 23.37 -29.68 -5.54
N ALA A 524 23.33 -28.36 -5.79
CA ALA A 524 22.54 -27.42 -5.00
C ALA A 524 21.02 -27.65 -5.10
N GLU A 525 20.47 -27.92 -6.29
CA GLU A 525 19.05 -28.28 -6.47
C GLU A 525 18.70 -29.59 -5.74
N ASP A 526 19.55 -30.61 -5.85
CA ASP A 526 19.32 -31.93 -5.23
C ASP A 526 19.33 -31.82 -3.68
N GLU A 527 20.22 -31.01 -3.11
CA GLU A 527 20.28 -30.75 -1.66
C GLU A 527 19.08 -29.94 -1.17
N LEU A 528 18.66 -28.90 -1.90
CA LEU A 528 17.44 -28.14 -1.58
C LEU A 528 16.19 -29.02 -1.64
N ALA A 529 16.09 -29.88 -2.66
CA ALA A 529 15.00 -30.85 -2.77
C ALA A 529 15.05 -31.89 -1.63
N ALA A 530 16.24 -32.32 -1.20
CA ALA A 530 16.39 -33.22 -0.06
C ALA A 530 15.96 -32.57 1.27
N LEU A 531 16.33 -31.31 1.50
CA LEU A 531 15.87 -30.53 2.66
C LEU A 531 14.35 -30.37 2.67
N GLY A 532 13.76 -30.00 1.52
CA GLY A 532 12.30 -29.91 1.38
C GLY A 532 11.58 -31.23 1.63
N ARG A 533 12.14 -32.35 1.15
CA ARG A 533 11.59 -33.70 1.43
C ARG A 533 11.63 -34.03 2.92
N ARG A 534 12.74 -33.78 3.63
CA ARG A 534 12.84 -34.04 5.07
C ARG A 534 11.83 -33.24 5.89
N GLU A 535 11.60 -31.98 5.53
CA GLU A 535 10.59 -31.14 6.19
C GLU A 535 9.17 -31.65 5.94
N ALA A 536 8.86 -32.03 4.70
CA ALA A 536 7.57 -32.61 4.35
C ALA A 536 7.33 -33.97 5.02
N GLU A 537 8.36 -34.82 5.12
CA GLU A 537 8.31 -36.10 5.85
C GLU A 537 8.07 -35.88 7.36
N ALA A 538 8.73 -34.88 7.96
CA ALA A 538 8.51 -34.51 9.36
C ALA A 538 7.08 -34.01 9.59
N GLU A 539 6.57 -33.12 8.74
CA GLU A 539 5.18 -32.65 8.78
C GLU A 539 4.20 -33.83 8.64
N ALA A 540 4.37 -34.67 7.62
CA ALA A 540 3.51 -35.82 7.37
C ALA A 540 3.51 -36.79 8.54
N HIS A 541 4.67 -37.02 9.18
CA HIS A 541 4.76 -37.84 10.38
C HIS A 541 3.95 -37.27 11.55
N LEU A 542 4.06 -35.96 11.82
CA LEU A 542 3.30 -35.32 12.90
C LEU A 542 1.79 -35.32 12.62
N ILE A 543 1.37 -35.12 11.37
CA ILE A 543 -0.04 -35.23 10.96
C ILE A 543 -0.55 -36.67 11.20
N ASP A 544 0.23 -37.68 10.78
CA ASP A 544 -0.11 -39.09 10.95
C ASP A 544 -0.27 -39.45 12.44
N MET A 545 0.61 -38.93 13.32
CA MET A 545 0.51 -39.12 14.76
C MET A 545 -0.79 -38.58 15.36
N ILE A 546 -1.27 -37.41 14.89
CA ILE A 546 -2.51 -36.81 15.38
C ILE A 546 -3.74 -37.52 14.80
N VAL A 547 -3.72 -37.87 13.52
CA VAL A 547 -4.90 -38.41 12.81
C VAL A 547 -5.03 -39.93 13.01
N ASN A 548 -3.97 -40.69 12.75
CA ASN A 548 -3.99 -42.16 12.72
C ASN A 548 -3.47 -42.79 14.02
N GLY A 549 -2.74 -42.04 14.85
CA GLY A 549 -2.36 -42.42 16.21
C GLY A 549 -0.89 -42.70 16.42
N VAL A 550 -0.53 -43.00 17.67
CA VAL A 550 0.87 -43.19 18.08
C VAL A 550 1.07 -44.57 18.75
N PRO A 551 2.24 -45.22 18.56
CA PRO A 551 2.55 -46.46 19.25
C PRO A 551 2.42 -46.33 20.77
N GLY A 552 1.65 -47.22 21.40
CA GLY A 552 1.42 -47.22 22.85
C GLY A 552 0.24 -46.38 23.32
N GLU A 553 -0.56 -45.79 22.43
CA GLU A 553 -1.78 -45.05 22.82
C GLU A 553 -2.83 -45.91 23.54
N GLU A 554 -2.80 -47.25 23.36
CA GLU A 554 -3.60 -48.21 24.14
C GLU A 554 -3.28 -48.19 25.66
N GLN A 555 -2.14 -47.60 26.04
CA GLN A 555 -1.72 -47.43 27.44
C GLN A 555 -2.11 -46.07 28.01
N ALA A 556 -2.84 -45.23 27.24
CA ALA A 556 -3.33 -43.94 27.71
C ALA A 556 -4.13 -44.15 29.01
N ARG A 557 -3.65 -43.55 30.09
CA ARG A 557 -4.29 -43.67 31.41
C ARG A 557 -5.47 -42.72 31.48
N PRO A 558 -6.55 -43.08 32.21
CA PRO A 558 -7.60 -42.12 32.54
C PRO A 558 -6.99 -40.88 33.19
N LEU A 559 -7.35 -39.70 32.69
CA LEU A 559 -6.90 -38.45 33.28
C LEU A 559 -7.46 -38.34 34.72
N PRO A 560 -6.65 -37.92 35.72
CA PRO A 560 -7.14 -37.71 37.07
C PRO A 560 -8.31 -36.73 37.08
N ALA A 561 -9.31 -36.94 37.93
CA ALA A 561 -10.38 -35.97 38.13
C ALA A 561 -9.77 -34.62 38.53
N TYR A 562 -10.06 -33.58 37.77
CA TYR A 562 -9.59 -32.24 38.07
C TYR A 562 -10.31 -31.72 39.32
N GLU A 563 -9.60 -31.70 40.46
CA GLU A 563 -10.05 -31.05 41.68
C GLU A 563 -9.72 -29.56 41.58
N GLN A 564 -10.75 -28.69 41.54
CA GLN A 564 -10.56 -27.24 41.62
C GLN A 564 -9.88 -26.91 42.96
N GLN A 565 -8.57 -26.63 42.94
CA GLN A 565 -7.89 -26.06 44.09
C GLN A 565 -8.49 -24.67 44.35
N ALA A 566 -9.23 -24.55 45.44
CA ALA A 566 -9.63 -23.25 45.98
C ALA A 566 -8.34 -22.50 46.34
N ALA A 567 -8.18 -21.29 45.80
CA ALA A 567 -7.05 -20.42 46.14
C ALA A 567 -6.95 -20.30 47.67
N GLU A 568 -5.92 -20.90 48.26
CA GLU A 568 -5.54 -20.66 49.64
C GLU A 568 -5.10 -19.19 49.76
N GLN A 569 -5.59 -18.52 50.80
CA GLN A 569 -5.17 -17.16 51.14
C GLN A 569 -3.66 -17.13 51.39
N VAL A 570 -2.90 -16.62 50.42
CA VAL A 570 -1.54 -16.17 50.68
C VAL A 570 -1.63 -14.79 51.31
N ALA A 571 -1.31 -14.70 52.61
CA ALA A 571 -1.18 -13.42 53.29
C ALA A 571 -0.07 -12.60 52.61
N ALA A 572 -0.43 -11.41 52.14
CA ALA A 572 0.52 -10.48 51.52
C ALA A 572 1.70 -10.18 52.47
N PRO A 573 2.96 -10.24 51.99
CA PRO A 573 4.08 -9.77 52.79
C PRO A 573 4.02 -8.26 52.88
N ALA A 574 3.83 -7.74 54.09
CA ALA A 574 4.05 -6.35 54.40
C ALA A 574 5.56 -6.06 54.31
N SER A 575 6.05 -5.42 53.23
CA SER A 575 7.15 -4.45 53.33
C SER A 575 7.51 -3.73 52.02
N SER A 576 7.75 -2.42 52.18
CA SER A 576 8.66 -1.56 51.41
C SER A 576 8.19 -0.98 50.07
N THR A 577 7.15 -0.13 50.10
CA THR A 577 7.05 1.00 49.18
C THR A 577 8.17 2.01 49.49
N LYS A 578 9.28 1.92 48.75
CA LYS A 578 10.17 3.06 48.56
C LYS A 578 9.39 4.11 47.77
N GLY A 579 9.24 5.29 48.36
CA GLY A 579 8.57 6.43 47.74
C GLY A 579 9.23 6.79 46.42
N ILE A 580 8.46 6.65 45.34
CA ILE A 580 8.70 7.35 44.09
C ILE A 580 7.93 8.67 44.25
N GLU A 581 8.68 9.77 44.25
CA GLU A 581 8.15 11.12 44.34
C GLU A 581 7.11 11.37 43.24
N ALA A 582 5.89 11.72 43.67
CA ALA A 582 4.87 12.27 42.79
C ALA A 582 5.41 13.54 42.13
N LYS A 583 5.62 13.51 40.82
CA LYS A 583 5.74 14.74 40.03
C LYS A 583 4.42 15.51 40.18
N LYS A 584 4.54 16.73 40.70
CA LYS A 584 3.43 17.66 40.93
C LYS A 584 2.58 17.80 39.66
N PRO A 585 1.25 17.86 39.78
CA PRO A 585 0.43 18.31 38.68
C PRO A 585 0.85 19.75 38.34
N VAL A 586 1.14 19.98 37.06
CA VAL A 586 1.24 21.33 36.54
C VAL A 586 -0.16 21.94 36.71
N SER A 587 -0.26 22.92 37.61
CA SER A 587 -1.44 23.78 37.72
C SER A 587 -1.56 24.57 36.42
N LEU A 588 -2.32 24.03 35.46
CA LEU A 588 -2.83 24.81 34.36
C LEU A 588 -3.74 25.89 34.94
N MET A 589 -3.47 27.13 34.54
CA MET A 589 -4.35 28.26 34.81
C MET A 589 -5.72 27.90 34.25
N THR A 590 -6.66 27.59 35.12
CA THR A 590 -8.07 27.79 34.84
C THR A 590 -8.24 29.26 34.50
N VAL A 591 -8.51 29.55 33.23
CA VAL A 591 -9.21 30.78 32.89
C VAL A 591 -10.52 30.69 33.67
N LYS A 592 -10.57 31.43 34.78
CA LYS A 592 -11.77 31.60 35.57
C LYS A 592 -12.91 31.92 34.63
N GLU A 593 -14.01 31.20 34.81
CA GLU A 593 -15.35 31.67 34.49
C GLU A 593 -15.47 33.14 34.92
N GLN A 594 -15.36 34.05 33.96
CA GLN A 594 -16.08 35.30 34.07
C GLN A 594 -17.52 34.95 33.71
N SER A 595 -18.31 34.76 34.75
CA SER A 595 -19.75 34.93 34.75
C SER A 595 -20.08 36.38 34.35
N THR A 596 -19.92 36.70 33.08
CA THR A 596 -20.70 37.76 32.46
C THR A 596 -22.10 37.20 32.28
N SER A 597 -23.00 37.70 33.12
CA SER A 597 -24.46 37.59 33.04
C SER A 597 -24.98 37.17 31.66
N SER A 598 -25.74 36.08 31.65
CA SER A 598 -26.49 35.50 30.53
C SER A 598 -27.65 36.38 30.01
N ALA A 599 -27.54 37.71 30.09
CA ALA A 599 -28.53 38.65 29.56
C ALA A 599 -28.10 39.33 28.23
N GLY A 600 -26.87 39.10 27.74
CA GLY A 600 -26.34 39.78 26.53
C GLY A 600 -26.35 38.97 25.23
N TYR A 601 -26.46 37.64 25.30
CA TYR A 601 -26.12 36.77 24.16
C TYR A 601 -27.25 36.51 23.15
N SER A 602 -28.46 37.04 23.38
CA SER A 602 -29.52 37.11 22.36
C SER A 602 -29.28 38.24 21.32
N SER A 603 -28.20 39.02 21.43
CA SER A 603 -27.97 40.21 20.61
C SER A 603 -27.13 39.99 19.34
N ALA A 604 -26.38 38.90 19.21
CA ALA A 604 -25.55 38.65 18.02
C ALA A 604 -26.40 38.43 16.76
N ILE A 605 -27.55 37.75 16.89
CA ILE A 605 -28.54 37.58 15.81
C ILE A 605 -29.33 38.89 15.51
N LYS A 606 -29.16 39.94 16.33
CA LYS A 606 -29.84 41.26 16.15
C LYS A 606 -28.96 42.36 15.55
N LYS A 607 -27.67 42.12 15.28
CA LYS A 607 -26.84 43.10 14.56
C LYS A 607 -27.05 42.94 13.06
N ASP A 608 -27.53 44.00 12.42
CA ASP A 608 -27.87 44.01 10.99
C ASP A 608 -26.62 44.21 10.11
N TYR A 609 -25.68 43.27 10.19
CA TYR A 609 -24.42 43.29 9.42
C TYR A 609 -24.66 43.26 7.90
N LYS A 610 -25.77 42.65 7.46
CA LYS A 610 -26.20 42.67 6.07
C LYS A 610 -26.55 44.08 5.61
N SER A 611 -27.37 44.82 6.37
CA SER A 611 -27.64 46.21 6.06
C SER A 611 -26.40 47.08 6.19
N HIS A 612 -25.55 46.90 7.20
CA HIS A 612 -24.30 47.68 7.33
C HIS A 612 -23.37 47.50 6.12
N ARG A 613 -23.24 46.27 5.61
CA ARG A 613 -22.46 45.99 4.40
C ARG A 613 -23.08 46.57 3.15
N LEU A 614 -24.40 46.44 2.96
CA LEU A 614 -25.11 46.99 1.82
C LEU A 614 -25.09 48.53 1.82
N GLU A 615 -25.27 49.15 2.99
CA GLU A 615 -25.12 50.60 3.19
C GLU A 615 -23.70 51.06 2.90
N THR A 616 -22.68 50.28 3.29
CA THR A 616 -21.28 50.58 2.98
C THR A 616 -20.99 50.42 1.49
N ALA A 617 -21.51 49.37 0.84
CA ALA A 617 -21.36 49.19 -0.60
C ALA A 617 -22.07 50.31 -1.40
N GLU A 618 -23.27 50.70 -0.98
CA GLU A 618 -23.99 51.82 -1.58
C GLU A 618 -23.24 53.15 -1.34
N MET A 619 -22.70 53.37 -0.14
CA MET A 619 -21.85 54.52 0.17
C MET A 619 -20.62 54.56 -0.72
N LEU A 620 -19.95 53.42 -0.95
CA LEU A 620 -18.81 53.32 -1.87
C LEU A 620 -19.22 53.65 -3.30
N ARG A 621 -20.34 53.12 -3.81
CA ARG A 621 -20.83 53.45 -5.18
C ARG A 621 -21.18 54.93 -5.32
N ARG A 622 -21.87 55.52 -4.34
CA ARG A 622 -22.21 56.95 -4.35
C ARG A 622 -20.97 57.83 -4.22
N SER A 623 -20.00 57.42 -3.41
CA SER A 623 -18.70 58.11 -3.29
C SER A 623 -17.91 58.02 -4.59
N ALA A 624 -17.86 56.85 -5.22
CA ALA A 624 -17.24 56.64 -6.53
C ALA A 624 -17.89 57.53 -7.60
N GLN A 625 -19.21 57.56 -7.71
CA GLN A 625 -19.94 58.42 -8.64
C GLN A 625 -19.66 59.92 -8.40
N SER A 626 -19.51 60.32 -7.14
CA SER A 626 -19.25 61.72 -6.78
C SER A 626 -17.83 62.17 -7.18
N VAL A 627 -16.87 61.24 -7.30
CA VAL A 627 -15.47 61.54 -7.60
C VAL A 627 -15.00 61.05 -8.97
N HIS A 628 -15.77 60.22 -9.68
CA HIS A 628 -15.42 59.62 -10.98
C HIS A 628 -14.98 60.65 -12.03
N ASP A 629 -15.70 61.78 -12.14
CA ASP A 629 -15.41 62.82 -13.14
C ASP A 629 -14.36 63.85 -12.66
N VAL A 630 -13.82 63.70 -11.45
CA VAL A 630 -12.81 64.61 -10.92
C VAL A 630 -11.44 64.18 -11.44
N PRO A 631 -10.70 65.04 -12.16
CA PRO A 631 -9.34 64.73 -12.62
C PRO A 631 -8.48 64.29 -11.43
N GLY A 632 -7.88 63.10 -11.53
CA GLY A 632 -7.02 62.52 -10.50
C GLY A 632 -7.68 61.58 -9.48
N LEU A 633 -8.98 61.27 -9.61
CA LEU A 633 -9.72 60.40 -8.67
C LEU A 633 -10.45 59.20 -9.32
N ALA A 634 -10.34 59.00 -10.64
CA ALA A 634 -11.03 57.91 -11.34
C ALA A 634 -10.51 56.50 -10.98
N GLY A 635 -9.21 56.35 -10.67
CA GLY A 635 -8.62 55.13 -10.14
C GLY A 635 -9.15 54.76 -8.76
N ILE A 636 -9.31 55.76 -7.89
CA ILE A 636 -9.92 55.60 -6.55
C ILE A 636 -11.42 55.27 -6.70
N ALA A 637 -12.14 55.90 -7.63
CA ALA A 637 -13.53 55.59 -7.93
C ALA A 637 -13.72 54.13 -8.38
N ARG A 638 -12.90 53.64 -9.31
CA ARG A 638 -12.93 52.22 -9.75
C ARG A 638 -12.62 51.25 -8.62
N ALA A 639 -11.70 51.62 -7.71
CA ALA A 639 -11.39 50.81 -6.53
C ALA A 639 -12.60 50.69 -5.59
N MET A 640 -13.29 51.80 -5.36
CA MET A 640 -14.52 51.84 -4.56
C MET A 640 -15.62 50.99 -5.18
N GLU A 641 -15.81 51.02 -6.51
CA GLU A 641 -16.79 50.19 -7.21
C GLU A 641 -16.49 48.69 -7.09
N GLN A 642 -15.22 48.29 -7.26
CA GLN A 642 -14.80 46.89 -7.10
C GLN A 642 -15.00 46.40 -5.66
N ARG A 643 -14.66 47.23 -4.66
CA ARG A 643 -14.88 46.91 -3.24
C ARG A 643 -16.38 46.83 -2.91
N ALA A 644 -17.19 47.72 -3.48
CA ALA A 644 -18.65 47.68 -3.33
C ALA A 644 -19.23 46.37 -3.89
N GLU A 645 -18.80 45.95 -5.08
CA GLU A 645 -19.25 44.69 -5.69
C GLU A 645 -18.87 43.47 -4.85
N ARG A 646 -17.66 43.45 -4.25
CA ARG A 646 -17.23 42.38 -3.34
C ARG A 646 -18.06 42.34 -2.06
N LEU A 647 -18.34 43.50 -1.45
CA LEU A 647 -19.17 43.61 -0.23
C LEU A 647 -20.63 43.22 -0.47
N GLU A 648 -21.17 43.50 -1.66
CA GLU A 648 -22.51 43.08 -2.11
C GLU A 648 -22.58 41.56 -2.29
N LYS A 649 -21.60 40.96 -2.99
CA LYS A 649 -21.59 39.52 -3.29
C LYS A 649 -21.40 38.66 -2.04
N ASN A 650 -20.55 39.09 -1.10
CA ASN A 650 -20.31 38.46 0.21
C ASN A 650 -20.36 36.94 0.22
N ARG A 651 -19.34 36.34 -0.38
CA ARG A 651 -19.19 34.90 -0.44
C ARG A 651 -18.04 34.51 0.48
N PHE A 652 -18.32 33.76 1.53
CA PHE A 652 -17.32 33.17 2.43
C PHE A 652 -17.24 31.67 2.17
N THR A 653 -16.05 31.16 1.86
CA THR A 653 -15.84 29.75 1.55
C THR A 653 -15.45 28.99 2.80
N VAL A 654 -16.23 27.97 3.14
CA VAL A 654 -16.05 27.11 4.31
C VAL A 654 -15.82 25.69 3.82
N ALA A 655 -14.68 25.10 4.15
CA ALA A 655 -14.33 23.75 3.70
C ALA A 655 -14.45 22.73 4.83
N LEU A 656 -15.13 21.60 4.55
CA LEU A 656 -15.40 20.51 5.48
C LEU A 656 -14.46 19.32 5.22
N PHE A 657 -13.77 18.85 6.25
CA PHE A 657 -12.76 17.78 6.19
C PHE A 657 -12.97 16.73 7.29
N GLY A 658 -12.32 15.56 7.16
CA GLY A 658 -12.38 14.43 8.10
C GLY A 658 -12.34 13.07 7.40
N ALA A 659 -11.99 12.00 8.13
CA ALA A 659 -12.00 10.62 7.63
C ALA A 659 -13.36 10.15 7.10
N PHE A 660 -13.40 9.02 6.39
CA PHE A 660 -14.67 8.41 5.98
C PHE A 660 -15.53 8.06 7.20
N SER A 661 -16.84 8.22 7.06
CA SER A 661 -17.81 7.96 8.13
C SER A 661 -17.62 8.80 9.41
N ALA A 662 -16.79 9.85 9.39
CA ALA A 662 -16.68 10.82 10.49
C ALA A 662 -17.95 11.66 10.71
N GLY A 663 -18.88 11.61 9.76
CA GLY A 663 -20.15 12.33 9.79
C GLY A 663 -20.11 13.74 9.20
N LYS A 664 -19.19 14.00 8.25
CA LYS A 664 -19.10 15.24 7.46
C LYS A 664 -20.43 15.64 6.83
N SER A 665 -20.99 14.79 5.97
CA SER A 665 -22.25 15.08 5.27
C SER A 665 -23.43 15.18 6.25
N SER A 666 -23.43 14.44 7.37
CA SER A 666 -24.42 14.59 8.45
C SER A 666 -24.33 15.96 9.14
N PHE A 667 -23.12 16.43 9.42
CA PHE A 667 -22.88 17.76 9.98
C PHE A 667 -23.26 18.87 9.01
N ALA A 668 -22.91 18.74 7.73
CA ALA A 668 -23.36 19.65 6.68
C ALA A 668 -24.89 19.72 6.58
N ASN A 669 -25.58 18.56 6.57
CA ASN A 669 -27.04 18.50 6.59
C ASN A 669 -27.61 19.18 7.84
N ALA A 670 -27.00 19.00 9.01
CA ALA A 670 -27.41 19.66 10.25
C ALA A 670 -27.32 21.19 10.14
N LEU A 671 -26.23 21.72 9.58
CA LEU A 671 -26.07 23.15 9.35
C LEU A 671 -27.05 23.71 8.31
N MET A 672 -27.42 22.92 7.30
CA MET A 672 -28.46 23.31 6.32
C MET A 672 -29.89 23.19 6.87
N GLY A 673 -30.09 22.31 7.85
CA GLY A 673 -31.39 21.97 8.42
C GLY A 673 -32.27 21.10 7.51
N ASP A 674 -31.68 20.39 6.54
CA ASP A 674 -32.39 19.47 5.65
C ASP A 674 -31.47 18.32 5.21
N LEU A 675 -32.05 17.19 4.82
CA LEU A 675 -31.32 15.97 4.41
C LEU A 675 -31.03 16.01 2.90
N ILE A 676 -29.97 16.71 2.51
CA ILE A 676 -29.67 16.99 1.09
C ILE A 676 -28.50 16.15 0.59
N LEU A 677 -27.38 16.16 1.32
CA LEU A 677 -26.24 15.31 1.01
C LEU A 677 -26.54 13.88 1.45
N PRO A 678 -26.29 12.85 0.62
CA PRO A 678 -26.51 11.47 1.02
C PRO A 678 -25.59 11.12 2.20
N VAL A 679 -26.18 10.47 3.21
CA VAL A 679 -25.46 9.93 4.36
C VAL A 679 -25.36 8.42 4.15
N SER A 680 -24.15 7.88 4.19
CA SER A 680 -23.90 6.45 4.01
C SER A 680 -22.74 6.01 4.90
N PRO A 681 -22.78 4.79 5.46
CA PRO A 681 -21.63 4.18 6.11
C PRO A 681 -20.57 3.70 5.10
N ASN A 682 -20.90 3.66 3.80
CA ASN A 682 -19.98 3.32 2.71
C ASN A 682 -19.29 4.59 2.16
N PRO A 683 -18.11 4.49 1.50
CA PRO A 683 -17.48 5.65 0.85
C PRO A 683 -18.43 6.26 -0.19
N THR A 684 -18.88 7.50 0.04
CA THR A 684 -19.81 8.21 -0.86
C THR A 684 -19.25 9.50 -1.45
N THR A 685 -18.24 10.11 -0.84
CA THR A 685 -17.74 11.41 -1.33
C THR A 685 -16.48 11.19 -2.17
N ALA A 686 -16.63 10.74 -3.41
CA ALA A 686 -15.54 10.69 -4.39
C ALA A 686 -15.36 12.03 -5.13
N ALA A 687 -16.38 12.89 -5.12
CA ALA A 687 -16.40 14.19 -5.81
C ALA A 687 -16.58 15.35 -4.81
N ILE A 688 -16.05 16.52 -5.17
CA ILE A 688 -16.19 17.75 -4.38
C ILE A 688 -17.60 18.28 -4.53
N ASN A 689 -18.29 18.55 -3.42
CA ASN A 689 -19.64 19.11 -3.43
C ASN A 689 -19.62 20.53 -2.86
N LYS A 690 -19.95 21.52 -3.69
CA LYS A 690 -20.10 22.92 -3.27
C LYS A 690 -21.58 23.24 -3.10
N ILE A 691 -21.93 23.85 -1.99
CA ILE A 691 -23.28 24.34 -1.69
C ILE A 691 -23.24 25.85 -1.73
N LEU A 692 -23.94 26.44 -2.71
CA LEU A 692 -23.90 27.85 -3.04
C LEU A 692 -25.24 28.54 -2.75
N PRO A 693 -25.23 29.85 -2.45
CA PRO A 693 -26.45 30.65 -2.45
C PRO A 693 -27.08 30.68 -3.85
N PRO A 694 -28.42 30.49 -3.98
CA PRO A 694 -29.11 30.67 -5.23
C PRO A 694 -28.92 32.09 -5.81
N ASP A 695 -28.89 32.18 -7.13
CA ASP A 695 -28.80 33.46 -7.86
C ASP A 695 -29.82 33.54 -9.00
N GLU A 696 -29.86 34.66 -9.72
CA GLU A 696 -30.82 34.87 -10.81
C GLU A 696 -30.72 33.83 -11.93
N GLN A 697 -29.54 33.24 -12.12
CA GLN A 697 -29.30 32.24 -13.16
C GLN A 697 -29.54 30.81 -12.66
N ASN A 698 -29.33 30.57 -11.36
CA ASN A 698 -29.41 29.26 -10.72
C ASN A 698 -30.34 29.34 -9.50
N PRO A 699 -31.66 29.09 -9.67
CA PRO A 699 -32.62 29.12 -8.58
C PRO A 699 -32.40 27.98 -7.57
N HIS A 700 -33.11 28.04 -6.44
CA HIS A 700 -33.08 27.01 -5.40
C HIS A 700 -33.24 25.58 -5.98
N ALA A 701 -32.41 24.66 -5.48
CA ALA A 701 -32.31 23.25 -5.89
C ALA A 701 -31.81 23.01 -7.32
N SER A 702 -31.07 23.97 -7.90
CA SER A 702 -30.34 23.77 -9.16
C SER A 702 -29.01 23.06 -8.90
N VAL A 703 -28.64 22.08 -9.74
CA VAL A 703 -27.39 21.34 -9.61
C VAL A 703 -26.61 21.38 -10.91
N ARG A 704 -25.36 21.83 -10.85
CA ARG A 704 -24.40 21.80 -11.95
C ARG A 704 -23.32 20.78 -11.65
N VAL A 705 -23.03 19.91 -12.60
CA VAL A 705 -22.01 18.86 -12.47
C VAL A 705 -20.99 19.04 -13.58
N ARG A 706 -19.71 19.09 -13.21
CA ARG A 706 -18.59 19.05 -14.14
C ARG A 706 -18.06 17.63 -14.22
N LEU A 707 -18.05 17.07 -15.42
CA LEU A 707 -17.46 15.76 -15.67
C LEU A 707 -15.99 15.91 -16.05
N LYS A 708 -15.17 14.99 -15.55
CA LYS A 708 -13.75 14.87 -15.91
C LYS A 708 -13.60 14.76 -17.43
N ASN A 709 -12.49 15.27 -17.95
CA ASN A 709 -12.15 15.05 -19.36
C ASN A 709 -11.57 13.62 -19.56
N HIS A 710 -11.41 13.22 -20.83
CA HIS A 710 -10.87 11.89 -21.18
C HIS A 710 -9.44 11.66 -20.65
N THR A 711 -8.60 12.69 -20.63
CA THR A 711 -7.20 12.57 -20.18
C THR A 711 -7.13 12.28 -18.67
N ASP A 712 -7.97 12.94 -17.89
CA ASP A 712 -7.99 12.83 -16.43
C ASP A 712 -8.46 11.45 -15.99
N ILE A 713 -9.57 10.95 -16.55
CA ILE A 713 -10.07 9.62 -16.21
C ILE A 713 -9.13 8.51 -16.70
N THR A 714 -8.52 8.67 -17.87
CA THR A 714 -7.54 7.71 -18.38
C THR A 714 -6.33 7.62 -17.44
N SER A 715 -5.84 8.77 -16.95
CA SER A 715 -4.74 8.78 -15.98
C SER A 715 -5.10 8.08 -14.65
N ASP A 716 -6.30 8.29 -14.12
CA ASP A 716 -6.79 7.64 -12.89
C ASP A 716 -6.84 6.09 -13.05
N VAL A 717 -7.30 5.64 -14.22
CA VAL A 717 -7.41 4.22 -14.55
C VAL A 717 -6.05 3.56 -14.77
N VAL A 718 -5.16 4.21 -15.53
CA VAL A 718 -3.77 3.75 -15.75
C VAL A 718 -3.03 3.65 -14.41
N TYR A 719 -3.20 4.64 -13.54
CA TYR A 719 -2.64 4.63 -12.20
C TYR A 719 -3.11 3.40 -11.41
N SER A 720 -4.42 3.12 -11.43
CA SER A 720 -4.98 1.97 -10.72
C SER A 720 -4.54 0.62 -11.30
N LEU A 721 -4.36 0.51 -12.63
CA LEU A 721 -3.89 -0.72 -13.27
C LEU A 721 -2.41 -1.02 -13.05
N LYS A 722 -1.56 -0.01 -12.84
CA LYS A 722 -0.14 -0.20 -12.50
C LYS A 722 0.05 -1.03 -11.24
N VAL A 723 -0.86 -0.94 -10.27
CA VAL A 723 -0.82 -1.74 -9.03
C VAL A 723 -0.90 -3.25 -9.32
N PHE A 724 -1.51 -3.64 -10.44
CA PHE A 724 -1.60 -5.01 -10.91
C PHE A 724 -0.45 -5.40 -11.86
N GLY A 725 0.52 -4.52 -12.08
CA GLY A 725 1.59 -4.72 -13.08
C GLY A 725 1.10 -4.63 -14.53
N ILE A 726 -0.11 -4.08 -14.76
CA ILE A 726 -0.73 -4.00 -16.08
C ILE A 726 -0.47 -2.62 -16.67
N GLN A 727 0.18 -2.58 -17.84
CA GLN A 727 0.32 -1.36 -18.64
C GLN A 727 -0.72 -1.30 -19.76
N VAL A 728 -1.29 -0.11 -19.94
CA VAL A 728 -2.28 0.25 -20.96
C VAL A 728 -2.12 1.72 -21.33
N ASP A 729 -2.44 2.06 -22.57
CA ASP A 729 -2.31 3.44 -23.10
C ASP A 729 -3.67 4.13 -23.27
N THR A 730 -4.76 3.36 -23.27
CA THR A 730 -6.14 3.84 -23.51
C THR A 730 -7.11 3.26 -22.47
N ILE A 731 -8.18 4.00 -22.17
CA ILE A 731 -9.20 3.56 -21.22
C ILE A 731 -10.00 2.35 -21.74
N GLU A 732 -10.15 2.19 -23.06
CA GLU A 732 -10.83 1.03 -23.65
C GLU A 732 -10.04 -0.27 -23.39
N GLN A 733 -8.73 -0.25 -23.64
CA GLN A 733 -7.84 -1.36 -23.29
C GLN A 733 -7.83 -1.63 -21.79
N ALA A 734 -7.91 -0.57 -20.98
CA ALA A 734 -7.95 -0.67 -19.53
C ALA A 734 -9.20 -1.40 -19.03
N ILE A 735 -10.37 -1.06 -19.58
CA ILE A 735 -11.65 -1.71 -19.25
C ILE A 735 -11.64 -3.18 -19.67
N GLU A 736 -11.06 -3.51 -20.83
CA GLU A 736 -10.91 -4.89 -21.29
C GLU A 736 -10.03 -5.70 -20.34
N LYS A 737 -8.82 -5.22 -20.01
CA LYS A 737 -7.92 -5.92 -19.09
C LYS A 737 -8.49 -6.03 -17.67
N THR A 738 -9.27 -5.05 -17.22
CA THR A 738 -9.97 -5.11 -15.93
C THR A 738 -10.95 -6.29 -15.87
N SER A 739 -11.57 -6.65 -16.99
CA SER A 739 -12.50 -7.78 -17.04
C SER A 739 -11.84 -9.14 -16.78
N MET A 740 -10.53 -9.24 -17.01
CA MET A 740 -9.73 -10.46 -16.81
C MET A 740 -9.18 -10.61 -15.39
N LEU A 741 -9.35 -9.60 -14.53
CA LEU A 741 -8.93 -9.66 -13.13
C LEU A 741 -9.97 -10.41 -12.29
N ASP A 742 -9.53 -11.47 -11.60
CA ASP A 742 -10.35 -12.24 -10.66
C ASP A 742 -10.25 -11.67 -9.24
N ALA A 743 -11.39 -11.43 -8.58
CA ALA A 743 -11.47 -10.81 -7.26
C ALA A 743 -10.78 -11.66 -6.17
N GLY A 744 -10.72 -12.98 -6.35
CA GLY A 744 -10.09 -13.92 -5.41
C GLY A 744 -8.56 -13.81 -5.38
N ASP A 745 -7.93 -13.43 -6.50
CA ASP A 745 -6.47 -13.37 -6.65
C ASP A 745 -5.89 -11.97 -6.37
N VAL A 746 -6.75 -10.96 -6.18
CA VAL A 746 -6.31 -9.60 -5.90
C VAL A 746 -5.77 -9.47 -4.48
N HIS A 747 -4.54 -8.99 -4.37
CA HIS A 747 -3.92 -8.64 -3.09
C HIS A 747 -4.81 -7.63 -2.31
N PRO A 748 -4.99 -7.77 -0.99
CA PRO A 748 -5.83 -6.86 -0.20
C PRO A 748 -5.54 -5.37 -0.42
N THR A 749 -4.26 -4.97 -0.47
CA THR A 749 -3.84 -3.57 -0.75
C THR A 749 -4.20 -3.07 -2.16
N ALA A 750 -4.47 -3.97 -3.11
CA ALA A 750 -4.86 -3.64 -4.48
C ALA A 750 -6.38 -3.67 -4.70
N LYS A 751 -7.17 -4.19 -3.74
CA LYS A 751 -8.63 -4.24 -3.83
C LYS A 751 -9.31 -2.87 -3.98
N PRO A 752 -8.84 -1.78 -3.36
CA PRO A 752 -9.47 -0.47 -3.58
C PRO A 752 -9.33 0.00 -5.05
N HIS A 753 -8.17 -0.24 -5.65
CA HIS A 753 -7.96 0.00 -7.08
C HIS A 753 -8.86 -0.90 -7.95
N TYR A 754 -9.03 -2.17 -7.57
CA TYR A 754 -9.95 -3.09 -8.25
C TYR A 754 -11.41 -2.59 -8.20
N SER A 755 -11.89 -2.14 -7.04
CA SER A 755 -13.24 -1.58 -6.88
C SER A 755 -13.45 -0.34 -7.75
N PHE A 756 -12.47 0.58 -7.78
CA PHE A 756 -12.49 1.74 -8.67
C PHE A 756 -12.56 1.33 -10.15
N LEU A 757 -11.71 0.39 -10.58
CA LEU A 757 -11.69 -0.10 -11.96
C LEU A 757 -13.03 -0.76 -12.36
N ARG A 758 -13.67 -1.49 -11.45
CA ARG A 758 -15.01 -2.06 -11.65
C ARG A 758 -16.09 -0.98 -11.74
N ALA A 759 -16.01 0.07 -10.93
CA ALA A 759 -16.92 1.21 -10.99
C ALA A 759 -16.82 1.94 -12.33
N VAL A 760 -15.59 2.21 -12.79
CA VAL A 760 -15.33 2.81 -14.12
C VAL A 760 -15.87 1.90 -15.23
N GLN A 761 -15.57 0.60 -15.20
CA GLN A 761 -16.07 -0.37 -16.18
C GLN A 761 -17.60 -0.37 -16.26
N LYS A 762 -18.29 -0.26 -15.12
CA LYS A 762 -19.76 -0.27 -15.06
C LYS A 762 -20.37 1.02 -15.62
N GLY A 763 -19.78 2.19 -15.34
CA GLY A 763 -20.36 3.49 -15.71
C GLY A 763 -19.86 4.13 -17.00
N TYR A 764 -18.70 3.72 -17.54
CA TYR A 764 -18.03 4.42 -18.64
C TYR A 764 -18.92 4.60 -19.88
N ARG A 765 -19.63 3.55 -20.31
CA ARG A 765 -20.49 3.59 -21.51
C ARG A 765 -21.62 4.61 -21.42
N GLU A 766 -22.11 4.90 -20.22
CA GLU A 766 -23.22 5.83 -20.02
C GLU A 766 -22.75 7.29 -20.03
N ILE A 767 -21.51 7.55 -19.59
CA ILE A 767 -20.96 8.90 -19.39
C ILE A 767 -19.98 9.33 -20.48
N GLU A 768 -19.43 8.41 -21.28
CA GLU A 768 -18.40 8.66 -22.30
C GLU A 768 -18.70 9.89 -23.19
N ALA A 769 -19.93 10.00 -23.71
CA ALA A 769 -20.33 11.09 -24.60
C ALA A 769 -20.40 12.48 -23.92
N GLN A 770 -20.38 12.53 -22.59
CA GLN A 770 -20.52 13.74 -21.78
C GLN A 770 -19.22 14.14 -21.07
N LEU A 771 -18.15 13.34 -21.17
CA LEU A 771 -16.86 13.66 -20.53
C LEU A 771 -16.33 15.03 -20.98
N GLY A 772 -15.83 15.81 -20.02
CA GLY A 772 -15.35 17.18 -20.21
C GLY A 772 -16.44 18.26 -20.34
N GLN A 773 -17.72 17.89 -20.30
CA GLN A 773 -18.86 18.82 -20.36
C GLN A 773 -19.38 19.19 -18.97
N GLU A 774 -20.16 20.28 -18.91
CA GLU A 774 -20.99 20.63 -17.77
C GLU A 774 -22.43 20.24 -18.03
N ILE A 775 -23.02 19.51 -17.10
CA ILE A 775 -24.42 19.09 -17.16
C ILE A 775 -25.21 19.73 -16.01
N ILE A 776 -26.48 20.02 -16.27
CA ILE A 776 -27.43 20.50 -15.26
C ILE A 776 -28.38 19.36 -14.95
N ILE A 777 -28.50 19.02 -13.67
CA ILE A 777 -29.28 17.88 -13.20
C ILE A 777 -30.25 18.28 -12.07
N GLY A 778 -31.23 17.44 -11.80
CA GLY A 778 -32.16 17.62 -10.69
C GLY A 778 -31.61 17.12 -9.34
N LEU A 779 -32.25 17.50 -8.23
CA LEU A 779 -31.85 17.08 -6.88
C LEU A 779 -31.87 15.55 -6.66
N LYS A 780 -32.74 14.83 -7.38
CA LYS A 780 -32.78 13.36 -7.31
C LYS A 780 -31.58 12.72 -8.02
N GLU A 781 -31.21 13.23 -9.18
CA GLU A 781 -30.04 12.77 -9.93
C GLU A 781 -28.74 13.14 -9.19
N PHE A 782 -28.72 14.30 -8.53
CA PHE A 782 -27.63 14.71 -7.65
C PHE A 782 -27.31 13.63 -6.59
N GLN A 783 -28.35 13.09 -5.92
CA GLN A 783 -28.15 12.02 -4.94
C GLN A 783 -27.50 10.78 -5.56
N GLU A 784 -27.80 10.46 -6.83
CA GLU A 784 -27.15 9.35 -7.53
C GLU A 784 -25.69 9.65 -7.88
N PHE A 785 -25.38 10.85 -8.36
CA PHE A 785 -24.01 11.28 -8.70
C PHE A 785 -23.09 11.37 -7.49
N VAL A 786 -23.64 11.60 -6.29
CA VAL A 786 -22.89 11.55 -5.04
C VAL A 786 -22.84 10.12 -4.51
N ALA A 787 -23.96 9.41 -4.39
CA ALA A 787 -23.97 8.11 -3.68
C ALA A 787 -23.45 6.91 -4.49
N GLN A 788 -23.47 6.96 -5.83
CA GLN A 788 -23.13 5.80 -6.67
C GLN A 788 -21.73 5.93 -7.26
N GLU A 789 -20.81 5.07 -6.81
CA GLU A 789 -19.39 5.10 -7.20
C GLU A 789 -19.17 5.07 -8.73
N HIS A 790 -19.97 4.28 -9.46
CA HIS A 790 -19.88 4.16 -10.93
C HIS A 790 -20.33 5.43 -11.69
N LYS A 791 -20.90 6.43 -11.02
CA LYS A 791 -21.14 7.77 -11.56
C LYS A 791 -20.16 8.78 -10.96
N ALA A 792 -19.96 8.72 -9.64
CA ALA A 792 -19.13 9.64 -8.89
C ALA A 792 -17.66 9.68 -9.36
N CYS A 793 -17.09 8.54 -9.78
CA CYS A 793 -15.70 8.46 -10.24
C CYS A 793 -15.39 9.32 -11.48
N PHE A 794 -16.41 9.68 -12.26
CA PHE A 794 -16.30 10.53 -13.46
C PHE A 794 -16.55 12.02 -13.17
N VAL A 795 -16.96 12.38 -11.96
CA VAL A 795 -17.27 13.75 -11.58
C VAL A 795 -16.00 14.47 -11.09
N GLU A 796 -15.80 15.68 -11.56
CA GLU A 796 -14.75 16.58 -11.09
C GLU A 796 -15.25 17.40 -9.89
N TRP A 797 -16.38 18.09 -10.05
CA TRP A 797 -17.06 18.82 -8.99
C TRP A 797 -18.56 18.91 -9.22
N ILE A 798 -19.30 19.15 -8.14
CA ILE A 798 -20.74 19.41 -8.14
C ILE A 798 -21.02 20.74 -7.44
N GLU A 799 -21.85 21.58 -8.05
CA GLU A 799 -22.34 22.85 -7.52
C GLU A 799 -23.86 22.76 -7.31
N LEU A 800 -24.27 22.71 -6.04
CA LEU A 800 -25.66 22.71 -5.61
C LEU A 800 -26.03 24.12 -5.13
N TYR A 801 -26.96 24.76 -5.83
CA TYR A 801 -27.52 26.05 -5.44
C TYR A 801 -28.72 25.81 -4.52
N TYR A 802 -28.57 26.10 -3.23
CA TYR A 802 -29.56 25.74 -2.23
C TYR A 802 -29.77 26.85 -1.21
N ASP A 803 -31.04 27.14 -0.90
CA ASP A 803 -31.44 28.18 0.07
C ASP A 803 -31.53 27.56 1.46
N CYS A 804 -30.63 27.94 2.35
CA CYS A 804 -30.58 27.48 3.74
C CYS A 804 -29.97 28.56 4.65
N PRO A 805 -30.04 28.40 6.00
CA PRO A 805 -29.54 29.40 6.94
C PRO A 805 -28.07 29.81 6.69
N LEU A 806 -27.22 28.85 6.29
CA LEU A 806 -25.83 29.12 5.91
C LEU A 806 -25.72 29.98 4.64
N THR A 807 -26.36 29.56 3.55
CA THR A 807 -26.22 30.24 2.25
C THR A 807 -26.87 31.62 2.25
N GLN A 808 -27.89 31.84 3.09
CA GLN A 808 -28.48 33.16 3.34
C GLN A 808 -27.50 34.16 3.97
N GLN A 809 -26.51 33.68 4.70
CA GLN A 809 -25.40 34.49 5.25
C GLN A 809 -24.28 34.71 4.23
N GLY A 810 -24.41 34.17 3.01
CA GLY A 810 -23.39 34.23 1.98
C GLY A 810 -22.30 33.17 2.13
N ILE A 811 -22.53 32.13 2.94
CA ILE A 811 -21.56 31.04 3.12
C ILE A 811 -21.67 30.06 1.95
N ILE A 812 -20.54 29.72 1.36
CA ILE A 812 -20.35 28.60 0.44
C ILE A 812 -19.75 27.45 1.25
N LEU A 813 -20.49 26.35 1.38
CA LEU A 813 -20.00 25.15 2.05
C LEU A 813 -19.41 24.19 1.02
N VAL A 814 -18.18 23.75 1.22
CA VAL A 814 -17.51 22.76 0.38
C VAL A 814 -17.33 21.48 1.17
N ASP A 815 -18.05 20.42 0.79
CA ASP A 815 -17.83 19.07 1.30
C ASP A 815 -16.78 18.38 0.43
N THR A 816 -15.65 18.04 1.05
CA THR A 816 -14.49 17.46 0.36
C THR A 816 -14.46 15.93 0.48
N PRO A 817 -13.88 15.20 -0.50
CA PRO A 817 -13.64 13.77 -0.37
C PRO A 817 -12.90 13.41 0.94
N GLY A 818 -13.17 12.22 1.49
CA GLY A 818 -12.52 11.77 2.72
C GLY A 818 -11.00 11.70 2.59
N ALA A 819 -10.29 11.96 3.70
CA ALA A 819 -8.83 11.92 3.80
C ALA A 819 -8.20 10.55 3.42
N ASP A 820 -9.01 9.50 3.46
CA ASP A 820 -8.69 8.11 3.13
C ASP A 820 -8.82 7.75 1.64
N SER A 821 -9.16 8.71 0.77
CA SER A 821 -9.36 8.43 -0.65
C SER A 821 -8.04 8.00 -1.32
N ILE A 822 -8.08 6.84 -1.99
CA ILE A 822 -6.94 6.10 -2.60
C ILE A 822 -6.19 6.90 -3.69
N ASN A 823 -6.76 8.02 -4.15
CA ASN A 823 -6.24 8.78 -5.26
C ASN A 823 -5.39 9.96 -4.75
N ALA A 824 -4.09 9.98 -5.09
CA ALA A 824 -3.17 11.08 -4.77
C ALA A 824 -3.69 12.47 -5.25
N ARG A 825 -4.58 12.47 -6.26
CA ARG A 825 -5.26 13.66 -6.79
C ARG A 825 -6.31 14.24 -5.83
N HIS A 826 -6.91 13.46 -4.93
CA HIS A 826 -7.85 13.99 -3.92
C HIS A 826 -7.13 14.76 -2.81
N THR A 827 -5.88 14.40 -2.49
CA THR A 827 -5.06 15.15 -1.52
C THR A 827 -4.65 16.52 -2.07
N GLY A 828 -4.32 16.62 -3.36
CA GLY A 828 -3.99 17.91 -4.01
C GLY A 828 -5.17 18.87 -4.08
N VAL A 829 -6.36 18.36 -4.44
CA VAL A 829 -7.61 19.13 -4.42
C VAL A 829 -7.96 19.60 -3.00
N ALA A 830 -7.89 18.72 -2.00
CA ALA A 830 -8.14 19.07 -0.61
C ALA A 830 -7.22 20.21 -0.14
N PHE A 831 -5.94 20.19 -0.55
CA PHE A 831 -4.96 21.22 -0.24
C PHE A 831 -5.33 22.60 -0.82
N GLU A 832 -5.79 22.67 -2.08
CA GLU A 832 -6.25 23.93 -2.70
C GLU A 832 -7.47 24.53 -1.99
N TYR A 833 -8.39 23.70 -1.49
CA TYR A 833 -9.51 24.22 -0.69
C TYR A 833 -9.06 24.72 0.70
N ILE A 834 -8.09 24.06 1.35
CA ILE A 834 -7.53 24.56 2.62
C ILE A 834 -6.84 25.92 2.40
N LYS A 835 -6.09 26.04 1.30
CA LYS A 835 -5.40 27.28 0.91
C LYS A 835 -6.36 28.45 0.79
N ASN A 836 -7.43 28.27 0.03
CA ASN A 836 -8.35 29.33 -0.39
C ASN A 836 -9.60 29.47 0.49
N ALA A 837 -9.86 28.57 1.45
CA ALA A 837 -11.01 28.68 2.35
C ALA A 837 -10.80 29.76 3.42
N ASP A 838 -11.87 30.51 3.70
CA ASP A 838 -11.96 31.49 4.78
C ASP A 838 -12.04 30.81 6.15
N ALA A 839 -12.66 29.63 6.22
CA ALA A 839 -12.70 28.77 7.41
C ALA A 839 -12.62 27.28 7.07
N VAL A 840 -12.03 26.50 7.98
CA VAL A 840 -11.82 25.06 7.84
C VAL A 840 -12.51 24.33 9.01
N LEU A 841 -13.41 23.41 8.68
CA LEU A 841 -14.14 22.59 9.65
C LEU A 841 -13.65 21.14 9.55
N PHE A 842 -13.00 20.65 10.59
CA PHE A 842 -12.49 19.28 10.67
C PHE A 842 -13.38 18.41 11.54
N VAL A 843 -14.03 17.40 10.96
CA VAL A 843 -14.99 16.53 11.64
C VAL A 843 -14.34 15.18 11.97
N THR A 844 -14.39 14.80 13.25
CA THR A 844 -13.96 13.48 13.75
C THR A 844 -15.12 12.80 14.48
N TYR A 845 -15.18 11.47 14.42
CA TYR A 845 -16.24 10.70 15.10
C TYR A 845 -15.90 10.44 16.57
N TYR A 846 -16.88 10.47 17.47
CA TYR A 846 -16.70 10.27 18.91
C TYR A 846 -16.00 8.94 19.28
N ASN A 847 -16.48 7.80 18.77
CA ASN A 847 -15.92 6.47 19.12
C ASN A 847 -14.52 6.20 18.54
N HIS A 848 -14.16 6.90 17.47
CA HIS A 848 -12.90 6.74 16.73
C HIS A 848 -12.21 8.09 16.61
N ALA A 849 -12.22 8.85 17.71
CA ALA A 849 -11.66 10.17 17.73
C ALA A 849 -10.17 10.08 17.42
N PHE A 850 -9.75 10.70 16.31
CA PHE A 850 -8.36 10.72 15.83
C PHE A 850 -7.87 9.35 15.28
N SER A 851 -8.50 8.87 14.20
CA SER A 851 -8.04 7.68 13.47
C SER A 851 -6.66 7.87 12.81
N HIS A 852 -6.04 6.78 12.32
CA HIS A 852 -4.76 6.86 11.57
C HIS A 852 -4.87 7.80 10.35
N ALA A 853 -6.02 7.76 9.66
CA ALA A 853 -6.35 8.63 8.55
C ALA A 853 -6.39 10.11 8.94
N ASP A 854 -7.08 10.39 10.05
CA ASP A 854 -7.18 11.75 10.60
C ASP A 854 -5.80 12.27 10.99
N ARG A 855 -4.95 11.42 11.61
CA ARG A 855 -3.59 11.77 12.01
C ARG A 855 -2.74 12.18 10.81
N GLU A 856 -2.72 11.40 9.74
CA GLU A 856 -1.88 11.70 8.57
C GLU A 856 -2.33 12.98 7.86
N PHE A 857 -3.64 13.19 7.72
CA PHE A 857 -4.18 14.43 7.18
C PHE A 857 -3.90 15.66 8.07
N LEU A 858 -4.01 15.51 9.39
CA LEU A 858 -3.74 16.58 10.34
C LEU A 858 -2.24 16.92 10.43
N ILE A 859 -1.35 15.95 10.24
CA ILE A 859 0.09 16.22 10.07
C ILE A 859 0.32 17.11 8.83
N GLN A 860 -0.36 16.83 7.71
CA GLN A 860 -0.26 17.65 6.51
C GLN A 860 -0.73 19.09 6.74
N LEU A 861 -1.85 19.27 7.45
CA LEU A 861 -2.35 20.59 7.87
C LEU A 861 -1.39 21.30 8.84
N GLY A 862 -0.79 20.56 9.77
CA GLY A 862 0.22 21.08 10.70
C GLY A 862 1.40 21.73 9.99
N ARG A 863 1.82 21.19 8.83
CA ARG A 863 2.92 21.74 8.00
C ARG A 863 2.64 23.15 7.50
N VAL A 864 1.38 23.51 7.28
CA VAL A 864 0.97 24.77 6.66
C VAL A 864 0.37 25.77 7.66
N LYS A 865 0.36 25.44 8.95
CA LYS A 865 -0.22 26.27 10.01
C LYS A 865 0.38 27.69 10.06
N ASP A 866 1.71 27.82 10.01
CA ASP A 866 2.40 29.12 10.11
C ASP A 866 2.21 30.02 8.89
N THR A 867 1.71 29.47 7.78
CA THR A 867 1.40 30.22 6.56
C THR A 867 0.04 30.91 6.61
N PHE A 868 -0.92 30.39 7.39
CA PHE A 868 -2.23 31.01 7.52
C PHE A 868 -2.21 32.19 8.50
N ALA A 869 -2.90 33.27 8.16
CA ALA A 869 -2.87 34.53 8.92
C ALA A 869 -3.73 34.51 10.21
N MET A 870 -4.56 33.47 10.42
CA MET A 870 -5.48 33.34 11.56
C MET A 870 -5.73 31.86 11.91
N ASP A 871 -6.14 31.59 13.17
CA ASP A 871 -6.68 30.31 13.67
C ASP A 871 -8.07 30.04 13.03
N LYS A 872 -8.11 29.84 11.70
CA LYS A 872 -9.34 29.61 10.91
C LYS A 872 -9.89 28.18 10.99
N MET A 873 -9.39 27.37 11.93
CA MET A 873 -9.68 25.94 12.04
C MET A 873 -10.61 25.64 13.22
N PHE A 874 -11.68 24.89 12.97
CA PHE A 874 -12.65 24.42 13.96
C PHE A 874 -12.69 22.89 13.90
N PHE A 875 -12.60 22.24 15.06
CA PHE A 875 -12.60 20.79 15.22
C PHE A 875 -13.93 20.35 15.80
N ILE A 876 -14.58 19.41 15.13
CA ILE A 876 -15.93 18.95 15.45
C ILE A 876 -15.83 17.50 15.91
N VAL A 877 -16.07 17.24 17.19
CA VAL A 877 -16.17 15.88 17.73
C VAL A 877 -17.64 15.45 17.63
N ASN A 878 -17.97 14.81 16.51
CA ASN A 878 -19.34 14.47 16.15
C ASN A 878 -19.83 13.19 16.85
N ALA A 879 -21.16 13.04 16.95
CA ALA A 879 -21.85 11.98 17.68
C ALA A 879 -21.62 12.01 19.21
N ALA A 880 -21.53 13.21 19.79
CA ALA A 880 -21.40 13.41 21.23
C ALA A 880 -22.60 12.86 22.05
N ASP A 881 -23.75 12.61 21.41
CA ASP A 881 -24.92 11.95 22.03
C ASP A 881 -24.69 10.48 22.40
N LEU A 882 -23.57 9.89 21.95
CA LEU A 882 -23.17 8.54 22.33
C LEU A 882 -22.58 8.45 23.74
N ALA A 883 -22.05 9.56 24.28
CA ALA A 883 -21.45 9.58 25.61
C ALA A 883 -22.47 9.22 26.71
N HIS A 884 -22.07 8.39 27.68
CA HIS A 884 -22.93 8.02 28.80
C HIS A 884 -22.96 9.08 29.90
N SER A 885 -21.91 9.89 30.00
CA SER A 885 -21.80 10.99 30.95
C SER A 885 -20.95 12.14 30.41
N GLN A 886 -21.07 13.31 31.04
CA GLN A 886 -20.24 14.47 30.71
C GLN A 886 -18.74 14.19 30.96
N GLU A 887 -18.40 13.46 32.02
CA GLU A 887 -17.02 13.09 32.34
C GLU A 887 -16.38 12.23 31.24
N GLU A 888 -17.15 11.34 30.61
CA GLU A 888 -16.69 10.52 29.48
C GLU A 888 -16.41 11.39 28.25
N LEU A 889 -17.33 12.31 27.95
CA LEU A 889 -17.19 13.25 26.84
C LEU A 889 -15.95 14.13 27.02
N ASP A 890 -15.74 14.68 28.22
CA ASP A 890 -14.59 15.52 28.55
C ASP A 890 -13.27 14.73 28.37
N GLY A 891 -13.24 13.46 28.79
CA GLY A 891 -12.08 12.59 28.60
C GLY A 891 -11.73 12.31 27.13
N VAL A 892 -12.75 12.14 26.26
CA VAL A 892 -12.55 11.98 24.81
C VAL A 892 -12.05 13.29 24.18
N VAL A 893 -12.60 14.43 24.59
CA VAL A 893 -12.14 15.75 24.11
C VAL A 893 -10.68 16.00 24.50
N ASP A 894 -10.31 15.70 25.75
CA ASP A 894 -8.92 15.83 26.22
C ASP A 894 -7.95 14.95 25.43
N HIS A 895 -8.36 13.73 25.10
CA HIS A 895 -7.58 12.83 24.24
C HIS A 895 -7.37 13.42 22.84
N VAL A 896 -8.42 14.02 22.24
CA VAL A 896 -8.30 14.71 20.94
C VAL A 896 -7.35 15.91 21.04
N VAL A 897 -7.44 16.73 22.10
CA VAL A 897 -6.55 17.88 22.32
C VAL A 897 -5.08 17.43 22.38
N GLN A 898 -4.77 16.38 23.15
CA GLN A 898 -3.41 15.88 23.29
C GLN A 898 -2.86 15.38 21.96
N ASN A 899 -3.66 14.65 21.19
CA ASN A 899 -3.26 14.15 19.88
C ASN A 899 -3.08 15.27 18.84
N LEU A 900 -3.96 16.28 18.81
CA LEU A 900 -3.80 17.46 17.95
C LEU A 900 -2.50 18.23 18.26
N ALA A 901 -2.10 18.28 19.52
CA ALA A 901 -0.83 18.89 19.91
C ALA A 901 0.38 18.14 19.30
N THR A 902 0.32 16.80 19.20
CA THR A 902 1.37 16.01 18.52
C THR A 902 1.47 16.29 17.03
N CYS A 903 0.39 16.74 16.39
CA CYS A 903 0.34 17.18 14.99
C CYS A 903 0.75 18.66 14.78
N GLY A 904 1.23 19.36 15.82
CA GLY A 904 1.61 20.77 15.74
C GLY A 904 0.45 21.77 15.89
N ILE A 905 -0.77 21.29 16.20
CA ILE A 905 -1.94 22.14 16.41
C ILE A 905 -2.05 22.49 17.89
N VAL A 906 -1.31 23.52 18.28
CA VAL A 906 -1.37 24.13 19.62
C VAL A 906 -2.56 25.10 19.69
N ARG A 907 -3.52 24.86 20.61
CA ARG A 907 -4.80 25.57 20.84
C ARG A 907 -5.91 25.35 19.78
N PRO A 908 -6.41 24.11 19.60
CA PRO A 908 -7.55 23.85 18.71
C PRO A 908 -8.86 24.42 19.27
N ARG A 909 -9.72 25.00 18.41
CA ARG A 909 -11.13 25.30 18.73
C ARG A 909 -11.95 24.02 18.57
N ILE A 910 -12.31 23.35 19.66
CA ILE A 910 -12.98 22.04 19.63
C ILE A 910 -14.43 22.14 20.11
N TYR A 911 -15.34 21.53 19.36
CA TYR A 911 -16.78 21.51 19.65
C TYR A 911 -17.30 20.07 19.62
N PRO A 912 -17.69 19.48 20.77
CA PRO A 912 -18.45 18.24 20.77
C PRO A 912 -19.87 18.52 20.29
N VAL A 913 -20.32 17.80 19.25
CA VAL A 913 -21.64 17.99 18.65
C VAL A 913 -22.38 16.68 18.38
N SER A 914 -23.70 16.74 18.36
CA SER A 914 -24.58 15.70 17.83
C SER A 914 -25.29 16.23 16.58
N SER A 915 -24.65 16.09 15.42
CA SER A 915 -25.18 16.60 14.14
C SER A 915 -26.59 16.09 13.86
N GLN A 916 -26.85 14.82 14.13
CA GLN A 916 -28.14 14.23 13.84
C GLN A 916 -29.24 14.76 14.77
N THR A 917 -28.96 14.95 16.06
CA THR A 917 -29.93 15.54 17.00
C THR A 917 -30.33 16.95 16.55
N ALA A 918 -29.35 17.74 16.11
CA ALA A 918 -29.60 19.07 15.56
C ALA A 918 -30.41 19.04 14.25
N LEU A 919 -30.08 18.13 13.33
CA LEU A 919 -30.82 17.95 12.07
C LEU A 919 -32.28 17.59 12.32
N LEU A 920 -32.53 16.61 13.21
CA LEU A 920 -33.89 16.19 13.56
C LEU A 920 -34.70 17.34 14.18
N ALA A 921 -34.10 18.14 15.06
CA ALA A 921 -34.76 19.31 15.63
C ALA A 921 -35.19 20.32 14.54
N ARG A 922 -34.29 20.63 13.59
CA ARG A 922 -34.58 21.54 12.46
C ARG A 922 -35.61 20.98 11.49
N MET A 923 -35.57 19.68 11.21
CA MET A 923 -36.60 19.03 10.39
C MET A 923 -37.98 19.05 11.08
N GLY A 924 -38.01 18.92 12.41
CA GLY A 924 -39.20 19.10 13.24
C GLY A 924 -39.81 20.49 13.07
N GLU A 925 -39.00 21.53 13.16
CA GLU A 925 -39.43 22.93 12.93
C GLU A 925 -40.09 23.14 11.58
N ARG A 926 -39.53 22.51 10.54
CA ARG A 926 -39.99 22.61 9.15
C ARG A 926 -41.15 21.67 8.82
N GLY A 927 -41.64 20.89 9.79
CA GLY A 927 -42.72 19.92 9.58
C GLY A 927 -42.36 18.73 8.68
N LYS A 928 -41.06 18.43 8.53
CA LYS A 928 -40.53 17.34 7.70
C LYS A 928 -40.15 16.08 8.49
N LEU A 929 -40.42 16.06 9.79
CA LEU A 929 -40.03 14.97 10.69
C LEU A 929 -41.02 13.79 10.57
N SER A 930 -40.52 12.59 10.27
CA SER A 930 -41.33 11.37 10.34
C SER A 930 -41.61 10.97 11.79
N ASP A 931 -42.63 10.14 12.03
CA ASP A 931 -42.96 9.65 13.38
C ASP A 931 -41.79 8.86 14.01
N SER A 932 -41.06 8.07 13.21
CA SER A 932 -39.86 7.35 13.65
C SER A 932 -38.72 8.30 14.04
N ALA A 933 -38.48 9.33 13.24
CA ALA A 933 -37.47 10.36 13.50
C ALA A 933 -37.81 11.19 14.74
N ALA A 934 -39.09 11.49 14.97
CA ALA A 934 -39.57 12.15 16.17
C ALA A 934 -39.40 11.28 17.43
N GLY A 935 -39.57 9.97 17.32
CA GLY A 935 -39.29 9.02 18.40
C GLY A 935 -37.81 9.04 18.82
N ILE A 936 -36.89 9.02 17.85
CA ILE A 936 -35.45 9.11 18.10
C ILE A 936 -35.09 10.42 18.81
N LEU A 937 -35.62 11.55 18.33
CA LEU A 937 -35.34 12.86 18.92
C LEU A 937 -35.84 12.94 20.37
N ARG A 938 -37.05 12.46 20.67
CA ARG A 938 -37.57 12.40 22.05
C ARG A 938 -36.67 11.58 22.96
N LYS A 939 -36.27 10.39 22.51
CA LYS A 939 -35.39 9.49 23.28
C LYS A 939 -34.05 10.15 23.63
N ARG A 940 -33.44 10.89 22.69
CA ARG A 940 -32.17 11.59 22.91
C ARG A 940 -32.28 12.77 23.86
N LEU A 941 -33.38 13.50 23.79
CA LEU A 941 -33.65 14.65 24.65
C LEU A 941 -34.22 14.24 26.03
N GLY A 942 -34.46 12.95 26.27
CA GLY A 942 -35.04 12.44 27.52
C GLY A 942 -36.51 12.80 27.72
N VAL A 943 -37.26 13.02 26.64
CA VAL A 943 -38.66 13.46 26.64
C VAL A 943 -39.59 12.25 26.57
N GLY A 944 -40.69 12.25 27.34
CA GLY A 944 -41.62 11.11 27.41
C GLY A 944 -42.39 10.85 26.11
N GLU A 945 -42.81 9.60 25.87
CA GLU A 945 -43.69 9.27 24.75
C GLU A 945 -45.03 10.03 24.87
N GLY A 946 -45.35 10.86 23.87
CA GLY A 946 -46.55 11.69 23.84
C GLY A 946 -46.38 13.11 24.39
N GLU A 947 -45.23 13.45 24.97
CA GLU A 947 -44.89 14.83 25.31
C GLU A 947 -44.49 15.62 24.06
N ALA A 948 -44.76 16.93 24.09
CA ALA A 948 -44.36 17.84 23.03
C ALA A 948 -42.83 17.92 22.98
N LEU A 949 -42.27 17.89 21.77
CA LEU A 949 -40.84 18.12 21.58
C LEU A 949 -40.46 19.52 22.10
N PRO A 950 -39.29 19.67 22.75
CA PRO A 950 -38.84 20.96 23.21
C PRO A 950 -38.58 21.89 22.02
N PRO A 951 -38.53 23.22 22.26
CA PRO A 951 -38.18 24.18 21.23
C PRO A 951 -36.86 23.83 20.56
N VAL A 952 -36.76 24.15 19.27
CA VAL A 952 -35.58 23.84 18.44
C VAL A 952 -34.30 24.37 19.07
N ASP A 953 -34.33 25.58 19.62
CA ASP A 953 -33.18 26.22 20.29
C ASP A 953 -32.64 25.39 21.46
N GLU A 954 -33.51 24.73 22.22
CA GLU A 954 -33.11 23.89 23.36
C GLU A 954 -32.47 22.58 22.88
N ALA A 955 -33.04 21.97 21.83
CA ALA A 955 -32.45 20.80 21.21
C ALA A 955 -31.10 21.10 20.52
N LEU A 956 -30.95 22.29 19.92
CA LEU A 956 -29.70 22.75 19.33
C LEU A 956 -28.61 23.00 20.39
N ARG A 957 -28.98 23.55 21.56
CA ARG A 957 -28.07 23.67 22.70
C ARG A 957 -27.63 22.31 23.24
N PHE A 958 -28.57 21.39 23.43
CA PHE A 958 -28.25 20.03 23.86
C PHE A 958 -27.31 19.33 22.88
N SER A 959 -27.53 19.53 21.58
CA SER A 959 -26.67 18.95 20.54
C SER A 959 -25.26 19.55 20.46
N GLY A 960 -24.97 20.64 21.18
CA GLY A 960 -23.71 21.39 21.05
C GLY A 960 -23.62 22.26 19.78
N LEU A 961 -24.51 22.07 18.79
CA LEU A 961 -24.46 22.81 17.53
C LEU A 961 -24.67 24.31 17.71
N GLN A 962 -25.53 24.73 18.65
CA GLN A 962 -25.76 26.15 18.91
C GLN A 962 -24.47 26.87 19.33
N HIS A 963 -23.68 26.27 20.22
CA HIS A 963 -22.43 26.87 20.69
C HIS A 963 -21.41 27.01 19.56
N PHE A 964 -21.30 25.99 18.71
CA PHE A 964 -20.48 26.05 17.50
C PHE A 964 -20.96 27.15 16.56
N GLU A 965 -22.26 27.20 16.23
CA GLU A 965 -22.81 28.20 15.31
C GLU A 965 -22.62 29.62 15.83
N ASP A 966 -22.81 29.87 17.13
CA ASP A 966 -22.63 31.19 17.72
C ASP A 966 -21.19 31.69 17.55
N GLU A 967 -20.19 30.86 17.84
CA GLU A 967 -18.76 31.23 17.66
C GLU A 967 -18.34 31.28 16.19
N PHE A 968 -18.84 30.36 15.36
CA PHE A 968 -18.54 30.29 13.94
C PHE A 968 -19.14 31.47 13.16
N ILE A 969 -20.38 31.84 13.47
CA ILE A 969 -21.05 32.99 12.89
C ILE A 969 -20.41 34.28 13.38
N SER A 970 -20.04 34.40 14.66
CA SER A 970 -19.29 35.57 15.16
C SER A 970 -17.95 35.72 14.41
N PHE A 971 -17.19 34.64 14.23
CA PHE A 971 -15.95 34.68 13.45
C PHE A 971 -16.17 35.14 11.99
N THR A 972 -17.16 34.55 11.30
CA THR A 972 -17.42 34.85 9.88
C THR A 972 -18.04 36.24 9.67
N LEU A 973 -18.99 36.66 10.52
CA LEU A 973 -19.71 37.92 10.35
C LEU A 973 -19.03 39.11 11.02
N GLU A 974 -18.28 38.94 12.11
CA GLU A 974 -17.67 40.05 12.84
C GLU A 974 -16.23 40.29 12.39
N GLU A 975 -15.36 39.28 12.45
CA GLU A 975 -13.93 39.48 12.16
C GLU A 975 -13.67 39.71 10.66
N LEU A 976 -14.20 38.85 9.77
CA LEU A 976 -13.95 38.96 8.33
C LEU A 976 -14.65 40.19 7.72
N THR A 977 -15.89 40.48 8.12
CA THR A 977 -16.61 41.67 7.65
C THR A 977 -15.92 42.95 8.11
N GLN A 978 -15.44 43.02 9.35
CA GLN A 978 -14.79 44.23 9.86
C GLN A 978 -13.49 44.55 9.11
N ILE A 979 -12.72 43.54 8.72
CA ILE A 979 -11.53 43.71 7.87
C ILE A 979 -11.94 44.34 6.53
N ALA A 980 -12.94 43.77 5.86
CA ALA A 980 -13.42 44.28 4.58
C ALA A 980 -13.97 45.72 4.68
N LEU A 981 -14.69 46.05 5.76
CA LEU A 981 -15.21 47.39 6.02
C LEU A 981 -14.09 48.41 6.30
N ASN A 982 -13.07 48.03 7.08
CA ASN A 982 -11.95 48.91 7.39
C ASN A 982 -11.18 49.30 6.13
N GLU A 983 -10.94 48.36 5.22
CA GLU A 983 -10.30 48.65 3.93
C GLU A 983 -11.18 49.52 3.02
N ALA A 984 -12.50 49.29 3.01
CA ALA A 984 -13.45 50.15 2.30
C ALA A 984 -13.41 51.60 2.82
N PHE A 985 -13.41 51.81 4.13
CA PHE A 985 -13.31 53.16 4.71
C PHE A 985 -11.96 53.82 4.45
N ALA A 986 -10.87 53.05 4.40
CA ALA A 986 -9.56 53.58 4.05
C ALA A 986 -9.54 54.20 2.64
N GLU A 987 -10.19 53.55 1.66
CA GLU A 987 -10.28 54.06 0.29
C GLU A 987 -11.05 55.39 0.21
N VAL A 988 -12.13 55.53 0.98
CA VAL A 988 -12.92 56.78 1.05
C VAL A 988 -12.15 57.90 1.74
N ARG A 989 -11.43 57.59 2.82
CA ARG A 989 -10.54 58.56 3.47
C ARG A 989 -9.46 59.08 2.51
N ARG A 990 -8.89 58.19 1.69
CA ARG A 990 -7.89 58.56 0.67
C ARG A 990 -8.46 59.54 -0.36
N ALA A 991 -9.70 59.31 -0.85
CA ALA A 991 -10.37 60.24 -1.74
C ALA A 991 -10.59 61.62 -1.11
N VAL A 992 -11.04 61.66 0.15
CA VAL A 992 -11.28 62.91 0.89
C VAL A 992 -9.98 63.69 1.08
N GLN A 993 -8.91 63.02 1.49
CA GLN A 993 -7.60 63.63 1.69
C GLN A 993 -7.07 64.24 0.37
N THR A 994 -7.14 63.47 -0.72
CA THR A 994 -6.69 63.93 -2.05
C THR A 994 -7.47 65.16 -2.52
N MET A 995 -8.79 65.20 -2.33
CA MET A 995 -9.60 66.39 -2.62
C MET A 995 -9.21 67.59 -1.76
N ASP A 996 -8.87 67.38 -0.50
CA ASP A 996 -8.40 68.46 0.39
C ASP A 996 -7.07 69.06 -0.09
N ASP A 997 -6.13 68.22 -0.50
CA ASP A 997 -4.84 68.66 -1.03
C ASP A 997 -5.02 69.48 -2.32
N PHE A 998 -5.94 69.07 -3.20
CA PHE A 998 -6.30 69.81 -4.41
C PHE A 998 -6.95 71.17 -4.09
N ILE A 999 -7.84 71.25 -3.09
CA ILE A 999 -8.46 72.51 -2.67
C ILE A 999 -7.42 73.47 -2.10
N VAL A 1000 -6.50 72.97 -1.27
CA VAL A 1000 -5.40 73.76 -0.69
C VAL A 1000 -4.48 74.27 -1.80
N ALA A 1001 -4.15 73.42 -2.78
CA ALA A 1001 -3.32 73.81 -3.92
C ALA A 1001 -3.99 74.90 -4.79
N ALA A 1002 -5.29 74.78 -5.07
CA ALA A 1002 -6.03 75.73 -5.90
C ALA A 1002 -6.23 77.11 -5.26
N ARG A 1003 -6.26 77.19 -3.92
CA ARG A 1003 -6.49 78.45 -3.15
C ARG A 1003 -5.23 79.26 -2.86
N GLN A 1004 -4.05 78.82 -3.30
CA GLN A 1004 -2.81 79.56 -3.10
C GLN A 1004 -2.70 80.81 -3.99
N ASP A 1005 -1.88 81.77 -3.57
CA ASP A 1005 -1.61 82.99 -4.36
C ASP A 1005 -1.04 82.65 -5.75
N ALA A 1006 -1.32 83.50 -6.74
CA ALA A 1006 -0.96 83.25 -8.14
C ALA A 1006 0.54 82.98 -8.36
N SER A 1007 1.42 83.72 -7.67
CA SER A 1007 2.87 83.53 -7.75
C SER A 1007 3.35 82.22 -7.09
N LEU A 1008 2.68 81.78 -6.02
CA LEU A 1008 2.94 80.51 -5.35
C LEU A 1008 2.45 79.33 -6.20
N ARG A 1009 1.29 79.45 -6.85
CA ARG A 1009 0.76 78.41 -7.75
C ARG A 1009 1.63 78.19 -8.98
N ASP A 1010 2.10 79.25 -9.64
CA ASP A 1010 3.01 79.12 -10.79
C ASP A 1010 4.36 78.48 -10.44
N ARG A 1011 4.81 78.64 -9.19
CA ARG A 1011 6.00 77.95 -8.67
C ARG A 1011 5.68 76.48 -8.39
N LYS A 1012 4.61 76.22 -7.63
CA LYS A 1012 4.14 74.86 -7.29
C LYS A 1012 3.77 74.02 -8.51
N LEU A 1013 3.26 74.63 -9.59
CA LEU A 1013 2.91 73.94 -10.83
C LEU A 1013 4.18 73.40 -11.53
N ARG A 1014 5.23 74.21 -11.62
CA ARG A 1014 6.53 73.77 -12.13
C ARG A 1014 7.22 72.76 -11.22
N GLU A 1015 7.11 72.92 -9.90
CA GLU A 1015 7.58 71.94 -8.93
C GLU A 1015 6.84 70.60 -9.09
N ALA A 1016 5.52 70.63 -9.29
CA ALA A 1016 4.68 69.44 -9.48
C ALA A 1016 5.02 68.70 -10.80
N GLU A 1017 5.20 69.40 -11.92
CA GLU A 1017 5.65 68.78 -13.18
C GLU A 1017 7.02 68.10 -13.02
N GLN A 1018 7.96 68.75 -12.33
CA GLN A 1018 9.28 68.16 -12.04
C GLN A 1018 9.19 66.97 -11.08
N HIS A 1019 8.30 67.02 -10.09
CA HIS A 1019 8.09 65.94 -9.14
C HIS A 1019 7.42 64.73 -9.81
N GLN A 1020 6.46 64.97 -10.71
CA GLN A 1020 5.84 63.93 -11.54
C GLN A 1020 6.89 63.20 -12.37
N GLU A 1021 7.73 63.94 -13.10
CA GLU A 1021 8.78 63.34 -13.93
C GLU A 1021 9.80 62.57 -13.07
N LYS A 1022 10.18 63.10 -11.91
CA LYS A 1022 11.05 62.39 -10.95
C LYS A 1022 10.42 61.12 -10.40
N ALA A 1023 9.14 61.15 -10.02
CA ALA A 1023 8.42 60.00 -9.49
C ALA A 1023 8.26 58.90 -10.54
N LEU A 1024 7.84 59.25 -11.77
CA LEU A 1024 7.74 58.31 -12.88
C LEU A 1024 9.10 57.72 -13.24
N LYS A 1025 10.17 58.53 -13.20
CA LYS A 1025 11.53 58.03 -13.36
C LYS A 1025 11.91 57.04 -12.26
N ALA A 1026 11.60 57.34 -10.99
CA ALA A 1026 11.87 56.45 -9.86
C ALA A 1026 11.14 55.10 -9.98
N ILE A 1027 9.91 55.08 -10.52
CA ILE A 1027 9.16 53.84 -10.79
C ILE A 1027 9.79 53.05 -11.94
N ARG A 1028 10.11 53.72 -13.06
CA ARG A 1028 10.71 53.07 -14.24
C ARG A 1028 12.09 52.48 -13.94
N GLU A 1029 12.88 53.19 -13.13
CA GLU A 1029 14.23 52.80 -12.71
C GLU A 1029 14.25 51.95 -11.43
N LEU A 1030 13.09 51.46 -10.97
CA LEU A 1030 13.06 50.53 -9.84
C LEU A 1030 13.92 49.30 -10.18
N ASP A 1031 14.89 49.02 -9.32
CA ASP A 1031 15.70 47.81 -9.40
C ASP A 1031 15.18 46.83 -8.35
N ALA A 1032 14.58 45.74 -8.82
CA ALA A 1032 14.03 44.67 -7.99
C ALA A 1032 14.94 43.43 -7.97
N THR A 1033 16.16 43.51 -8.52
CA THR A 1033 17.07 42.36 -8.63
C THR A 1033 17.40 41.75 -7.26
N ALA A 1034 17.66 42.60 -6.26
CA ALA A 1034 17.94 42.14 -4.89
C ALA A 1034 16.71 41.49 -4.24
N ASP A 1035 15.50 41.94 -4.57
CA ASP A 1035 14.24 41.40 -4.04
C ASP A 1035 13.92 40.04 -4.68
N ILE A 1036 14.16 39.88 -5.99
CA ILE A 1036 14.06 38.59 -6.70
C ILE A 1036 15.08 37.59 -6.14
N GLN A 1037 16.34 38.02 -5.93
CA GLN A 1037 17.37 37.18 -5.29
C GLN A 1037 17.02 36.79 -3.85
N ALA A 1038 16.32 37.65 -3.12
CA ALA A 1038 15.86 37.31 -1.77
C ALA A 1038 14.81 36.19 -1.81
N VAL A 1039 13.86 36.24 -2.75
CA VAL A 1039 12.87 35.15 -2.95
C VAL A 1039 13.55 33.86 -3.39
N GLU A 1040 14.50 33.94 -4.32
CA GLU A 1040 15.27 32.78 -4.78
C GLU A 1040 16.05 32.11 -3.64
N LYS A 1041 16.72 32.91 -2.80
CA LYS A 1041 17.45 32.42 -1.62
C LYS A 1041 16.51 31.80 -0.60
N GLU A 1042 15.34 32.39 -0.37
CA GLU A 1042 14.34 31.84 0.54
C GLU A 1042 13.84 30.48 0.03
N ILE A 1043 13.55 30.33 -1.27
CA ILE A 1043 13.17 29.03 -1.85
C ILE A 1043 14.24 27.99 -1.57
N GLN A 1044 15.51 28.31 -1.80
CA GLN A 1044 16.64 27.41 -1.53
C GLN A 1044 16.71 26.99 -0.06
N GLU A 1045 16.58 27.94 0.87
CA GLU A 1045 16.58 27.68 2.30
C GLU A 1045 15.40 26.81 2.72
N LEU A 1046 14.18 27.13 2.28
CA LEU A 1046 12.98 26.37 2.62
C LEU A 1046 13.04 24.93 2.08
N VAL A 1047 13.52 24.75 0.85
CA VAL A 1047 13.67 23.44 0.20
C VAL A 1047 14.78 22.62 0.85
N TYR A 1048 15.87 23.24 1.29
CA TYR A 1048 16.92 22.56 2.05
C TYR A 1048 16.37 21.85 3.30
N TYR A 1049 15.43 22.47 4.01
CA TYR A 1049 14.81 21.87 5.19
C TYR A 1049 13.75 20.79 4.88
N VAL A 1050 13.22 20.72 3.65
CA VAL A 1050 12.28 19.66 3.24
C VAL A 1050 12.91 18.28 3.42
N LYS A 1051 14.14 18.12 2.92
CA LYS A 1051 14.90 16.88 3.07
C LYS A 1051 15.04 16.46 4.53
N GLN A 1052 15.41 17.38 5.41
CA GLN A 1052 15.62 17.07 6.82
C GLN A 1052 14.33 16.61 7.50
N ARG A 1053 13.19 17.27 7.23
CA ARG A 1053 11.89 16.90 7.82
C ARG A 1053 11.41 15.52 7.39
N VAL A 1054 11.53 15.18 6.10
CA VAL A 1054 11.13 13.86 5.60
C VAL A 1054 12.04 12.77 6.17
N MET A 1055 13.36 13.00 6.22
CA MET A 1055 14.29 12.00 6.76
C MET A 1055 14.09 11.75 8.25
N LEU A 1056 13.66 12.75 9.04
CA LEU A 1056 13.30 12.53 10.45
C LEU A 1056 12.13 11.53 10.63
N ARG A 1057 11.25 11.42 9.64
CA ARG A 1057 10.14 10.45 9.62
C ARG A 1057 10.50 9.12 8.94
N PHE A 1058 11.73 8.95 8.47
CA PHE A 1058 12.14 7.74 7.76
C PHE A 1058 11.92 6.46 8.58
N SER A 1059 12.19 6.53 9.89
CA SER A 1059 11.98 5.39 10.80
C SER A 1059 10.51 4.97 10.92
N GLU A 1060 9.57 5.94 10.86
CA GLU A 1060 8.13 5.66 10.86
C GLU A 1060 7.71 5.00 9.54
N ALA A 1061 8.13 5.58 8.41
CA ALA A 1061 7.86 5.06 7.06
C ALA A 1061 8.39 3.63 6.89
N PHE A 1062 9.62 3.37 7.34
CA PHE A 1062 10.25 2.06 7.24
C PHE A 1062 9.49 1.00 8.03
N ARG A 1063 9.06 1.30 9.27
CA ARG A 1063 8.28 0.37 10.10
C ARG A 1063 6.94 0.04 9.45
N TYR A 1064 6.29 1.05 8.85
CA TYR A 1064 5.04 0.86 8.11
C TYR A 1064 5.22 -0.11 6.94
N SER A 1065 6.24 0.09 6.11
CA SER A 1065 6.47 -0.71 4.90
C SER A 1065 7.06 -2.11 5.17
N PHE A 1066 7.79 -2.29 6.27
CA PHE A 1066 8.42 -3.56 6.66
C PHE A 1066 7.88 -4.06 8.00
N ASN A 1067 6.59 -4.44 7.99
CA ASN A 1067 5.89 -4.97 9.16
C ASN A 1067 5.79 -6.52 9.14
N PRO A 1068 5.56 -7.18 10.29
CA PRO A 1068 5.51 -8.64 10.38
C PRO A 1068 4.45 -9.28 9.47
N SER A 1069 3.29 -8.65 9.31
CA SER A 1069 2.22 -9.15 8.44
C SER A 1069 2.50 -9.02 6.95
N ALA A 1070 3.31 -8.04 6.53
CA ALA A 1070 3.73 -7.89 5.13
C ALA A 1070 4.79 -8.92 4.73
N LEU A 1071 5.55 -9.42 5.71
CA LEU A 1071 6.67 -10.35 5.52
C LEU A 1071 6.36 -11.79 5.98
N GLN A 1072 5.10 -12.10 6.30
CA GLN A 1072 4.67 -13.46 6.65
C GLN A 1072 4.62 -14.39 5.43
N ASN A 1073 5.18 -15.59 5.61
CA ASN A 1073 5.45 -16.55 4.54
C ASN A 1073 4.25 -17.47 4.28
N ASP A 1074 3.23 -16.97 3.58
CA ASP A 1074 2.05 -17.75 3.14
C ASP A 1074 2.29 -18.57 1.85
N GLY A 1075 3.56 -18.88 1.54
CA GLY A 1075 3.96 -19.55 0.30
C GLY A 1075 4.20 -18.60 -0.88
N ARG A 1076 4.36 -17.30 -0.63
CA ARG A 1076 4.78 -16.29 -1.62
C ARG A 1076 6.29 -16.05 -1.53
N ASN A 1077 6.92 -15.72 -2.67
CA ASN A 1077 8.34 -15.40 -2.75
C ASN A 1077 8.67 -14.20 -1.83
N ILE A 1078 9.46 -14.44 -0.78
CA ILE A 1078 9.91 -13.42 0.20
C ILE A 1078 10.60 -12.23 -0.49
N GLN A 1079 11.35 -12.44 -1.57
CA GLN A 1079 11.94 -11.34 -2.33
C GLN A 1079 10.87 -10.42 -2.92
N LYS A 1080 9.77 -10.99 -3.41
CA LYS A 1080 8.63 -10.22 -3.92
C LYS A 1080 7.98 -9.41 -2.81
N ALA A 1081 7.84 -9.97 -1.61
CA ALA A 1081 7.32 -9.24 -0.45
C ALA A 1081 8.24 -8.09 -0.01
N LEU A 1082 9.56 -8.32 0.03
CA LEU A 1082 10.56 -7.29 0.32
C LEU A 1082 10.58 -6.20 -0.75
N GLN A 1083 10.43 -6.58 -2.03
CA GLN A 1083 10.36 -5.64 -3.13
C GLN A 1083 9.09 -4.78 -3.04
N LEU A 1084 7.93 -5.38 -2.73
CA LEU A 1084 6.69 -4.65 -2.47
C LEU A 1084 6.85 -3.69 -1.28
N GLY A 1085 7.49 -4.13 -0.19
CA GLY A 1085 7.80 -3.26 0.95
C GLY A 1085 8.74 -2.10 0.57
N LEU A 1086 9.73 -2.34 -0.29
CA LEU A 1086 10.60 -1.28 -0.79
C LEU A 1086 9.86 -0.28 -1.68
N GLU A 1087 8.99 -0.77 -2.57
CA GLU A 1087 8.14 0.05 -3.42
C GLU A 1087 7.15 0.88 -2.58
N GLU A 1088 6.59 0.30 -1.52
CA GLU A 1088 5.72 0.97 -0.57
C GLU A 1088 6.46 2.06 0.21
N LEU A 1089 7.68 1.78 0.69
CA LEU A 1089 8.54 2.78 1.34
C LEU A 1089 8.88 3.93 0.36
N SER A 1090 9.24 3.59 -0.88
CA SER A 1090 9.52 4.59 -1.92
C SER A 1090 8.31 5.47 -2.18
N ARG A 1091 7.12 4.88 -2.26
CA ARG A 1091 5.86 5.61 -2.49
C ARG A 1091 5.54 6.51 -1.30
N PHE A 1092 5.70 6.02 -0.08
CA PHE A 1092 5.49 6.81 1.14
C PHE A 1092 6.39 8.04 1.16
N LEU A 1093 7.70 7.87 0.92
CA LEU A 1093 8.65 8.98 0.94
C LEU A 1093 8.43 9.97 -0.20
N ALA A 1094 8.14 9.49 -1.42
CA ALA A 1094 7.84 10.36 -2.55
C ALA A 1094 6.56 11.18 -2.32
N PHE A 1095 5.52 10.56 -1.78
CA PHE A 1095 4.30 11.24 -1.37
C PHE A 1095 4.60 12.29 -0.29
N ASP A 1096 5.37 11.94 0.74
CA ASP A 1096 5.68 12.87 1.84
C ASP A 1096 6.50 14.08 1.38
N LEU A 1097 7.44 13.86 0.46
CA LEU A 1097 8.20 14.92 -0.21
C LEU A 1097 7.31 15.83 -1.05
N ALA A 1098 6.39 15.27 -1.83
CA ALA A 1098 5.43 16.05 -2.62
C ALA A 1098 4.62 16.99 -1.71
N GLN A 1099 4.13 16.49 -0.57
CA GLN A 1099 3.38 17.30 0.40
C GLN A 1099 4.24 18.40 1.03
N GLU A 1100 5.48 18.10 1.42
CA GLU A 1100 6.40 19.11 1.97
C GLU A 1100 6.78 20.20 0.95
N LEU A 1101 6.90 19.86 -0.33
CA LEU A 1101 7.10 20.84 -1.40
C LEU A 1101 5.86 21.70 -1.63
N ARG A 1102 4.64 21.16 -1.58
CA ARG A 1102 3.39 21.94 -1.61
C ARG A 1102 3.31 22.93 -0.43
N ALA A 1103 3.66 22.47 0.77
CA ALA A 1103 3.73 23.36 1.94
C ALA A 1103 4.81 24.46 1.75
N THR A 1104 5.94 24.11 1.13
CA THR A 1104 7.01 25.06 0.81
C THR A 1104 6.60 26.08 -0.25
N ALA A 1105 5.77 25.69 -1.21
CA ALA A 1105 5.16 26.58 -2.19
C ALA A 1105 4.35 27.69 -1.50
N LEU A 1106 3.50 27.36 -0.52
CA LEU A 1106 2.75 28.34 0.26
C LEU A 1106 3.65 29.28 1.09
N ARG A 1107 4.72 28.75 1.70
CA ARG A 1107 5.68 29.56 2.44
C ARG A 1107 6.40 30.56 1.53
N THR A 1108 6.69 30.13 0.30
CA THR A 1108 7.26 30.97 -0.75
C THR A 1108 6.29 32.09 -1.13
N GLU A 1109 5.01 31.79 -1.36
CA GLU A 1109 3.97 32.79 -1.66
C GLU A 1109 3.84 33.84 -0.56
N LYS A 1110 3.81 33.41 0.71
CA LYS A 1110 3.77 34.32 1.86
C LYS A 1110 4.99 35.21 1.94
N PHE A 1111 6.18 34.65 1.71
CA PHE A 1111 7.41 35.42 1.69
C PHE A 1111 7.42 36.44 0.54
N MET A 1112 7.01 36.02 -0.67
CA MET A 1112 6.85 36.90 -1.83
C MET A 1112 5.91 38.07 -1.54
N ALA A 1113 4.77 37.83 -0.89
CA ALA A 1113 3.86 38.90 -0.50
C ALA A 1113 4.52 39.89 0.48
N GLY A 1114 5.31 39.40 1.44
CA GLY A 1114 6.07 40.23 2.38
C GLY A 1114 7.17 41.05 1.70
N VAL A 1115 7.87 40.48 0.72
CA VAL A 1115 8.88 41.19 -0.09
C VAL A 1115 8.20 42.25 -0.98
N GLY A 1116 7.08 41.90 -1.61
CA GLY A 1116 6.27 42.81 -2.42
C GLY A 1116 5.75 44.02 -1.63
N ALA A 1117 5.27 43.82 -0.40
CA ALA A 1117 4.89 44.91 0.50
C ALA A 1117 6.06 45.87 0.78
N LYS A 1118 7.25 45.34 1.10
CA LYS A 1118 8.46 46.15 1.29
C LYS A 1118 8.90 46.87 0.02
N LEU A 1119 8.65 46.30 -1.16
CA LEU A 1119 8.95 46.93 -2.44
C LEU A 1119 8.07 48.19 -2.65
N ILE A 1120 6.79 48.13 -2.26
CA ILE A 1120 5.89 49.30 -2.27
C ILE A 1120 6.42 50.38 -1.32
N GLU A 1121 6.75 50.04 -0.07
CA GLU A 1121 7.31 51.00 0.91
C GLU A 1121 8.59 51.67 0.40
N LYS A 1122 9.51 50.88 -0.21
CA LYS A 1122 10.73 51.39 -0.84
C LYS A 1122 10.41 52.36 -1.98
N LEU A 1123 9.39 52.06 -2.79
CA LEU A 1123 8.99 52.88 -3.92
C LEU A 1123 8.39 54.21 -3.46
N GLU A 1124 7.50 54.18 -2.47
CA GLU A 1124 6.92 55.38 -1.84
C GLU A 1124 8.01 56.30 -1.28
N ALA A 1125 8.97 55.73 -0.53
CA ALA A 1125 10.08 56.49 0.02
C ALA A 1125 10.98 57.13 -1.05
N ARG A 1126 11.11 56.51 -2.24
CA ARG A 1126 11.88 57.06 -3.37
C ARG A 1126 11.13 58.15 -4.13
N MET A 1127 9.81 58.05 -4.24
CA MET A 1127 8.99 59.03 -4.97
C MET A 1127 8.87 60.36 -4.20
N GLN A 1128 8.87 60.33 -2.86
CA GLN A 1128 8.80 61.52 -2.00
C GLN A 1128 7.63 62.46 -2.33
N ILE A 1129 6.47 61.90 -2.64
CA ILE A 1129 5.25 62.68 -2.91
C ILE A 1129 4.54 62.91 -1.57
N GLU A 1130 4.30 64.17 -1.21
CA GLU A 1130 3.53 64.53 -0.01
C GLU A 1130 2.08 64.07 -0.15
N HIS A 1131 1.53 63.45 0.91
CA HIS A 1131 0.12 63.03 0.99
C HIS A 1131 -0.34 62.05 -0.11
N PHE A 1132 0.57 61.28 -0.69
CA PHE A 1132 0.28 60.23 -1.67
C PHE A 1132 0.83 58.89 -1.18
N GLU A 1133 -0.02 57.86 -1.22
CA GLU A 1133 0.31 56.47 -0.92
C GLU A 1133 -0.10 55.62 -2.12
N LEU A 1134 0.75 54.66 -2.46
CA LEU A 1134 0.41 53.66 -3.47
C LEU A 1134 -0.62 52.69 -2.90
N ARG A 1135 -1.36 52.05 -3.80
CA ARG A 1135 -2.14 50.88 -3.38
C ARG A 1135 -1.21 49.82 -2.80
N ALA A 1136 -1.63 49.21 -1.69
CA ALA A 1136 -0.91 48.12 -1.04
C ALA A 1136 -0.64 46.96 -2.01
N TRP A 1137 0.32 46.12 -1.64
CA TRP A 1137 0.56 44.87 -2.34
C TRP A 1137 -0.65 43.94 -2.15
N GLU A 1138 -1.34 43.62 -3.22
CA GLU A 1138 -2.44 42.65 -3.22
C GLU A 1138 -1.86 41.31 -3.67
N PRO A 1139 -1.83 40.27 -2.82
CA PRO A 1139 -1.33 38.96 -3.22
C PRO A 1139 -2.19 38.40 -4.36
N SER A 1140 -1.56 38.02 -5.47
CA SER A 1140 -2.22 37.27 -6.53
C SER A 1140 -2.53 35.84 -6.07
N VAL A 1141 -3.60 35.26 -6.62
CA VAL A 1141 -3.88 33.83 -6.47
C VAL A 1141 -2.94 33.07 -7.40
N TYR A 1142 -2.07 32.25 -6.82
CA TYR A 1142 -1.13 31.42 -7.58
C TYR A 1142 -1.63 29.98 -7.60
N ASP A 1143 -1.56 29.32 -8.76
CA ASP A 1143 -1.70 27.87 -8.82
C ASP A 1143 -0.51 27.23 -8.11
N THR A 1144 -0.75 26.19 -7.32
CA THR A 1144 0.33 25.41 -6.69
C THR A 1144 0.95 24.48 -7.74
N PRO A 1145 2.28 24.50 -7.97
CA PRO A 1145 2.92 23.60 -8.92
C PRO A 1145 2.69 22.11 -8.57
N ASP A 1146 2.57 21.28 -9.61
CA ASP A 1146 2.48 19.83 -9.44
C ASP A 1146 3.85 19.22 -9.12
N PHE A 1147 3.87 18.29 -8.17
CA PHE A 1147 5.04 17.49 -7.80
C PHE A 1147 4.74 16.01 -8.01
N ALA A 1148 5.70 15.26 -8.54
CA ALA A 1148 5.50 13.87 -8.94
C ALA A 1148 5.29 12.94 -7.74
N ASP A 1149 4.40 11.96 -7.82
CA ASP A 1149 4.19 10.98 -6.74
C ASP A 1149 5.24 9.85 -6.71
N GLN A 1150 6.34 9.99 -7.46
CA GLN A 1150 7.41 8.99 -7.59
C GLN A 1150 8.77 9.66 -7.65
N PHE A 1151 9.81 8.93 -7.25
CA PHE A 1151 11.19 9.38 -7.41
C PHE A 1151 11.59 9.49 -8.89
N PRO A 1152 12.53 10.40 -9.24
CA PRO A 1152 13.04 10.50 -10.60
C PRO A 1152 13.58 9.17 -11.14
N GLN A 1153 13.38 8.90 -12.42
CA GLN A 1153 13.87 7.65 -13.03
C GLN A 1153 15.39 7.52 -12.89
N GLY A 1154 15.86 6.31 -12.54
CA GLY A 1154 17.29 6.01 -12.40
C GLY A 1154 17.91 6.34 -11.05
N THR A 1155 17.18 6.95 -10.11
CA THR A 1155 17.72 7.28 -8.77
C THR A 1155 17.51 6.17 -7.73
N THR A 1156 16.73 5.14 -8.06
CA THR A 1156 16.34 4.05 -7.15
C THR A 1156 17.13 2.75 -7.35
N GLY A 1157 18.05 2.70 -8.33
CA GLY A 1157 18.74 1.46 -8.75
C GLY A 1157 19.56 0.79 -7.66
N GLU A 1158 20.11 1.54 -6.70
CA GLU A 1158 20.89 0.97 -5.60
C GLU A 1158 20.06 0.51 -4.40
N LEU A 1159 18.77 0.86 -4.34
CA LEU A 1159 17.92 0.57 -3.17
C LEU A 1159 17.72 -0.94 -2.99
N GLN A 1160 17.60 -1.69 -4.09
CA GLN A 1160 17.41 -3.15 -4.06
C GLN A 1160 18.57 -3.88 -3.37
N SER A 1161 19.80 -3.35 -3.48
CA SER A 1161 20.96 -3.97 -2.82
C SER A 1161 20.85 -4.00 -1.29
N ALA A 1162 20.08 -3.09 -0.68
CA ALA A 1162 19.85 -3.14 0.77
C ALA A 1162 18.96 -4.31 1.17
N LEU A 1163 18.11 -4.81 0.27
CA LEU A 1163 17.24 -5.96 0.55
C LEU A 1163 18.02 -7.23 0.84
N SER A 1164 19.27 -7.35 0.37
CA SER A 1164 20.13 -8.50 0.70
C SER A 1164 20.55 -8.56 2.17
N LEU A 1165 20.32 -7.49 2.95
CA LEU A 1165 20.51 -7.50 4.40
C LEU A 1165 19.41 -8.28 5.12
N PHE A 1166 18.27 -8.52 4.46
CA PHE A 1166 17.25 -9.44 4.95
C PHE A 1166 17.75 -10.87 4.76
N LYS A 1167 17.78 -11.63 5.86
CA LYS A 1167 18.14 -13.05 5.83
C LYS A 1167 16.93 -13.95 6.07
N ASN A 1168 16.24 -13.73 7.18
CA ASN A 1168 15.00 -14.42 7.54
C ASN A 1168 14.18 -13.53 8.51
N PRO A 1169 12.86 -13.77 8.64
CA PRO A 1169 11.99 -12.96 9.49
C PRO A 1169 12.47 -12.90 10.95
N LYS A 1170 12.95 -14.02 11.51
CA LYS A 1170 13.41 -14.08 12.90
C LYS A 1170 14.62 -13.18 13.16
N GLN A 1171 15.64 -13.24 12.31
CA GLN A 1171 16.81 -12.39 12.43
C GLN A 1171 16.46 -10.91 12.20
N PHE A 1172 15.54 -10.65 11.27
CA PHE A 1172 15.09 -9.31 10.95
C PHE A 1172 14.40 -8.65 12.16
N PHE A 1173 13.34 -9.27 12.70
CA PHE A 1173 12.54 -8.68 13.78
C PHE A 1173 13.12 -8.88 15.18
N GLU A 1174 13.80 -10.00 15.47
CA GLU A 1174 14.24 -10.35 16.84
C GLU A 1174 15.73 -10.12 17.10
N GLN A 1175 16.58 -10.08 16.06
CA GLN A 1175 18.05 -10.02 16.21
C GLN A 1175 18.69 -8.74 15.63
N GLY A 1176 17.92 -7.65 15.55
CA GLY A 1176 18.41 -6.35 15.10
C GLY A 1176 18.75 -6.26 13.61
N GLY A 1177 18.29 -7.21 12.78
CA GLY A 1177 18.44 -7.12 11.32
C GLY A 1177 17.61 -5.98 10.71
N GLN A 1178 16.45 -5.70 11.30
CA GLN A 1178 15.57 -4.59 10.93
C GLN A 1178 16.28 -3.24 11.02
N GLU A 1179 17.00 -2.99 12.11
CA GLU A 1179 17.69 -1.72 12.31
C GLU A 1179 18.85 -1.52 11.33
N LYS A 1180 19.60 -2.59 11.01
CA LYS A 1180 20.68 -2.54 10.00
C LYS A 1180 20.16 -2.26 8.60
N MET A 1181 19.05 -2.90 8.21
CA MET A 1181 18.44 -2.63 6.91
C MET A 1181 17.90 -1.20 6.85
N LYS A 1182 17.27 -0.73 7.94
CA LYS A 1182 16.78 0.63 8.06
C LYS A 1182 17.91 1.63 7.85
N GLU A 1183 19.01 1.52 8.59
CA GLU A 1183 20.18 2.40 8.45
C GLU A 1183 20.74 2.39 7.02
N ALA A 1184 20.90 1.22 6.42
CA ALA A 1184 21.41 1.09 5.05
C ALA A 1184 20.47 1.69 4.00
N LEU A 1185 19.15 1.51 4.16
CA LEU A 1185 18.16 2.14 3.29
C LEU A 1185 18.12 3.65 3.54
N GLU A 1186 18.19 4.12 4.78
CA GLU A 1186 18.18 5.54 5.13
C GLU A 1186 19.36 6.27 4.48
N GLU A 1187 20.55 5.66 4.49
CA GLU A 1187 21.73 6.17 3.80
C GLU A 1187 21.54 6.18 2.27
N LYS A 1188 21.03 5.09 1.69
CA LYS A 1188 20.81 4.99 0.23
C LYS A 1188 19.71 5.90 -0.27
N TYR A 1189 18.65 6.13 0.51
CA TYR A 1189 17.55 7.04 0.17
C TYR A 1189 17.98 8.51 0.15
N GLN A 1190 19.13 8.87 0.73
CA GLN A 1190 19.67 10.23 0.63
C GLN A 1190 19.78 10.71 -0.83
N VAL A 1191 20.14 9.82 -1.76
CA VAL A 1191 20.32 10.14 -3.19
C VAL A 1191 18.98 10.42 -3.89
N PRO A 1192 18.00 9.50 -3.93
CA PRO A 1192 16.71 9.75 -4.57
C PRO A 1192 15.94 10.89 -3.89
N VAL A 1193 16.02 11.02 -2.56
CA VAL A 1193 15.42 12.16 -1.83
C VAL A 1193 16.07 13.48 -2.26
N GLN A 1194 17.40 13.55 -2.34
CA GLN A 1194 18.08 14.76 -2.79
C GLN A 1194 17.72 15.10 -4.24
N ALA A 1195 17.65 14.12 -5.13
CA ALA A 1195 17.27 14.32 -6.53
C ALA A 1195 15.85 14.89 -6.65
N TYR A 1196 14.91 14.32 -5.90
CA TYR A 1196 13.52 14.80 -5.85
C TYR A 1196 13.42 16.23 -5.31
N VAL A 1197 14.11 16.52 -4.21
CA VAL A 1197 14.17 17.87 -3.60
C VAL A 1197 14.78 18.89 -4.56
N SER A 1198 15.83 18.51 -5.30
CA SER A 1198 16.48 19.39 -6.29
C SER A 1198 15.57 19.69 -7.47
N GLU A 1199 14.81 18.70 -7.94
CA GLU A 1199 13.79 18.92 -8.98
C GLU A 1199 12.64 19.80 -8.46
N GLY A 1200 12.20 19.58 -7.22
CA GLY A 1200 11.25 20.45 -6.53
C GLY A 1200 11.73 21.90 -6.43
N GLU A 1201 13.00 22.13 -6.09
CA GLU A 1201 13.62 23.46 -6.08
C GLU A 1201 13.54 24.12 -7.46
N ARG A 1202 13.88 23.36 -8.51
CA ARG A 1202 13.85 23.84 -9.89
C ARG A 1202 12.44 24.28 -10.28
N ILE A 1203 11.43 23.44 -10.04
CA ILE A 1203 10.02 23.73 -10.32
C ILE A 1203 9.57 25.00 -9.58
N LEU A 1204 9.84 25.09 -8.27
CA LEU A 1204 9.47 26.23 -7.45
C LEU A 1204 10.15 27.53 -7.93
N ARG A 1205 11.45 27.49 -8.22
CA ARG A 1205 12.20 28.66 -8.70
C ARG A 1205 11.70 29.13 -10.06
N GLU A 1206 11.59 28.23 -11.04
CA GLU A 1206 11.14 28.58 -12.39
C GLU A 1206 9.73 29.19 -12.36
N TYR A 1207 8.82 28.60 -11.58
CA TYR A 1207 7.46 29.09 -11.49
C TYR A 1207 7.36 30.40 -10.70
N TYR A 1208 7.77 30.43 -9.44
CA TYR A 1208 7.51 31.57 -8.55
C TYR A 1208 8.36 32.79 -8.87
N LEU A 1209 9.60 32.64 -9.36
CA LEU A 1209 10.39 33.81 -9.80
C LEU A 1209 9.75 34.45 -11.04
N SER A 1210 9.28 33.64 -12.00
CA SER A 1210 8.56 34.16 -13.17
C SER A 1210 7.25 34.86 -12.78
N GLN A 1211 6.49 34.30 -11.84
CA GLN A 1211 5.27 34.95 -11.34
C GLN A 1211 5.59 36.25 -10.60
N PHE A 1212 6.64 36.27 -9.76
CA PHE A 1212 7.02 37.47 -9.03
C PHE A 1212 7.46 38.61 -9.96
N GLU A 1213 8.22 38.30 -11.01
CA GLU A 1213 8.62 39.28 -12.03
C GLU A 1213 7.40 39.88 -12.75
N LYS A 1214 6.41 39.05 -13.12
CA LYS A 1214 5.16 39.52 -13.74
C LYS A 1214 4.38 40.42 -12.80
N GLU A 1215 4.31 40.08 -11.50
CA GLU A 1215 3.63 40.90 -10.50
C GLU A 1215 4.35 42.23 -10.27
N ILE A 1216 5.69 42.24 -10.21
CA ILE A 1216 6.48 43.49 -10.14
C ILE A 1216 6.20 44.37 -11.36
N ALA A 1217 6.13 43.79 -12.56
CA ALA A 1217 5.82 44.53 -13.79
C ALA A 1217 4.41 45.15 -13.73
N ARG A 1218 3.40 44.37 -13.30
CA ARG A 1218 2.03 44.86 -13.09
C ARG A 1218 1.97 46.00 -12.06
N VAL A 1219 2.71 45.86 -10.96
CA VAL A 1219 2.80 46.89 -9.93
C VAL A 1219 3.46 48.16 -10.46
N ARG A 1220 4.49 48.07 -11.32
CA ARG A 1220 5.09 49.25 -11.97
C ARG A 1220 4.12 49.96 -12.89
N GLU A 1221 3.40 49.23 -13.73
CA GLU A 1221 2.38 49.79 -14.63
C GLU A 1221 1.27 50.48 -13.82
N ARG A 1222 0.77 49.79 -12.78
CA ARG A 1222 -0.24 50.34 -11.86
C ARG A 1222 0.26 51.60 -11.15
N ALA A 1223 1.46 51.58 -10.58
CA ALA A 1223 2.05 52.71 -9.87
C ALA A 1223 2.28 53.91 -10.81
N CYS A 1224 2.69 53.68 -12.07
CA CYS A 1224 2.79 54.75 -13.07
C CYS A 1224 1.43 55.40 -13.31
N ALA A 1225 0.39 54.59 -13.51
CA ALA A 1225 -0.97 55.10 -13.72
C ALA A 1225 -1.48 55.89 -12.50
N GLU A 1226 -1.25 55.39 -11.27
CA GLU A 1226 -1.65 56.08 -10.02
C GLU A 1226 -0.94 57.43 -9.86
N VAL A 1227 0.37 57.50 -10.17
CA VAL A 1227 1.13 58.75 -10.12
C VAL A 1227 0.70 59.72 -11.22
N GLU A 1228 0.54 59.26 -12.46
CA GLU A 1228 0.06 60.09 -13.58
C GLU A 1228 -1.31 60.69 -13.27
N GLU A 1229 -2.20 59.88 -12.70
CA GLU A 1229 -3.53 60.30 -12.30
C GLU A 1229 -3.48 61.34 -11.16
N HIS A 1230 -2.75 61.07 -10.08
CA HIS A 1230 -2.59 62.02 -8.97
C HIS A 1230 -2.08 63.38 -9.44
N PHE A 1231 -1.01 63.40 -10.24
CA PHE A 1231 -0.45 64.65 -10.75
C PHE A 1231 -1.36 65.33 -11.78
N ALA A 1232 -2.13 64.59 -12.59
CA ALA A 1232 -3.13 65.20 -13.47
C ALA A 1232 -4.17 66.01 -12.68
N GLY A 1233 -4.62 65.49 -11.53
CA GLY A 1233 -5.48 66.21 -10.60
C GLY A 1233 -4.81 67.43 -9.97
N LEU A 1234 -3.59 67.26 -9.44
CA LEU A 1234 -2.83 68.35 -8.81
C LEU A 1234 -2.52 69.50 -9.79
N LEU A 1235 -2.13 69.17 -11.03
CA LEU A 1235 -1.87 70.16 -12.09
C LEU A 1235 -3.15 70.87 -12.55
N ALA A 1236 -4.28 70.15 -12.62
CA ALA A 1236 -5.58 70.75 -12.90
C ALA A 1236 -6.01 71.73 -11.79
N ALA A 1237 -5.75 71.40 -10.53
CA ALA A 1237 -6.01 72.26 -9.37
C ALA A 1237 -5.15 73.54 -9.38
N LEU A 1238 -3.82 73.38 -9.55
CA LEU A 1238 -2.87 74.51 -9.58
C LEU A 1238 -3.12 75.44 -10.79
N GLY A 1239 -3.48 74.85 -11.93
CA GLY A 1239 -3.76 75.54 -13.20
C GLY A 1239 -5.16 76.16 -13.31
N MET A 1240 -5.98 76.17 -12.24
CA MET A 1240 -7.36 76.69 -12.24
C MET A 1240 -8.27 76.02 -13.30
N LYS A 1241 -7.99 74.77 -13.66
CA LYS A 1241 -8.83 73.96 -14.56
C LYS A 1241 -9.87 73.15 -13.80
N MET A 1242 -9.89 73.25 -12.47
CA MET A 1242 -10.87 72.63 -11.59
C MET A 1242 -11.78 73.69 -10.95
N ASP A 1243 -13.07 73.38 -10.88
CA ASP A 1243 -14.04 74.17 -10.11
C ASP A 1243 -13.89 73.85 -8.62
N VAL A 1244 -13.23 74.77 -7.89
CA VAL A 1244 -12.94 74.64 -6.46
C VAL A 1244 -14.22 74.62 -5.62
N GLU A 1245 -15.26 75.37 -6.02
CA GLU A 1245 -16.53 75.38 -5.28
C GLU A 1245 -17.24 74.03 -5.43
N SER A 1246 -17.27 73.49 -6.65
CA SER A 1246 -17.79 72.13 -6.90
C SER A 1246 -17.01 71.07 -6.12
N LEU A 1247 -15.68 71.16 -6.08
CA LEU A 1247 -14.82 70.21 -5.37
C LEU A 1247 -15.03 70.24 -3.85
N VAL A 1248 -15.21 71.44 -3.26
CA VAL A 1248 -15.55 71.60 -1.83
C VAL A 1248 -16.90 70.95 -1.51
N VAL A 1249 -17.90 71.15 -2.38
CA VAL A 1249 -19.23 70.54 -2.22
C VAL A 1249 -19.15 69.02 -2.30
N ARG A 1250 -18.44 68.48 -3.31
CA ARG A 1250 -18.23 67.02 -3.46
C ARG A 1250 -17.48 66.43 -2.28
N LYS A 1251 -16.42 67.07 -1.78
CA LYS A 1251 -15.69 66.63 -0.58
C LYS A 1251 -16.63 66.57 0.63
N GLN A 1252 -17.40 67.64 0.89
CA GLN A 1252 -18.36 67.67 1.99
C GLN A 1252 -19.42 66.56 1.88
N GLN A 1253 -19.88 66.26 0.66
CA GLN A 1253 -20.81 65.16 0.41
C GLN A 1253 -20.18 63.80 0.77
N VAL A 1254 -18.98 63.50 0.25
CA VAL A 1254 -18.29 62.23 0.53
C VAL A 1254 -17.90 62.10 2.00
N THR A 1255 -17.38 63.15 2.63
CA THR A 1255 -17.07 63.15 4.07
C THR A 1255 -18.32 62.93 4.92
N LYS A 1256 -19.45 63.54 4.55
CA LYS A 1256 -20.73 63.34 5.25
C LYS A 1256 -21.25 61.91 5.07
N MET A 1257 -21.12 61.33 3.87
CA MET A 1257 -21.48 59.93 3.63
C MET A 1257 -20.62 59.00 4.50
N LEU A 1258 -19.30 59.21 4.52
CA LEU A 1258 -18.37 58.44 5.35
C LEU A 1258 -18.70 58.57 6.84
N SER A 1259 -18.91 59.78 7.36
CA SER A 1259 -19.20 60.00 8.78
C SER A 1259 -20.54 59.37 9.18
N VAL A 1260 -21.58 59.52 8.36
CA VAL A 1260 -22.90 58.92 8.61
C VAL A 1260 -22.79 57.40 8.60
N THR A 1261 -22.14 56.79 7.62
CA THR A 1261 -21.99 55.33 7.57
C THR A 1261 -21.10 54.80 8.70
N MET A 1262 -19.99 55.48 9.04
CA MET A 1262 -19.15 55.10 10.19
C MET A 1262 -19.87 55.26 11.52
N GLU A 1263 -20.70 56.30 11.69
CA GLU A 1263 -21.56 56.44 12.86
C GLU A 1263 -22.64 55.35 12.88
N THR A 1264 -23.29 55.01 11.76
CA THR A 1264 -24.25 53.91 11.73
C THR A 1264 -23.60 52.56 12.09
N VAL A 1265 -22.37 52.33 11.63
CA VAL A 1265 -21.60 51.12 11.92
C VAL A 1265 -21.09 51.08 13.38
N ASN A 1266 -20.61 52.21 13.94
CA ASN A 1266 -20.05 52.29 15.30
C ASN A 1266 -21.07 52.61 16.42
N VAL A 1267 -22.18 53.31 16.14
CA VAL A 1267 -23.15 53.77 17.15
C VAL A 1267 -24.02 52.64 17.70
N LYS A 1268 -24.02 51.47 17.06
CA LYS A 1268 -24.64 50.23 17.60
C LYS A 1268 -23.66 49.27 18.27
N GLU A 1269 -22.38 49.64 18.40
CA GLU A 1269 -21.37 48.91 19.19
C GLU A 1269 -21.35 49.30 20.68
N LYS A 1270 -22.08 50.35 21.07
CA LYS A 1270 -22.22 50.78 22.47
C LYS A 1270 -23.50 50.30 23.14
#